data_AF-A0A7J9YQP2-F1
#
_entry.id   AF-A0A7J9YQP2-F1
#
_cell.length_a   1.000
_cell.length_b   1.000
_cell.length_c   1.000
_cell.angle_alpha   90.00
_cell.angle_beta   90.00
_cell.angle_gamma   90.00
#
_symmetry.space_group_name_H-M   'P 1'
#
loop_
_entity.id
_entity.type
_entity.pdbx_description
1 polymer ?
#
loop_
_entity_poly.entity_id
_entity_poly.type
_entity_poly.pdbx_seq_one_letter_code
_entity_poly.pdbx_strand_id
1 'polypeptide(L)'
;MEGSLDALTGRIEERELTSEMRSSYLDYAMSVIVGRALPDVRDGFKPVHRRVLYAMHDLGLQPNRPYRKSAFIVGEVMGKYHPHGDSAIYDTLVRMAQEFSLRYPLVDGQGNFGSIDDDPAAAMRYCVTGETRVATRAGTVRIDSIVPDAVRDSDNDVELQVLDRLGRPVRATKLFHSGEHPTLRLRTTHGHELTGTRNHPVLCLVDMAGVPLLLWKLLEEIEPKDRVLISRTEQPAADELADDEAKLALLLGAFASEGWVSESRAGFNNVDKDYFDSVVVAYDTLVGGRRYVYSRQIASGSLLWELDIQNLTELRRSPLGELRGRAADKVVPETMWRATPTVKRAFLRSLFTGDGSSSLLPRKSIQVSYSTYSEQLARDVQMLLLESGIVARICRYDKGELKLVISNRRDARLFASRVGFIGPKQAKLTRDLATIPTSSRALSQDHVPHVADFIRSESGSRWTDRDWLRRHNVDRIERWEQGGTGILERIESREVRDTIEPLVSGDYFYAEVESVTDAGTRPVYSLRVDTDDHSFLTNGFVSHNTEARLARLATEMLRDIDADTVDFGSNYDESQSEPLTLPARFPNLLVNGSSGIAVGMATNIPPHNLREAVGGVKAYIENPDIDLAGLMEHIKGPDFPGGGLMSMEGIRDAYASGRASVKVRGRAHVEPLKGGREAIIVSELPFQVKKGGDGGLITKIADLVREKKITGISDLRDESDRSGMRLVIELKRGGDPPEVVLNQLYKHTQMQNSFGVNMVALVDGVPRTLSLKELIQYYVAHQREVVTRRTQHELRRAEARAHILEGLLIALDNLDAVIELIRASADTDTAREGLIERFELTENQAQAILDMRLARLTALESDKVRSEHAELVEQIAALREILGDPTRIDALVVSELDEVNGRYGDERRTEITHFEGDMNIEDMIADQQMVISITHSGYVKRLPLVTYRQQRRGGLGVMGMDMKEGDFIEHLHICSTHDFLLFFTNRGKVYRLKVYELPEGSRQSKGRALVNVLPLRDGERVMTVIPTRDFTEGRYLAFATAEGLVKKTEFTAYNTPIRADGIIAIKVRDGDELVGVRLTSGEDDLLLVSKSGHASRFAESAVRSMGRDTSGVKGMNVAGKIDGTSNRVLAMDVARDDSQLFVVTENGYGKRTPVAEYPVKGRGTKGVLTIKMTLKKGGLAGALIVREHQDLLFISHNGMVQRTNAGGISQLGRATQGVRVMNIRDDDRVSAVALVVESSADIAEEADRSAEVAADAAKPADG
;
A
#
# COMPACT_ATOMS: atom_id res chain seq x y z
N MET A 1 79.22 12.83 -17.63
CA MET A 1 78.23 12.79 -16.53
C MET A 1 77.13 13.76 -16.89
N GLU A 2 76.25 13.33 -17.79
CA GLU A 2 74.97 13.96 -18.11
C GLU A 2 74.01 12.79 -18.26
N GLY A 3 72.94 12.78 -17.48
CA GLY A 3 71.97 11.69 -17.45
C GLY A 3 71.62 11.32 -16.02
N SER A 4 70.58 11.98 -15.48
CA SER A 4 69.70 11.49 -14.40
C SER A 4 68.93 12.67 -13.79
N LEU A 5 67.78 13.04 -14.37
CA LEU A 5 66.68 13.73 -13.65
C LEU A 5 65.34 13.83 -14.40
N ASP A 6 65.19 13.24 -15.60
CA ASP A 6 63.98 13.39 -16.43
C ASP A 6 62.86 12.34 -16.18
N ALA A 7 62.90 11.58 -15.08
CA ALA A 7 61.98 10.45 -14.86
C ALA A 7 60.84 10.68 -13.84
N LEU A 8 60.56 11.93 -13.42
CA LEU A 8 59.53 12.23 -12.40
C LEU A 8 58.56 13.37 -12.79
N THR A 9 58.38 13.65 -14.07
CA THR A 9 57.39 14.63 -14.55
C THR A 9 56.11 13.93 -15.01
N GLY A 10 55.23 13.60 -14.04
CA GLY A 10 53.80 13.51 -14.36
C GLY A 10 53.34 14.86 -14.94
N ARG A 11 52.44 14.86 -15.94
CA ARG A 11 51.88 16.10 -16.49
C ARG A 11 51.21 16.90 -15.38
N ILE A 12 51.86 17.96 -14.91
CA ILE A 12 51.26 18.93 -14.01
C ILE A 12 50.51 19.93 -14.88
N GLU A 13 49.19 19.83 -14.91
CA GLU A 13 48.31 20.81 -15.57
C GLU A 13 47.83 21.84 -14.55
N GLU A 14 48.04 23.13 -14.84
CA GLU A 14 47.48 24.21 -14.03
C GLU A 14 45.99 24.36 -14.36
N ARG A 15 45.12 24.08 -13.38
CA ARG A 15 43.65 24.12 -13.53
C ARG A 15 43.03 25.05 -12.50
N GLU A 16 42.06 25.84 -12.93
CA GLU A 16 41.25 26.65 -12.01
C GLU A 16 40.38 25.73 -11.14
N LEU A 17 40.41 25.90 -9.81
CA LEU A 17 39.71 25.03 -8.85
C LEU A 17 38.21 24.88 -9.19
N THR A 18 37.57 25.96 -9.63
CA THR A 18 36.15 26.00 -10.01
C THR A 18 35.87 25.14 -11.25
N SER A 19 36.77 25.15 -12.24
CA SER A 19 36.68 24.32 -13.45
C SER A 19 36.96 22.85 -13.13
N GLU A 20 37.93 22.57 -12.26
CA GLU A 20 38.25 21.21 -11.82
C GLU A 20 37.08 20.63 -11.03
N MET A 21 36.59 21.32 -10.00
CA MET A 21 35.42 20.87 -9.22
C MET A 21 34.19 20.61 -10.09
N ARG A 22 33.93 21.44 -11.11
CA ARG A 22 32.82 21.21 -12.06
C ARG A 22 33.07 19.97 -12.92
N SER A 23 34.28 19.79 -13.43
CA SER A 23 34.64 18.64 -14.28
C SER A 23 34.62 17.35 -13.47
N SER A 24 35.30 17.30 -12.31
CA SER A 24 35.30 16.13 -11.43
C SER A 24 33.88 15.83 -10.91
N TYR A 25 33.04 16.84 -10.65
CA TYR A 25 31.64 16.61 -10.29
C TYR A 25 30.84 16.00 -11.45
N LEU A 26 31.03 16.48 -12.69
CA LEU A 26 30.37 15.91 -13.86
C LEU A 26 30.85 14.48 -14.15
N ASP A 27 32.15 14.22 -14.04
CA ASP A 27 32.73 12.89 -14.22
C ASP A 27 32.28 11.92 -13.14
N TYR A 28 32.24 12.37 -11.88
CA TYR A 28 31.66 11.62 -10.77
C TYR A 28 30.16 11.37 -10.98
N ALA A 29 29.39 12.38 -11.35
CA ALA A 29 27.96 12.24 -11.64
C ALA A 29 27.72 11.23 -12.78
N MET A 30 28.46 11.34 -13.88
CA MET A 30 28.36 10.44 -15.02
C MET A 30 28.76 9.00 -14.66
N SER A 31 29.85 8.82 -13.89
CA SER A 31 30.25 7.48 -13.42
C SER A 31 29.21 6.85 -12.50
N VAL A 32 28.54 7.63 -11.64
CA VAL A 32 27.44 7.15 -10.80
C VAL A 32 26.18 6.83 -11.63
N ILE A 33 25.85 7.68 -12.61
CA ILE A 33 24.70 7.49 -13.50
C ILE A 33 24.85 6.20 -14.30
N VAL A 34 25.98 6.03 -15.00
CA VAL A 34 26.27 4.89 -15.87
C VAL A 34 26.55 3.63 -15.05
N GLY A 35 27.30 3.75 -13.95
CA GLY A 35 27.75 2.61 -13.16
C GLY A 35 26.74 2.06 -12.15
N ARG A 36 25.64 2.78 -11.85
CA ARG A 36 24.73 2.38 -10.76
C ARG A 36 23.24 2.68 -10.98
N ALA A 37 22.89 3.82 -11.57
CA ALA A 37 21.57 4.41 -11.34
C ALA A 37 20.52 4.11 -12.43
N LEU A 38 20.91 4.08 -13.70
CA LEU A 38 20.01 3.90 -14.85
C LEU A 38 20.11 2.52 -15.50
N PRO A 39 19.02 2.00 -16.08
CA PRO A 39 19.06 0.81 -16.90
C PRO A 39 19.68 1.09 -18.28
N ASP A 40 20.30 0.09 -18.90
CA ASP A 40 20.63 0.14 -20.33
C ASP A 40 19.40 -0.23 -21.17
N VAL A 41 19.21 0.44 -22.30
CA VAL A 41 18.06 0.22 -23.17
C VAL A 41 18.01 -1.20 -23.75
N ARG A 42 19.17 -1.84 -23.93
CA ARG A 42 19.31 -3.12 -24.64
C ARG A 42 18.71 -4.30 -23.86
N ASP A 43 18.99 -4.39 -22.56
CA ASP A 43 18.52 -5.48 -21.70
C ASP A 43 17.62 -5.03 -20.53
N GLY A 44 17.49 -3.72 -20.33
CA GLY A 44 16.69 -3.13 -19.27
C GLY A 44 17.27 -3.21 -17.87
N PHE A 45 18.51 -3.65 -17.71
CA PHE A 45 19.13 -3.83 -16.41
C PHE A 45 20.06 -2.70 -16.02
N LYS A 46 20.14 -2.48 -14.70
CA LYS A 46 21.26 -1.76 -14.07
C LYS A 46 22.41 -2.74 -13.84
N PRO A 47 23.67 -2.26 -13.70
CA PRO A 47 24.83 -3.14 -13.51
C PRO A 47 24.66 -4.18 -12.39
N VAL A 48 24.10 -3.80 -11.24
CA VAL A 48 23.89 -4.74 -10.12
C VAL A 48 22.93 -5.89 -10.47
N HIS A 49 21.88 -5.65 -11.27
CA HIS A 49 20.96 -6.71 -11.69
C HIS A 49 21.68 -7.74 -12.58
N ARG A 50 22.47 -7.25 -13.56
CA ARG A 50 23.26 -8.14 -14.45
C ARG A 50 24.22 -9.00 -13.65
N ARG A 51 24.96 -8.39 -12.72
CA ARG A 51 25.94 -9.09 -11.87
C ARG A 51 25.29 -10.18 -11.03
N VAL A 52 24.12 -9.92 -10.45
CA VAL A 52 23.39 -10.95 -9.69
C VAL A 52 22.96 -12.10 -10.58
N LEU A 53 22.30 -11.82 -11.72
CA LEU A 53 21.84 -12.88 -12.63
C LEU A 53 23.01 -13.68 -13.23
N TYR A 54 24.08 -13.00 -13.64
CA TYR A 54 25.28 -13.62 -14.18
C TYR A 54 26.02 -14.47 -13.15
N ALA A 55 26.19 -13.97 -11.90
CA ALA A 55 26.78 -14.79 -10.84
C ALA A 55 25.94 -16.04 -10.54
N MET A 56 24.60 -15.92 -10.53
CA MET A 56 23.72 -17.08 -10.37
C MET A 56 23.84 -18.07 -11.54
N HIS A 57 24.06 -17.58 -12.77
CA HIS A 57 24.35 -18.40 -13.95
C HIS A 57 25.67 -19.15 -13.82
N ASP A 58 26.76 -18.43 -13.49
CA ASP A 58 28.12 -18.97 -13.28
C ASP A 58 28.15 -20.05 -12.19
N LEU A 59 27.36 -19.86 -11.13
CA LEU A 59 27.15 -20.85 -10.05
C LEU A 59 26.26 -22.04 -10.45
N GLY A 60 25.68 -22.03 -11.65
CA GLY A 60 24.81 -23.10 -12.15
C GLY A 60 23.46 -23.17 -11.44
N LEU A 61 22.92 -22.06 -10.90
CA LEU A 61 21.67 -22.00 -10.12
C LEU A 61 20.42 -22.01 -11.00
N GLN A 62 20.37 -22.95 -11.93
CA GLN A 62 19.28 -23.10 -12.89
C GLN A 62 17.94 -23.43 -12.19
N PRO A 63 16.79 -23.15 -12.80
CA PRO A 63 15.46 -23.36 -12.19
C PRO A 63 15.15 -24.81 -11.82
N ASN A 64 15.85 -25.78 -12.42
CA ASN A 64 15.72 -27.21 -12.11
C ASN A 64 16.73 -27.70 -11.05
N ARG A 65 17.54 -26.80 -10.48
CA ARG A 65 18.52 -27.10 -9.44
C ARG A 65 17.97 -26.75 -8.05
N PRO A 66 18.54 -27.34 -6.99
CA PRO A 66 18.22 -26.96 -5.62
C PRO A 66 18.49 -25.47 -5.38
N TYR A 67 17.69 -24.85 -4.51
CA TYR A 67 17.94 -23.51 -4.02
C TYR A 67 19.29 -23.42 -3.28
N ARG A 68 19.89 -22.23 -3.28
CA ARG A 68 21.11 -21.92 -2.52
C ARG A 68 20.86 -20.77 -1.58
N LYS A 69 21.56 -20.75 -0.45
CA LYS A 69 21.46 -19.67 0.53
C LYS A 69 21.73 -18.32 -0.12
N SER A 70 20.87 -17.33 0.11
CA SER A 70 21.01 -16.01 -0.50
C SER A 70 22.36 -15.36 -0.19
N ALA A 71 22.92 -15.62 1.01
CA ALA A 71 24.26 -15.18 1.40
C ALA A 71 25.37 -15.64 0.45
N PHE A 72 25.26 -16.86 -0.07
CA PHE A 72 26.28 -17.42 -0.95
C PHE A 72 26.28 -16.68 -2.28
N ILE A 73 25.09 -16.43 -2.83
CA ILE A 73 24.91 -15.64 -4.06
C ILE A 73 25.45 -14.22 -3.87
N VAL A 74 25.07 -13.55 -2.77
CA VAL A 74 25.54 -12.19 -2.48
C VAL A 74 27.06 -12.16 -2.28
N GLY A 75 27.61 -13.14 -1.57
CA GLY A 75 29.06 -13.27 -1.35
C GLY A 75 29.84 -13.45 -2.65
N GLU A 76 29.33 -14.26 -3.59
CA GLU A 76 29.93 -14.46 -4.91
C GLU A 76 29.86 -13.19 -5.76
N VAL A 77 28.73 -12.48 -5.76
CA VAL A 77 28.60 -11.21 -6.47
C VAL A 77 29.55 -10.15 -5.89
N MET A 78 29.62 -10.05 -4.57
CA MET A 78 30.51 -9.11 -3.87
C MET A 78 31.99 -9.45 -4.11
N GLY A 79 32.35 -10.74 -4.05
CA GLY A 79 33.73 -11.18 -4.18
C GLY A 79 34.28 -11.10 -5.61
N LYS A 80 33.43 -11.26 -6.63
CA LYS A 80 33.87 -11.30 -8.04
C LYS A 80 33.48 -10.07 -8.85
N TYR A 81 32.35 -9.43 -8.59
CA TYR A 81 31.74 -8.50 -9.55
C TYR A 81 31.36 -7.13 -8.96
N HIS A 82 31.14 -6.99 -7.66
CA HIS A 82 30.55 -5.79 -7.07
C HIS A 82 31.44 -5.12 -6.01
N PRO A 83 31.89 -3.86 -6.21
CA PRO A 83 32.85 -3.17 -5.34
C PRO A 83 32.26 -2.57 -4.05
N HIS A 84 30.99 -2.85 -3.71
CA HIS A 84 30.26 -2.21 -2.60
C HIS A 84 29.62 -3.24 -1.66
N GLY A 85 29.01 -2.73 -0.58
CA GLY A 85 28.42 -3.54 0.48
C GLY A 85 27.33 -4.51 0.02
N ASP A 86 27.21 -5.59 0.77
CA ASP A 86 26.26 -6.69 0.58
C ASP A 86 24.79 -6.26 0.51
N SER A 87 24.40 -5.20 1.24
CA SER A 87 23.01 -4.75 1.34
C SER A 87 22.42 -4.38 -0.02
N ALA A 88 23.16 -3.66 -0.87
CA ALA A 88 22.68 -3.25 -2.18
C ALA A 88 22.45 -4.44 -3.13
N ILE A 89 23.32 -5.45 -3.04
CA ILE A 89 23.19 -6.70 -3.80
C ILE A 89 21.99 -7.48 -3.30
N TYR A 90 21.84 -7.57 -1.98
CA TYR A 90 20.74 -8.31 -1.37
C TYR A 90 19.38 -7.68 -1.66
N ASP A 91 19.25 -6.36 -1.52
CA ASP A 91 18.02 -5.62 -1.88
C ASP A 91 17.64 -5.84 -3.34
N THR A 92 18.64 -5.90 -4.24
CA THR A 92 18.44 -6.20 -5.66
C THR A 92 17.90 -7.62 -5.84
N LEU A 93 18.54 -8.61 -5.20
CA LEU A 93 18.11 -10.02 -5.24
C LEU A 93 16.70 -10.18 -4.68
N VAL A 94 16.40 -9.53 -3.56
CA VAL A 94 15.08 -9.54 -2.91
C VAL A 94 14.01 -8.97 -3.83
N ARG A 95 14.23 -7.79 -4.41
CA ARG A 95 13.26 -7.17 -5.33
C ARG A 95 13.01 -8.02 -6.57
N MET A 96 14.03 -8.72 -7.07
CA MET A 96 13.88 -9.64 -8.20
C MET A 96 13.09 -10.90 -7.88
N ALA A 97 12.89 -11.22 -6.60
CA ALA A 97 12.08 -12.34 -6.11
C ALA A 97 10.65 -11.93 -5.69
N GLN A 98 10.34 -10.64 -5.57
CA GLN A 98 9.06 -10.13 -5.09
C GLN A 98 8.02 -9.97 -6.21
N GLU A 99 6.94 -10.74 -6.14
CA GLU A 99 5.83 -10.71 -7.11
C GLU A 99 5.00 -9.41 -7.11
N PHE A 100 5.10 -8.60 -6.04
CA PHE A 100 4.48 -7.27 -5.94
C PHE A 100 5.42 -6.14 -6.38
N SER A 101 6.72 -6.43 -6.57
CA SER A 101 7.74 -5.48 -7.00
C SER A 101 7.97 -5.55 -8.51
N LEU A 102 8.15 -6.77 -9.03
CA LEU A 102 8.28 -7.04 -10.47
C LEU A 102 7.04 -7.74 -11.00
N ARG A 103 6.65 -7.39 -12.23
CA ARG A 103 5.54 -8.06 -12.94
C ARG A 103 5.87 -9.50 -13.31
N TYR A 104 7.15 -9.78 -13.59
CA TYR A 104 7.69 -11.11 -13.84
C TYR A 104 9.00 -11.30 -13.06
N PRO A 105 8.97 -12.01 -11.91
CA PRO A 105 10.17 -12.27 -11.10
C PRO A 105 11.28 -12.95 -11.89
N LEU A 106 12.52 -12.55 -11.59
CA LEU A 106 13.72 -13.07 -12.23
C LEU A 106 14.55 -13.94 -11.27
N VAL A 107 14.26 -13.85 -9.97
CA VAL A 107 14.78 -14.73 -8.94
C VAL A 107 13.61 -15.52 -8.39
N ASP A 108 13.81 -16.83 -8.24
CA ASP A 108 12.89 -17.72 -7.53
C ASP A 108 13.42 -17.83 -6.10
N GLY A 109 12.75 -17.14 -5.17
CA GLY A 109 13.11 -17.10 -3.76
C GLY A 109 12.33 -18.14 -2.96
N GLN A 110 13.05 -18.89 -2.12
CA GLN A 110 12.47 -19.77 -1.09
C GLN A 110 12.76 -19.16 0.30
N GLY A 111 11.72 -18.74 1.01
CA GLY A 111 11.85 -18.03 2.28
C GLY A 111 11.07 -16.72 2.31
N ASN A 112 11.22 -15.95 3.39
CA ASN A 112 10.63 -14.62 3.48
C ASN A 112 11.45 -13.59 2.67
N PHE A 113 10.96 -13.22 1.49
CA PHE A 113 11.48 -12.13 0.65
C PHE A 113 10.71 -10.82 0.83
N GLY A 114 9.94 -10.70 1.91
CA GLY A 114 9.10 -9.57 2.25
C GLY A 114 7.67 -9.70 1.73
N SER A 115 6.76 -8.90 2.28
CA SER A 115 5.32 -8.94 1.95
C SER A 115 4.79 -7.56 1.54
N ILE A 116 3.59 -7.52 0.96
CA ILE A 116 2.87 -6.27 0.65
C ILE A 116 2.41 -5.54 1.93
N ASP A 117 2.39 -6.26 3.05
CA ASP A 117 1.94 -5.82 4.38
C ASP A 117 3.08 -5.25 5.23
N ASP A 118 4.22 -4.95 4.61
CA ASP A 118 5.41 -4.35 5.20
C ASP A 118 6.25 -5.29 6.09
N ASP A 119 6.12 -6.61 5.91
CA ASP A 119 7.12 -7.53 6.44
C ASP A 119 8.42 -7.36 5.64
N PRO A 120 9.56 -6.99 6.26
CA PRO A 120 10.82 -6.91 5.55
C PRO A 120 11.28 -8.31 5.11
N ALA A 121 12.07 -8.35 4.04
CA ALA A 121 12.76 -9.57 3.67
C ALA A 121 13.70 -10.01 4.80
N ALA A 122 13.70 -11.30 5.10
CA ALA A 122 14.67 -11.86 6.02
C ALA A 122 16.08 -11.72 5.43
N ALA A 123 17.11 -11.40 6.22
CA ALA A 123 18.49 -11.26 5.81
C ALA A 123 19.13 -12.55 5.26
N MET A 124 20.15 -12.35 4.43
CA MET A 124 20.73 -13.38 3.59
C MET A 124 21.56 -14.45 4.33
N ARG A 125 22.23 -14.10 5.44
CA ARG A 125 23.23 -14.96 6.13
C ARG A 125 22.97 -15.02 7.63
N TYR A 126 22.08 -15.88 8.07
CA TYR A 126 21.86 -16.07 9.50
C TYR A 126 22.60 -17.28 10.01
N CYS A 127 23.44 -17.07 11.02
CA CYS A 127 24.16 -18.15 11.66
C CYS A 127 24.29 -17.91 13.17
N VAL A 128 24.03 -18.94 13.96
CA VAL A 128 24.23 -18.99 15.41
C VAL A 128 25.50 -19.77 15.73
N THR A 129 26.10 -19.56 16.89
CA THR A 129 27.32 -20.29 17.27
C THR A 129 27.05 -21.76 17.60
N GLY A 130 28.06 -22.62 17.51
CA GLY A 130 27.92 -24.08 17.67
C GLY A 130 27.31 -24.54 19.01
N GLU A 131 27.54 -23.80 20.09
CA GLU A 131 26.95 -24.06 21.40
C GLU A 131 25.44 -23.81 21.47
N THR A 132 24.86 -23.18 20.45
CA THR A 132 23.43 -22.87 20.41
C THR A 132 22.60 -24.14 20.34
N ARG A 133 21.64 -24.26 21.24
CA ARG A 133 20.77 -25.42 21.39
C ARG A 133 19.50 -25.26 20.58
N VAL A 134 19.24 -26.19 19.67
CA VAL A 134 18.05 -26.28 18.82
C VAL A 134 17.01 -27.16 19.50
N ALA A 135 15.79 -26.65 19.64
CA ALA A 135 14.68 -27.44 20.18
C ALA A 135 14.16 -28.41 19.11
N THR A 136 14.04 -29.70 19.48
CA THR A 136 13.55 -30.77 18.62
C THR A 136 12.41 -31.50 19.30
N ARG A 137 11.68 -32.33 18.54
CA ARG A 137 10.65 -33.20 19.13
C ARG A 137 11.21 -34.17 20.17
N ALA A 138 12.44 -34.63 19.99
CA ALA A 138 13.06 -35.69 20.79
C ALA A 138 14.01 -35.14 21.89
N GLY A 139 13.94 -33.84 22.20
CA GLY A 139 14.84 -33.18 23.13
C GLY A 139 15.54 -31.97 22.50
N THR A 140 16.63 -31.53 23.09
CA THR A 140 17.30 -30.29 22.71
C THR A 140 18.77 -30.56 22.47
N VAL A 141 19.26 -30.27 21.26
CA VAL A 141 20.61 -30.65 20.81
C VAL A 141 21.40 -29.41 20.44
N ARG A 142 22.73 -29.44 20.63
CA ARG A 142 23.58 -28.37 20.12
C ARG A 142 23.63 -28.42 18.60
N ILE A 143 23.59 -27.26 17.95
CA ILE A 143 23.55 -27.19 16.49
C ILE A 143 24.78 -27.83 15.84
N ASP A 144 25.97 -27.67 16.42
CA ASP A 144 27.19 -28.29 15.93
C ASP A 144 27.25 -29.82 16.12
N SER A 145 26.44 -30.36 17.03
CA SER A 145 26.37 -31.80 17.31
C SER A 145 25.37 -32.54 16.43
N ILE A 146 24.55 -31.83 15.65
CA ILE A 146 23.56 -32.42 14.75
C ILE A 146 24.26 -33.23 13.66
N VAL A 147 25.35 -32.70 13.12
CA VAL A 147 26.25 -33.40 12.18
C VAL A 147 27.68 -33.27 12.72
N PRO A 148 28.14 -34.25 13.52
CA PRO A 148 29.41 -34.15 14.28
C PRO A 148 30.66 -33.86 13.44
N ASP A 149 30.68 -34.28 12.17
CA ASP A 149 31.80 -34.12 11.25
C ASP A 149 31.47 -33.18 10.07
N ALA A 150 30.57 -32.22 10.29
CA ALA A 150 30.19 -31.25 9.26
C ALA A 150 31.43 -30.48 8.77
N VAL A 151 31.69 -30.56 7.46
CA VAL A 151 32.83 -29.88 6.84
C VAL A 151 32.61 -28.37 6.93
N ARG A 152 33.67 -27.60 7.19
CA ARG A 152 33.60 -26.14 7.19
C ARG A 152 33.16 -25.62 5.82
N ASP A 153 32.32 -24.58 5.81
CA ASP A 153 31.80 -23.95 4.59
C ASP A 153 31.04 -24.94 3.69
N SER A 154 30.18 -25.78 4.32
CA SER A 154 29.42 -26.83 3.63
C SER A 154 27.95 -26.93 4.04
N ASP A 155 27.17 -27.53 3.14
CA ASP A 155 25.76 -27.88 3.33
C ASP A 155 25.65 -29.38 3.60
N ASN A 156 25.07 -29.76 4.73
CA ASN A 156 25.00 -31.15 5.19
C ASN A 156 23.54 -31.61 5.23
N ASP A 157 23.23 -32.74 4.60
CA ASP A 157 21.90 -33.34 4.68
C ASP A 157 21.58 -33.76 6.11
N VAL A 158 20.37 -33.43 6.56
CA VAL A 158 19.85 -33.86 7.86
C VAL A 158 18.38 -34.22 7.71
N GLU A 159 17.92 -35.18 8.52
CA GLU A 159 16.51 -35.46 8.68
C GLU A 159 16.16 -35.35 10.17
N LEU A 160 15.79 -34.14 10.58
CA LEU A 160 15.54 -33.80 11.99
C LEU A 160 14.19 -33.06 12.12
N GLN A 161 13.40 -33.41 13.14
CA GLN A 161 12.20 -32.64 13.49
C GLN A 161 12.54 -31.57 14.52
N VAL A 162 12.67 -30.33 14.08
CA VAL A 162 12.86 -29.16 14.95
C VAL A 162 11.52 -28.52 15.31
N LEU A 163 11.50 -27.64 16.31
CA LEU A 163 10.30 -26.89 16.66
C LEU A 163 10.31 -25.51 16.01
N ASP A 164 9.23 -25.14 15.33
CA ASP A 164 9.04 -23.81 14.74
C ASP A 164 8.76 -22.74 15.80
N ARG A 165 8.57 -21.48 15.40
CA ARG A 165 8.29 -20.39 16.34
C ARG A 165 7.07 -20.63 17.25
N LEU A 166 6.09 -21.41 16.79
CA LEU A 166 4.87 -21.76 17.54
C LEU A 166 5.01 -23.07 18.33
N GLY A 167 6.23 -23.63 18.39
CA GLY A 167 6.51 -24.89 19.08
C GLY A 167 6.02 -26.13 18.33
N ARG A 168 5.64 -26.02 17.06
CA ARG A 168 5.14 -27.13 16.26
C ARG A 168 6.30 -27.91 15.62
N PRO A 169 6.25 -29.25 15.56
CA PRO A 169 7.29 -30.05 14.92
C PRO A 169 7.32 -29.83 13.41
N VAL A 170 8.49 -29.48 12.87
CA VAL A 170 8.71 -29.18 11.45
C VAL A 170 10.01 -29.81 10.98
N ARG A 171 10.09 -30.14 9.68
CA ARG A 171 11.22 -30.89 9.11
C ARG A 171 12.38 -29.94 8.83
N ALA A 172 13.56 -30.24 9.38
CA ALA A 172 14.82 -29.69 8.95
C ALA A 172 15.51 -30.64 7.96
N THR A 173 15.94 -30.12 6.80
CA THR A 173 16.52 -30.91 5.70
C THR A 173 18.00 -30.67 5.47
N LYS A 174 18.52 -29.51 5.89
CA LYS A 174 19.95 -29.16 5.77
C LYS A 174 20.48 -28.52 7.04
N LEU A 175 21.73 -28.81 7.34
CA LEU A 175 22.57 -28.07 8.28
C LEU A 175 23.67 -27.35 7.52
N PHE A 176 23.78 -26.05 7.75
CA PHE A 176 24.81 -25.20 7.15
C PHE A 176 25.92 -24.97 8.16
N HIS A 177 27.15 -25.36 7.83
CA HIS A 177 28.34 -24.95 8.59
C HIS A 177 28.99 -23.78 7.84
N SER A 178 28.70 -22.53 8.23
CA SER A 178 29.05 -21.33 7.44
C SER A 178 30.45 -20.77 7.70
N GLY A 179 31.29 -21.51 8.43
CA GLY A 179 32.68 -21.14 8.71
C GLY A 179 32.78 -20.15 9.88
N GLU A 180 33.91 -19.45 9.96
CA GLU A 180 34.24 -18.50 11.03
C GLU A 180 33.74 -17.09 10.68
N HIS A 181 32.92 -16.48 11.56
CA HIS A 181 32.35 -15.13 11.38
C HIS A 181 32.46 -14.28 12.64
N PRO A 182 32.59 -12.94 12.53
CA PRO A 182 32.40 -12.05 13.65
C PRO A 182 30.99 -12.18 14.23
N THR A 183 30.89 -12.33 15.55
CA THR A 183 29.63 -12.58 16.27
C THR A 183 29.33 -11.55 17.33
N LEU A 184 28.05 -11.34 17.60
CA LEU A 184 27.53 -10.57 18.72
C LEU A 184 26.83 -11.51 19.70
N ARG A 185 26.93 -11.21 21.00
CA ARG A 185 26.19 -11.86 22.08
C ARG A 185 25.13 -10.93 22.61
N LEU A 186 23.88 -11.35 22.50
CA LEU A 186 22.73 -10.72 23.14
C LEU A 186 22.49 -11.35 24.51
N ARG A 187 22.30 -10.52 25.54
CA ARG A 187 21.88 -10.93 26.89
C ARG A 187 20.64 -10.16 27.31
N THR A 188 19.68 -10.86 27.89
CA THR A 188 18.47 -10.28 28.49
C THR A 188 18.62 -10.06 30.00
N THR A 189 17.85 -9.14 30.56
CA THR A 189 17.82 -8.84 32.02
C THR A 189 17.43 -10.03 32.91
N HIS A 190 16.84 -11.07 32.32
CA HIS A 190 16.47 -12.30 33.01
C HIS A 190 17.57 -13.36 32.95
N GLY A 191 18.57 -13.21 32.07
CA GLY A 191 19.70 -14.12 31.92
C GLY A 191 19.70 -14.98 30.65
N HIS A 192 18.68 -14.86 29.79
CA HIS A 192 18.67 -15.54 28.48
C HIS A 192 19.71 -14.93 27.53
N GLU A 193 20.38 -15.77 26.75
CA GLU A 193 21.47 -15.38 25.85
C GLU A 193 21.38 -16.06 24.47
N LEU A 194 21.77 -15.32 23.43
CA LEU A 194 21.96 -15.80 22.07
C LEU A 194 23.27 -15.24 21.52
N THR A 195 24.06 -16.05 20.83
CA THR A 195 25.28 -15.58 20.14
C THR A 195 25.18 -15.97 18.66
N GLY A 196 25.35 -14.99 17.77
CA GLY A 196 25.22 -15.19 16.33
C GLY A 196 25.90 -14.08 15.53
N THR A 197 25.85 -14.17 14.21
CA THR A 197 26.41 -13.14 13.31
C THR A 197 25.68 -11.81 13.49
N ARG A 198 26.34 -10.69 13.13
CA ARG A 198 25.76 -9.33 13.25
C ARG A 198 24.38 -9.19 12.61
N ASN A 199 24.23 -9.81 11.45
CA ASN A 199 23.00 -9.84 10.69
C ASN A 199 22.04 -10.97 11.11
N HIS A 200 22.25 -11.74 12.18
CA HIS A 200 21.30 -12.76 12.63
C HIS A 200 20.01 -12.09 13.15
N PRO A 201 18.79 -12.54 12.79
CA PRO A 201 17.57 -11.86 13.15
C PRO A 201 17.05 -12.38 14.49
N VAL A 202 16.49 -11.51 15.31
CA VAL A 202 15.78 -11.89 16.52
C VAL A 202 14.40 -11.26 16.45
N LEU A 203 13.39 -12.07 16.79
CA LEU A 203 12.01 -11.61 16.82
C LEU A 203 11.82 -10.68 18.03
N CYS A 204 11.39 -9.45 17.77
CA CYS A 204 11.22 -8.40 18.75
C CYS A 204 9.77 -7.92 18.79
N LEU A 205 9.32 -7.49 19.97
CA LEU A 205 8.09 -6.71 20.13
C LEU A 205 8.44 -5.23 20.00
N VAL A 206 7.89 -4.57 19.00
CA VAL A 206 8.13 -3.16 18.69
C VAL A 206 6.82 -2.39 18.79
N ASP A 207 6.90 -1.17 19.30
CA ASP A 207 5.79 -0.21 19.29
C ASP A 207 5.88 0.65 18.02
N MET A 208 4.98 0.43 17.07
CA MET A 208 4.87 1.19 15.84
C MET A 208 3.66 2.13 15.94
N ALA A 209 3.92 3.41 16.24
CA ALA A 209 2.88 4.44 16.39
C ALA A 209 1.74 4.10 17.37
N GLY A 210 2.03 3.35 18.44
CA GLY A 210 1.04 2.91 19.44
C GLY A 210 0.50 1.50 19.20
N VAL A 211 0.93 0.81 18.13
CA VAL A 211 0.54 -0.56 17.80
C VAL A 211 1.68 -1.52 18.16
N PRO A 212 1.46 -2.50 19.06
CA PRO A 212 2.43 -3.54 19.36
C PRO A 212 2.50 -4.55 18.22
N LEU A 213 3.66 -4.66 17.57
CA LEU A 213 3.89 -5.59 16.46
C LEU A 213 5.11 -6.47 16.72
N LEU A 214 5.08 -7.68 16.18
CA LEU A 214 6.26 -8.55 16.12
C LEU A 214 7.06 -8.21 14.87
N LEU A 215 8.29 -7.73 15.05
CA LEU A 215 9.19 -7.38 13.96
C LEU A 215 10.53 -8.09 14.15
N TRP A 216 11.12 -8.52 13.05
CA TRP A 216 12.48 -9.04 13.03
C TRP A 216 13.48 -7.89 13.06
N LYS A 217 14.41 -7.89 14.03
CA LYS A 217 15.56 -6.98 14.07
C LYS A 217 16.86 -7.77 13.96
N LEU A 218 17.86 -7.25 13.27
CA LEU A 218 19.19 -7.86 13.24
C LEU A 218 19.87 -7.72 14.61
N LEU A 219 20.75 -8.66 14.98
CA LEU A 219 21.51 -8.60 16.24
C LEU A 219 22.28 -7.27 16.38
N GLU A 220 22.77 -6.70 15.28
CA GLU A 220 23.47 -5.40 15.29
C GLU A 220 22.56 -4.17 15.44
N GLU A 221 21.26 -4.31 15.19
CA GLU A 221 20.25 -3.25 15.34
C GLU A 221 19.57 -3.27 16.72
N ILE A 222 19.81 -4.32 17.51
CA ILE A 222 19.20 -4.49 18.83
C ILE A 222 19.96 -3.65 19.86
N GLU A 223 19.20 -2.84 20.59
CA GLU A 223 19.71 -1.97 21.62
C GLU A 223 19.25 -2.42 23.02
N PRO A 224 19.96 -2.03 24.10
CA PRO A 224 19.46 -2.21 25.45
C PRO A 224 18.05 -1.63 25.62
N LYS A 225 17.18 -2.33 26.35
CA LYS A 225 15.74 -2.08 26.55
C LYS A 225 14.79 -2.55 25.45
N ASP A 226 15.29 -2.98 24.29
CA ASP A 226 14.46 -3.67 23.30
C ASP A 226 13.79 -4.92 23.91
N ARG A 227 12.65 -5.32 23.35
CA ARG A 227 11.87 -6.47 23.81
C ARG A 227 12.04 -7.63 22.83
N VAL A 228 12.80 -8.64 23.23
CA VAL A 228 12.99 -9.86 22.43
C VAL A 228 12.04 -10.97 22.88
N LEU A 229 11.60 -11.79 21.94
CA LEU A 229 10.70 -12.90 22.21
C LEU A 229 11.50 -14.14 22.63
N ILE A 230 11.15 -14.66 23.80
CA ILE A 230 11.64 -15.94 24.32
C ILE A 230 10.45 -16.91 24.33
N SER A 231 10.51 -17.94 23.49
CA SER A 231 9.52 -19.02 23.48
C SER A 231 9.55 -19.77 24.80
N ARG A 232 8.38 -19.91 25.39
CA ARG A 232 8.10 -20.70 26.59
C ARG A 232 6.96 -21.69 26.32
N THR A 233 6.76 -22.02 25.06
CA THR A 233 5.75 -22.99 24.62
C THR A 233 6.04 -24.32 25.31
N GLU A 234 5.05 -24.87 26.00
CA GLU A 234 5.23 -26.15 26.69
C GLU A 234 5.41 -27.27 25.66
N GLN A 235 6.51 -28.01 25.78
CA GLN A 235 6.65 -29.25 25.01
C GLN A 235 5.72 -30.33 25.62
N PRO A 236 4.82 -30.94 24.82
CA PRO A 236 3.87 -31.90 25.33
C PRO A 236 4.58 -33.14 25.92
N ALA A 237 4.26 -33.47 27.17
CA ALA A 237 4.71 -34.69 27.82
C ALA A 237 3.81 -35.85 27.38
N ALA A 238 4.33 -36.80 26.60
CA ALA A 238 3.51 -37.83 25.94
C ALA A 238 3.77 -39.28 26.38
N ASP A 239 4.72 -39.53 27.30
CA ASP A 239 5.10 -40.90 27.69
C ASP A 239 4.98 -41.14 29.20
N GLU A 240 4.58 -42.36 29.59
CA GLU A 240 4.80 -42.88 30.94
C GLU A 240 6.31 -42.94 31.19
N LEU A 241 6.77 -42.33 32.28
CA LEU A 241 8.18 -42.32 32.63
C LEU A 241 8.61 -43.73 33.04
N ALA A 242 9.48 -44.36 32.25
CA ALA A 242 9.99 -45.69 32.57
C ALA A 242 10.76 -45.65 33.90
N ASP A 243 10.71 -46.74 34.67
CA ASP A 243 11.28 -46.81 36.02
C ASP A 243 12.80 -46.50 36.02
N ASP A 244 13.54 -47.01 35.02
CA ASP A 244 14.97 -46.74 34.89
C ASP A 244 15.26 -45.27 34.52
N GLU A 245 14.45 -44.65 33.67
CA GLU A 245 14.57 -43.23 33.34
C GLU A 245 14.23 -42.34 34.54
N ALA A 246 13.23 -42.71 35.34
CA ALA A 246 12.87 -42.03 36.57
C ALA A 246 14.02 -42.09 37.59
N LYS A 247 14.61 -43.27 37.79
CA LYS A 247 15.80 -43.46 38.65
C LYS A 247 17.00 -42.70 38.13
N LEU A 248 17.22 -42.65 36.81
CA LEU A 248 18.35 -41.94 36.21
C LEU A 248 18.21 -40.43 36.43
N ALA A 249 17.03 -39.88 36.16
CA ALA A 249 16.73 -38.48 36.38
C ALA A 249 16.85 -38.10 37.88
N LEU A 250 16.35 -38.97 38.77
CA LEU A 250 16.51 -38.82 40.21
C LEU A 250 17.99 -38.76 40.59
N LEU A 251 18.78 -39.73 40.13
CA LEU A 251 20.19 -39.86 40.47
C LEU A 251 21.02 -38.68 39.96
N LEU A 252 20.85 -38.28 38.70
CA LEU A 252 21.56 -37.14 38.13
C LEU A 252 21.19 -35.83 38.83
N GLY A 253 19.91 -35.61 39.15
CA GLY A 253 19.46 -34.41 39.87
C GLY A 253 20.03 -34.34 41.29
N ALA A 254 20.12 -35.47 41.99
CA ALA A 254 20.68 -35.56 43.32
C ALA A 254 22.19 -35.24 43.33
N PHE A 255 22.95 -35.78 42.37
CA PHE A 255 24.38 -35.50 42.26
C PHE A 255 24.70 -34.10 41.71
N ALA A 256 23.86 -33.56 40.83
CA ALA A 256 24.00 -32.19 40.34
C ALA A 256 23.70 -31.15 41.45
N SER A 257 22.83 -31.48 42.41
CA SER A 257 22.57 -30.65 43.60
C SER A 257 23.56 -30.93 44.74
N GLU A 258 23.14 -31.68 45.77
CA GLU A 258 23.89 -31.87 47.02
C GLU A 258 24.98 -32.95 46.92
N GLY A 259 24.98 -33.77 45.87
CA GLY A 259 26.03 -34.75 45.64
C GLY A 259 27.30 -34.15 45.04
N TRP A 260 28.34 -34.97 44.95
CA TRP A 260 29.64 -34.57 44.42
C TRP A 260 30.37 -35.76 43.79
N VAL A 261 31.15 -35.47 42.75
CA VAL A 261 32.01 -36.45 42.09
C VAL A 261 33.41 -35.82 41.97
N SER A 262 34.35 -36.33 42.76
CA SER A 262 35.75 -35.92 42.70
C SER A 262 36.56 -36.86 41.81
N GLU A 263 37.86 -36.61 41.73
CA GLU A 263 38.82 -37.48 41.06
C GLU A 263 38.80 -38.92 41.56
N SER A 264 38.64 -39.13 42.87
CA SER A 264 38.85 -40.44 43.51
C SER A 264 37.67 -40.95 44.33
N ARG A 265 36.72 -40.08 44.67
CA ARG A 265 35.54 -40.43 45.47
C ARG A 265 34.30 -39.70 44.96
N ALA A 266 33.14 -40.18 45.34
CA ALA A 266 31.87 -39.51 45.07
C ALA A 266 30.95 -39.74 46.26
N GLY A 267 29.96 -38.88 46.41
CA GLY A 267 29.01 -39.04 47.49
C GLY A 267 27.79 -38.17 47.35
N PHE A 268 26.79 -38.48 48.18
CA PHE A 268 25.54 -37.75 48.27
C PHE A 268 25.06 -37.77 49.71
N ASN A 269 24.73 -36.61 50.25
CA ASN A 269 24.37 -36.45 51.65
C ASN A 269 23.04 -35.70 51.75
N ASN A 270 22.09 -36.20 52.53
CA ASN A 270 20.79 -35.53 52.72
C ASN A 270 20.19 -35.82 54.10
N VAL A 271 19.37 -34.90 54.60
CA VAL A 271 18.69 -35.02 55.91
C VAL A 271 17.32 -35.71 55.82
N ASP A 272 16.71 -35.74 54.64
CA ASP A 272 15.49 -36.47 54.32
C ASP A 272 15.85 -37.93 53.97
N LYS A 273 15.42 -38.85 54.84
CA LYS A 273 15.73 -40.28 54.71
C LYS A 273 15.08 -40.92 53.49
N ASP A 274 13.85 -40.54 53.16
CA ASP A 274 13.11 -41.18 52.06
C ASP A 274 13.71 -40.79 50.71
N TYR A 275 14.11 -39.52 50.57
CA TYR A 275 14.82 -39.04 49.39
C TYR A 275 16.21 -39.69 49.30
N PHE A 276 16.95 -39.75 50.40
CA PHE A 276 18.26 -40.42 50.46
C PHE A 276 18.17 -41.90 50.04
N ASP A 277 17.20 -42.65 50.58
CA ASP A 277 17.01 -44.06 50.24
C ASP A 277 16.67 -44.26 48.77
N SER A 278 15.83 -43.37 48.21
CA SER A 278 15.48 -43.42 46.79
C SER A 278 16.71 -43.21 45.90
N VAL A 279 17.61 -42.30 46.26
CA VAL A 279 18.88 -42.07 45.55
C VAL A 279 19.81 -43.28 45.67
N VAL A 280 19.91 -43.89 46.85
CA VAL A 280 20.72 -45.10 47.06
C VAL A 280 20.19 -46.27 46.23
N VAL A 281 18.87 -46.48 46.20
CA VAL A 281 18.24 -47.52 45.37
C VAL A 281 18.48 -47.26 43.89
N ALA A 282 18.34 -46.02 43.43
CA ALA A 282 18.65 -45.65 42.05
C ALA A 282 20.12 -45.89 41.69
N TYR A 283 21.05 -45.55 42.60
CA TYR A 283 22.47 -45.82 42.43
C TYR A 283 22.76 -47.33 42.30
N ASP A 284 22.22 -48.14 43.21
CA ASP A 284 22.41 -49.60 43.19
C ASP A 284 21.86 -50.25 41.93
N THR A 285 20.73 -49.74 41.42
CA THR A 285 20.07 -50.27 40.23
C THR A 285 20.82 -49.91 38.95
N LEU A 286 21.21 -48.64 38.79
CA LEU A 286 21.70 -48.12 37.50
C LEU A 286 23.23 -48.08 37.38
N VAL A 287 23.94 -47.94 38.49
CA VAL A 287 25.41 -47.80 38.51
C VAL A 287 26.05 -49.01 39.19
N GLY A 288 25.55 -49.38 40.36
CA GLY A 288 26.09 -50.46 41.17
C GLY A 288 27.51 -50.18 41.71
N GLY A 289 28.24 -51.25 42.01
CA GLY A 289 29.57 -51.19 42.63
C GLY A 289 29.53 -51.04 44.16
N ARG A 290 30.72 -50.99 44.78
CA ARG A 290 30.83 -50.89 46.25
C ARG A 290 30.56 -49.46 46.72
N ARG A 291 29.57 -49.30 47.60
CA ARG A 291 29.22 -48.06 48.29
C ARG A 291 29.10 -48.27 49.79
N TYR A 292 29.24 -47.19 50.56
CA TYR A 292 29.08 -47.16 52.01
C TYR A 292 27.98 -46.17 52.38
N VAL A 293 27.14 -46.52 53.35
CA VAL A 293 26.09 -45.65 53.88
C VAL A 293 26.25 -45.54 55.39
N TYR A 294 26.22 -44.32 55.90
CA TYR A 294 26.28 -44.02 57.33
C TYR A 294 25.38 -42.84 57.68
N SER A 295 25.17 -42.63 58.98
CA SER A 295 24.40 -41.50 59.51
C SER A 295 25.12 -40.84 60.65
N ARG A 296 25.04 -39.51 60.74
CA ARG A 296 25.54 -38.74 61.90
C ARG A 296 24.59 -37.62 62.27
N GLN A 297 24.60 -37.21 63.55
CA GLN A 297 23.87 -36.03 63.98
C GLN A 297 24.68 -34.77 63.64
N ILE A 298 24.05 -33.81 62.96
CA ILE A 298 24.67 -32.51 62.64
C ILE A 298 24.32 -31.46 63.69
N ALA A 299 25.03 -30.31 63.67
CA ALA A 299 24.88 -29.24 64.65
C ALA A 299 23.45 -28.69 64.78
N SER A 300 22.61 -28.84 63.75
CA SER A 300 21.18 -28.47 63.78
C SER A 300 20.30 -29.45 64.57
N GLY A 301 20.87 -30.55 65.08
CA GLY A 301 20.15 -31.63 65.76
C GLY A 301 19.53 -32.67 64.82
N SER A 302 19.52 -32.42 63.51
CA SER A 302 19.02 -33.36 62.49
C SER A 302 19.99 -34.52 62.24
N LEU A 303 19.47 -35.67 61.81
CA LEU A 303 20.30 -36.78 61.32
C LEU A 303 20.65 -36.51 59.85
N LEU A 304 21.94 -36.53 59.51
CA LEU A 304 22.43 -36.48 58.14
C LEU A 304 22.79 -37.89 57.70
N TRP A 305 22.22 -38.32 56.57
CA TRP A 305 22.52 -39.59 55.91
C TRP A 305 23.53 -39.34 54.81
N GLU A 306 24.55 -40.21 54.73
CA GLU A 306 25.69 -40.02 53.83
C GLU A 306 25.94 -41.27 53.01
N LEU A 307 26.01 -41.09 51.69
CA LEU A 307 26.42 -42.07 50.69
C LEU A 307 27.85 -41.76 50.30
N ASP A 308 28.75 -42.73 50.46
CA ASP A 308 30.16 -42.59 50.11
C ASP A 308 30.59 -43.72 49.16
N ILE A 309 31.13 -43.31 48.00
CA ILE A 309 31.57 -44.19 46.92
C ILE A 309 33.08 -44.00 46.79
N GLN A 310 33.83 -45.02 47.19
CA GLN A 310 35.29 -44.99 47.23
C GLN A 310 35.95 -45.60 45.98
N ASN A 311 35.18 -46.32 45.16
CA ASN A 311 35.64 -46.86 43.88
C ASN A 311 34.71 -46.36 42.76
N LEU A 312 35.24 -45.48 41.91
CA LEU A 312 34.49 -44.81 40.85
C LEU A 312 34.47 -45.56 39.51
N THR A 313 34.91 -46.82 39.44
CA THR A 313 35.02 -47.55 38.16
C THR A 313 33.69 -47.62 37.42
N GLU A 314 32.62 -48.04 38.09
CA GLU A 314 31.27 -48.09 37.48
C GLU A 314 30.67 -46.70 37.32
N LEU A 315 30.83 -45.81 38.32
CA LEU A 315 30.33 -44.44 38.25
C LEU A 315 30.86 -43.67 37.03
N ARG A 316 32.17 -43.79 36.74
CA ARG A 316 32.81 -43.14 35.59
C ARG A 316 32.30 -43.62 34.23
N ARG A 317 31.75 -44.84 34.15
CA ARG A 317 31.14 -45.39 32.93
C ARG A 317 29.66 -45.02 32.79
N SER A 318 29.04 -44.56 33.88
CA SER A 318 27.66 -44.07 33.89
C SER A 318 27.57 -42.58 33.54
N PRO A 319 26.37 -42.05 33.24
CA PRO A 319 26.16 -40.61 33.04
C PRO A 319 26.58 -39.72 34.22
N LEU A 320 26.72 -40.26 35.44
CA LEU A 320 27.27 -39.51 36.59
C LEU A 320 28.73 -39.08 36.39
N GLY A 321 29.48 -39.73 35.48
CA GLY A 321 30.84 -39.35 35.13
C GLY A 321 30.94 -37.92 34.57
N GLU A 322 29.86 -37.42 33.95
CA GLU A 322 29.79 -36.05 33.41
C GLU A 322 29.78 -34.97 34.51
N LEU A 323 29.42 -35.33 35.76
CA LEU A 323 29.32 -34.40 36.90
C LEU A 323 30.63 -34.25 37.68
N ARG A 324 31.75 -34.75 37.14
CA ARG A 324 33.07 -34.65 37.77
C ARG A 324 33.57 -33.21 37.79
N GLY A 325 34.01 -32.75 38.96
CA GLY A 325 34.57 -31.40 39.12
C GLY A 325 34.18 -30.76 40.45
N ARG A 326 34.43 -29.46 40.58
CA ARG A 326 33.97 -28.68 41.75
C ARG A 326 32.55 -28.20 41.50
N ALA A 327 31.91 -27.66 42.55
CA ALA A 327 30.55 -27.11 42.46
C ALA A 327 30.38 -26.05 41.35
N ALA A 328 31.42 -25.25 41.06
CA ALA A 328 31.41 -24.25 39.98
C ALA A 328 31.53 -24.84 38.57
N ASP A 329 31.97 -26.10 38.46
CA ASP A 329 32.20 -26.79 37.18
C ASP A 329 31.01 -27.67 36.76
N LYS A 330 29.99 -27.81 37.63
CA LYS A 330 28.81 -28.64 37.36
C LYS A 330 28.02 -28.12 36.15
N VAL A 331 27.42 -29.00 35.38
CA VAL A 331 26.55 -28.70 34.23
C VAL A 331 25.34 -29.63 34.22
N VAL A 332 24.33 -29.34 33.41
CA VAL A 332 23.32 -30.37 33.09
C VAL A 332 23.96 -31.41 32.16
N PRO A 333 23.97 -32.71 32.52
CA PRO A 333 24.52 -33.76 31.66
C PRO A 333 23.87 -33.77 30.27
N GLU A 334 24.64 -34.06 29.22
CA GLU A 334 24.14 -34.08 27.83
C GLU A 334 23.06 -35.14 27.62
N THR A 335 23.11 -36.22 28.42
CA THR A 335 22.05 -37.22 28.49
C THR A 335 20.68 -36.60 28.82
N MET A 336 20.62 -35.56 29.68
CA MET A 336 19.37 -34.88 30.03
C MET A 336 18.89 -33.92 28.94
N TRP A 337 19.80 -33.34 28.16
CA TRP A 337 19.45 -32.48 27.04
C TRP A 337 18.72 -33.26 25.93
N ARG A 338 19.17 -34.50 25.67
CA ARG A 338 18.57 -35.44 24.71
C ARG A 338 17.36 -36.21 25.24
N ALA A 339 17.02 -36.03 26.52
CA ALA A 339 15.90 -36.74 27.13
C ALA A 339 14.55 -36.09 26.79
N THR A 340 13.47 -36.86 26.93
CA THR A 340 12.11 -36.36 26.73
C THR A 340 11.75 -35.29 27.77
N PRO A 341 10.75 -34.43 27.51
CA PRO A 341 10.28 -33.44 28.48
C PRO A 341 9.90 -34.04 29.84
N THR A 342 9.36 -35.25 29.87
CA THR A 342 8.98 -35.96 31.11
C THR A 342 10.21 -36.27 31.98
N VAL A 343 11.28 -36.79 31.37
CA VAL A 343 12.54 -37.11 32.06
C VAL A 343 13.21 -35.83 32.57
N LYS A 344 13.26 -34.77 31.74
CA LYS A 344 13.80 -33.46 32.13
C LYS A 344 13.09 -32.88 33.35
N ARG A 345 11.76 -32.98 33.41
CA ARG A 345 10.96 -32.56 34.59
C ARG A 345 11.28 -33.38 35.84
N ALA A 346 11.48 -34.69 35.71
CA ALA A 346 11.90 -35.54 36.82
C ALA A 346 13.31 -35.19 37.34
N PHE A 347 14.23 -34.88 36.43
CA PHE A 347 15.58 -34.41 36.76
C PHE A 347 15.54 -33.08 37.53
N LEU A 348 14.79 -32.10 37.01
CA LEU A 348 14.59 -30.81 37.68
C LEU A 348 13.97 -30.98 39.07
N ARG A 349 12.98 -31.87 39.22
CA ARG A 349 12.34 -32.16 40.51
C ARG A 349 13.33 -32.69 41.55
N SER A 350 14.21 -33.61 41.15
CA SER A 350 15.28 -34.11 42.01
C SER A 350 16.29 -33.01 42.36
N LEU A 351 16.75 -32.25 41.36
CA LEU A 351 17.68 -31.13 41.51
C LEU A 351 17.16 -30.07 42.50
N PHE A 352 15.91 -29.64 42.34
CA PHE A 352 15.26 -28.69 43.24
C PHE A 352 14.96 -29.29 44.62
N THR A 353 14.78 -30.61 44.73
CA THR A 353 14.62 -31.26 46.03
C THR A 353 15.89 -31.16 46.87
N GLY A 354 17.08 -31.22 46.26
CA GLY A 354 18.34 -30.94 46.95
C GLY A 354 18.47 -29.45 47.31
N ASP A 355 18.96 -28.65 46.37
CA ASP A 355 19.35 -27.24 46.61
C ASP A 355 18.23 -26.21 46.36
N GLY A 356 17.02 -26.66 46.06
CA GLY A 356 15.87 -25.80 45.87
C GLY A 356 15.12 -25.50 47.18
N SER A 357 14.46 -24.35 47.20
CA SER A 357 13.64 -23.88 48.32
C SER A 357 12.42 -23.10 47.83
N SER A 358 11.38 -23.07 48.66
CA SER A 358 10.20 -22.22 48.48
C SER A 358 10.00 -21.34 49.71
N SER A 359 9.71 -20.06 49.51
CA SER A 359 9.53 -19.09 50.60
C SER A 359 8.38 -18.14 50.29
N LEU A 360 7.50 -17.92 51.28
CA LEU A 360 6.49 -16.86 51.20
C LEU A 360 7.17 -15.50 51.26
N LEU A 361 6.75 -14.60 50.38
CA LEU A 361 7.19 -13.21 50.32
C LEU A 361 6.09 -12.27 50.86
N PRO A 362 6.42 -11.02 51.23
CA PRO A 362 5.44 -10.01 51.56
C PRO A 362 4.34 -9.87 50.49
N ARG A 363 3.17 -9.35 50.88
CA ARG A 363 1.99 -9.14 49.99
C ARG A 363 1.40 -10.43 49.39
N LYS A 364 1.48 -11.56 50.10
CA LYS A 364 0.94 -12.87 49.65
C LYS A 364 1.50 -13.31 48.29
N SER A 365 2.82 -13.23 48.14
CA SER A 365 3.54 -13.81 47.00
C SER A 365 4.41 -14.99 47.46
N ILE A 366 4.96 -15.74 46.51
CA ILE A 366 5.89 -16.84 46.77
C ILE A 366 7.09 -16.71 45.84
N GLN A 367 8.21 -17.21 46.33
CA GLN A 367 9.40 -17.42 45.54
C GLN A 367 9.79 -18.89 45.61
N VAL A 368 10.00 -19.51 44.46
CA VAL A 368 10.76 -20.75 44.36
C VAL A 368 12.15 -20.39 43.87
N SER A 369 13.19 -20.99 44.46
CA SER A 369 14.55 -20.71 44.05
C SER A 369 15.48 -21.89 44.16
N TYR A 370 16.46 -21.94 43.27
CA TYR A 370 17.55 -22.90 43.24
C TYR A 370 18.89 -22.15 43.29
N SER A 371 19.81 -22.64 44.11
CA SER A 371 21.11 -22.02 44.34
C SER A 371 22.23 -22.86 43.75
N THR A 372 23.20 -22.23 43.11
CA THR A 372 24.40 -22.90 42.58
C THR A 372 25.58 -21.94 42.48
N TYR A 373 26.80 -22.48 42.45
CA TYR A 373 28.01 -21.71 42.13
C TYR A 373 28.44 -21.85 40.67
N SER A 374 27.77 -22.71 39.88
CA SER A 374 28.06 -22.89 38.46
C SER A 374 27.18 -21.98 37.61
N GLU A 375 27.82 -21.12 36.82
CA GLU A 375 27.14 -20.25 35.86
C GLU A 375 26.49 -21.04 34.72
N GLN A 376 27.16 -22.09 34.25
CA GLN A 376 26.61 -22.96 33.20
C GLN A 376 25.40 -23.73 33.72
N LEU A 377 25.47 -24.32 34.91
CA LEU A 377 24.33 -25.04 35.50
C LEU A 377 23.13 -24.12 35.72
N ALA A 378 23.35 -22.88 36.16
CA ALA A 378 22.27 -21.91 36.31
C ALA A 378 21.56 -21.61 34.98
N ARG A 379 22.33 -21.43 33.89
CA ARG A 379 21.79 -21.19 32.54
C ARG A 379 21.07 -22.42 31.98
N ASP A 380 21.66 -23.60 32.15
CA ASP A 380 21.08 -24.86 31.71
C ASP A 380 19.73 -25.11 32.40
N VAL A 381 19.67 -24.95 33.73
CA VAL A 381 18.45 -25.11 34.52
C VAL A 381 17.40 -24.06 34.12
N GLN A 382 17.81 -22.82 33.84
CA GLN A 382 16.90 -21.80 33.32
C GLN A 382 16.24 -22.23 32.01
N MET A 383 17.03 -22.77 31.07
CA MET A 383 16.51 -23.26 29.79
C MET A 383 15.59 -24.47 29.95
N LEU A 384 15.93 -25.46 30.79
CA LEU A 384 15.05 -26.62 31.03
C LEU A 384 13.72 -26.22 31.68
N LEU A 385 13.72 -25.21 32.56
CA LEU A 385 12.48 -24.65 33.10
C LEU A 385 11.67 -23.95 32.03
N LEU A 386 12.33 -23.21 31.13
CA LEU A 386 11.69 -22.53 30.00
C LEU A 386 11.01 -23.53 29.05
N GLU A 387 11.63 -24.68 28.76
CA GLU A 387 11.02 -25.79 27.98
C GLU A 387 9.76 -26.37 28.66
N SER A 388 9.68 -26.24 29.99
CA SER A 388 8.50 -26.60 30.78
C SER A 388 7.53 -25.43 30.94
N GLY A 389 7.71 -24.33 30.21
CA GLY A 389 6.90 -23.11 30.21
C GLY A 389 7.04 -22.25 31.48
N ILE A 390 8.10 -22.45 32.27
CA ILE A 390 8.36 -21.77 33.54
C ILE A 390 9.45 -20.73 33.33
N VAL A 391 9.11 -19.45 33.48
CA VAL A 391 10.10 -18.37 33.38
C VAL A 391 10.81 -18.19 34.72
N ALA A 392 12.15 -18.19 34.68
CA ALA A 392 12.99 -17.97 35.85
C ALA A 392 14.05 -16.91 35.56
N ARG A 393 14.48 -16.19 36.60
CA ARG A 393 15.53 -15.17 36.51
C ARG A 393 16.80 -15.62 37.22
N ILE A 394 17.96 -15.39 36.60
CA ILE A 394 19.26 -15.59 37.26
C ILE A 394 19.64 -14.32 38.04
N CYS A 395 19.92 -14.47 39.33
CA CYS A 395 20.37 -13.40 40.22
C CYS A 395 21.75 -13.73 40.80
N ARG A 396 22.68 -12.77 40.76
CA ARG A 396 24.01 -12.88 41.40
C ARG A 396 23.98 -12.28 42.81
N TYR A 397 24.57 -12.97 43.77
CA TYR A 397 24.73 -12.50 45.16
C TYR A 397 26.20 -12.22 45.50
N ASP A 398 26.45 -11.35 46.48
CA ASP A 398 27.78 -10.81 46.84
C ASP A 398 28.84 -11.88 47.16
N LYS A 399 28.43 -13.07 47.58
CA LYS A 399 29.32 -14.20 47.91
C LYS A 399 29.69 -15.08 46.70
N GLY A 400 29.32 -14.68 45.47
CA GLY A 400 29.56 -15.44 44.25
C GLY A 400 28.54 -16.57 43.98
N GLU A 401 27.51 -16.69 44.83
CA GLU A 401 26.39 -17.61 44.64
C GLU A 401 25.43 -17.07 43.56
N LEU A 402 25.02 -17.94 42.65
CA LEU A 402 23.98 -17.70 41.67
C LEU A 402 22.67 -18.30 42.16
N LYS A 403 21.61 -17.52 42.08
CA LYS A 403 20.27 -17.98 42.44
C LYS A 403 19.35 -17.86 41.25
N LEU A 404 18.79 -18.98 40.85
CA LEU A 404 17.71 -19.03 39.89
C LEU A 404 16.39 -18.85 40.63
N VAL A 405 15.63 -17.83 40.25
CA VAL A 405 14.46 -17.34 41.00
C VAL A 405 13.21 -17.38 40.13
N ILE A 406 12.19 -18.09 40.61
CA ILE A 406 10.82 -18.10 40.08
C ILE A 406 9.97 -17.28 41.06
N SER A 407 9.71 -16.02 40.73
CA SER A 407 9.01 -15.06 41.59
C SER A 407 7.56 -14.79 41.19
N ASN A 408 7.18 -15.14 39.97
CA ASN A 408 5.84 -14.92 39.46
C ASN A 408 4.87 -16.00 39.96
N ARG A 409 3.64 -15.59 40.33
CA ARG A 409 2.63 -16.50 40.90
C ARG A 409 2.19 -17.58 39.90
N ARG A 410 2.09 -17.22 38.61
CA ARG A 410 1.79 -18.16 37.51
C ARG A 410 2.90 -19.22 37.41
N ASP A 411 4.14 -18.79 37.22
CA ASP A 411 5.27 -19.70 37.06
C ASP A 411 5.54 -20.56 38.31
N ALA A 412 5.28 -20.05 39.52
CA ALA A 412 5.39 -20.85 40.75
C ALA A 412 4.35 -21.99 40.81
N ARG A 413 3.14 -21.79 40.26
CA ARG A 413 2.12 -22.84 40.14
C ARG A 413 2.44 -23.82 39.01
N LEU A 414 2.96 -23.34 37.89
CA LEU A 414 3.48 -24.19 36.82
C LEU A 414 4.63 -25.05 37.33
N PHE A 415 5.56 -24.49 38.12
CA PHE A 415 6.60 -25.24 38.79
C PHE A 415 6.00 -26.31 39.71
N ALA A 416 5.06 -25.96 40.59
CA ALA A 416 4.48 -26.92 41.53
C ALA A 416 3.75 -28.10 40.85
N SER A 417 3.17 -27.88 39.68
CA SER A 417 2.39 -28.88 38.93
C SER A 417 3.23 -29.67 37.92
N ARG A 418 4.17 -29.03 37.21
CA ARG A 418 4.96 -29.65 36.14
C ARG A 418 6.29 -30.23 36.62
N VAL A 419 6.91 -29.65 37.65
CA VAL A 419 8.23 -30.05 38.18
C VAL A 419 8.11 -30.51 39.63
N GLY A 420 7.80 -29.58 40.54
CA GLY A 420 7.60 -29.82 41.96
C GLY A 420 8.88 -30.18 42.73
N PHE A 421 8.67 -30.59 43.98
CA PHE A 421 9.67 -31.22 44.84
C PHE A 421 9.27 -32.66 45.16
N ILE A 422 10.16 -33.41 45.81
CA ILE A 422 9.86 -34.71 46.42
C ILE A 422 9.49 -34.50 47.90
N GLY A 423 8.52 -35.27 48.40
CA GLY A 423 8.23 -35.38 49.83
C GLY A 423 7.78 -34.08 50.53
N PRO A 424 8.29 -33.78 51.74
CA PRO A 424 7.82 -32.66 52.57
C PRO A 424 7.94 -31.28 51.92
N LYS A 425 8.96 -31.04 51.07
CA LYS A 425 9.14 -29.76 50.37
C LYS A 425 7.96 -29.46 49.42
N GLN A 426 7.39 -30.48 48.77
CA GLN A 426 6.23 -30.33 47.89
C GLN A 426 4.96 -30.05 48.68
N ALA A 427 4.78 -30.75 49.81
CA ALA A 427 3.65 -30.51 50.71
C ALA A 427 3.68 -29.07 51.26
N LYS A 428 4.87 -28.56 51.60
CA LYS A 428 5.06 -27.15 51.99
C LYS A 428 4.71 -26.19 50.85
N LEU A 429 5.25 -26.41 49.64
CA LEU A 429 4.96 -25.56 48.47
C LEU A 429 3.46 -25.50 48.17
N THR A 430 2.78 -26.65 48.20
CA THR A 430 1.34 -26.76 47.95
C THR A 430 0.54 -26.00 49.00
N ARG A 431 0.91 -26.13 50.28
CA ARG A 431 0.29 -25.41 51.40
C ARG A 431 0.47 -23.90 51.26
N ASP A 432 1.70 -23.46 50.96
CA ASP A 432 2.02 -22.04 50.79
C ASP A 432 1.23 -21.45 49.60
N LEU A 433 1.20 -22.15 48.46
CA LEU A 433 0.43 -21.74 47.27
C LEU A 433 -1.07 -21.66 47.53
N ALA A 434 -1.63 -22.54 48.39
CA ALA A 434 -3.04 -22.49 48.77
C ALA A 434 -3.41 -21.20 49.54
N THR A 435 -2.44 -20.54 50.18
CA THR A 435 -2.65 -19.24 50.84
C THR A 435 -2.58 -18.05 49.87
N ILE A 436 -2.08 -18.26 48.65
CA ILE A 436 -1.86 -17.23 47.66
C ILE A 436 -3.05 -17.13 46.71
N PRO A 437 -3.69 -15.95 46.60
CA PRO A 437 -4.84 -15.76 45.73
C PRO A 437 -4.56 -16.20 44.27
N THR A 438 -5.48 -16.96 43.69
CA THR A 438 -5.49 -17.31 42.26
C THR A 438 -5.63 -16.06 41.39
N SER A 439 -6.41 -15.08 41.86
CA SER A 439 -6.48 -13.73 41.28
C SER A 439 -6.02 -12.69 42.30
N SER A 440 -5.12 -11.78 41.88
CA SER A 440 -4.64 -10.67 42.72
C SER A 440 -4.79 -9.34 41.99
N ARG A 441 -4.93 -8.26 42.77
CA ARG A 441 -4.80 -6.87 42.29
C ARG A 441 -3.34 -6.42 42.21
N ALA A 442 -2.41 -7.17 42.81
CA ALA A 442 -0.99 -6.89 42.69
C ALA A 442 -0.54 -7.10 41.23
N LEU A 443 0.27 -6.16 40.73
CA LEU A 443 0.81 -6.19 39.36
C LEU A 443 1.73 -7.42 39.19
N SER A 444 1.40 -8.28 38.21
CA SER A 444 2.32 -9.32 37.72
C SER A 444 3.48 -8.67 36.96
N GLN A 445 4.66 -9.28 36.98
CA GLN A 445 5.82 -8.86 36.19
C GLN A 445 5.76 -9.39 34.76
N ASP A 446 5.13 -10.55 34.55
CA ASP A 446 4.89 -11.16 33.25
C ASP A 446 3.73 -10.44 32.54
N HIS A 447 4.10 -9.55 31.63
CA HIS A 447 3.20 -8.69 30.88
C HIS A 447 3.71 -8.52 29.46
N VAL A 448 2.80 -8.17 28.56
CA VAL A 448 3.12 -7.80 27.18
C VAL A 448 3.18 -6.28 27.10
N PRO A 449 4.36 -5.68 26.89
CA PRO A 449 4.51 -4.24 26.73
C PRO A 449 3.58 -3.68 25.63
N HIS A 450 3.14 -2.42 25.78
CA HIS A 450 2.31 -1.66 24.83
C HIS A 450 0.87 -2.18 24.60
N VAL A 451 0.58 -3.47 24.82
CA VAL A 451 -0.74 -4.09 24.60
C VAL A 451 -1.85 -3.41 25.40
N ALA A 452 -1.63 -3.09 26.67
CA ALA A 452 -2.68 -2.45 27.47
C ALA A 452 -3.04 -1.05 26.96
N ASP A 453 -2.05 -0.29 26.49
CA ASP A 453 -2.28 1.06 25.98
C ASP A 453 -2.96 1.01 24.62
N PHE A 454 -2.58 0.06 23.76
CA PHE A 454 -3.25 -0.21 22.47
C PHE A 454 -4.71 -0.65 22.62
N ILE A 455 -5.00 -1.59 23.53
CA ILE A 455 -6.38 -1.99 23.85
C ILE A 455 -7.20 -0.80 24.35
N ARG A 456 -6.59 0.10 25.13
CA ARG A 456 -7.27 1.26 25.72
C ARG A 456 -7.44 2.41 24.73
N SER A 457 -6.54 2.61 23.78
CA SER A 457 -6.66 3.64 22.74
C SER A 457 -7.84 3.34 21.81
N GLU A 458 -8.07 2.06 21.52
CA GLU A 458 -9.10 1.57 20.59
C GLU A 458 -10.35 0.98 21.28
N SER A 459 -10.53 1.28 22.57
CA SER A 459 -11.65 0.75 23.34
C SER A 459 -12.99 1.38 22.92
N GLY A 460 -13.94 0.51 22.56
CA GLY A 460 -15.20 0.81 21.85
C GLY A 460 -16.19 1.78 22.51
N SER A 461 -17.37 1.91 21.89
CA SER A 461 -18.37 2.95 22.20
C SER A 461 -19.09 2.78 23.56
N ARG A 462 -19.10 1.56 24.13
CA ARG A 462 -19.77 1.26 25.39
C ARG A 462 -18.92 1.70 26.59
N TRP A 463 -19.44 2.67 27.34
CA TRP A 463 -18.78 3.22 28.53
C TRP A 463 -18.43 2.15 29.58
N THR A 464 -19.28 1.12 29.75
CA THR A 464 -19.06 0.01 30.70
C THR A 464 -17.82 -0.81 30.38
N ASP A 465 -17.59 -1.09 29.09
CA ASP A 465 -16.46 -1.91 28.65
C ASP A 465 -15.17 -1.09 28.71
N ARG A 466 -15.22 0.18 28.32
CA ARG A 466 -14.09 1.12 28.44
C ARG A 466 -13.65 1.36 29.89
N ASP A 467 -14.60 1.60 30.79
CA ASP A 467 -14.30 1.77 32.22
C ASP A 467 -13.71 0.48 32.80
N TRP A 468 -14.21 -0.69 32.37
CA TRP A 468 -13.66 -1.98 32.77
C TRP A 468 -12.22 -2.16 32.27
N LEU A 469 -11.94 -1.99 30.98
CA LEU A 469 -10.60 -2.15 30.39
C LEU A 469 -9.56 -1.19 31.00
N ARG A 470 -9.98 0.02 31.41
CA ARG A 470 -9.11 0.97 32.12
C ARG A 470 -8.77 0.55 33.54
N ARG A 471 -9.71 -0.10 34.24
CA ARG A 471 -9.54 -0.54 35.64
C ARG A 471 -8.82 -1.88 35.77
N HIS A 472 -8.60 -2.59 34.66
CA HIS A 472 -7.97 -3.90 34.64
C HIS A 472 -6.63 -3.88 33.89
N ASN A 473 -5.71 -4.75 34.31
CA ASN A 473 -4.38 -4.89 33.70
C ASN A 473 -4.46 -5.94 32.56
N VAL A 474 -4.95 -5.50 31.40
CA VAL A 474 -5.24 -6.33 30.21
C VAL A 474 -4.01 -6.66 29.36
N ASP A 475 -2.83 -6.38 29.87
CA ASP A 475 -1.52 -6.76 29.32
C ASP A 475 -0.88 -7.92 30.10
N ARG A 476 -1.52 -8.44 31.15
CA ARG A 476 -0.97 -9.53 31.99
C ARG A 476 -1.38 -10.90 31.47
N ILE A 477 -0.41 -11.76 31.20
CA ILE A 477 -0.66 -13.12 30.68
C ILE A 477 -1.55 -13.96 31.60
N GLU A 478 -1.32 -13.92 32.91
CA GLU A 478 -2.17 -14.61 33.91
C GLU A 478 -3.66 -14.20 33.79
N ARG A 479 -3.97 -12.99 33.31
CA ARG A 479 -5.36 -12.54 33.09
C ARG A 479 -5.97 -13.13 31.82
N TRP A 480 -5.19 -13.23 30.76
CA TRP A 480 -5.62 -13.83 29.49
C TRP A 480 -5.89 -15.32 29.64
N GLU A 481 -5.09 -16.05 30.42
CA GLU A 481 -5.33 -17.47 30.69
C GLU A 481 -6.59 -17.73 31.53
N GLN A 482 -6.92 -16.84 32.47
CA GLN A 482 -8.06 -17.01 33.38
C GLN A 482 -9.39 -16.54 32.79
N GLY A 483 -9.35 -15.60 31.84
CA GLY A 483 -10.56 -14.92 31.37
C GLY A 483 -10.39 -14.18 30.05
N GLY A 484 -9.48 -14.64 29.18
CA GLY A 484 -9.16 -14.04 27.89
C GLY A 484 -10.40 -13.82 27.02
N THR A 485 -11.32 -14.79 26.96
CA THR A 485 -12.61 -14.63 26.25
C THR A 485 -13.39 -13.42 26.75
N GLY A 486 -13.45 -13.20 28.06
CA GLY A 486 -14.12 -12.03 28.64
C GLY A 486 -13.40 -10.72 28.36
N ILE A 487 -12.07 -10.75 28.18
CA ILE A 487 -11.31 -9.57 27.73
C ILE A 487 -11.61 -9.30 26.25
N LEU A 488 -11.54 -10.32 25.39
CA LEU A 488 -11.85 -10.22 23.95
C LEU A 488 -13.27 -9.72 23.70
N GLU A 489 -14.26 -10.22 24.44
CA GLU A 489 -15.67 -9.77 24.36
C GLU A 489 -15.84 -8.28 24.65
N ARG A 490 -14.94 -7.68 25.45
CA ARG A 490 -14.96 -6.25 25.81
C ARG A 490 -14.15 -5.38 24.85
N ILE A 491 -13.35 -5.99 23.98
CA ILE A 491 -12.63 -5.31 22.91
C ILE A 491 -13.55 -5.29 21.70
N GLU A 492 -14.05 -4.14 21.27
CA GLU A 492 -15.00 -4.05 20.15
C GLU A 492 -14.30 -4.27 18.80
N SER A 493 -13.10 -3.70 18.63
CA SER A 493 -12.32 -3.79 17.39
C SER A 493 -11.78 -5.20 17.15
N ARG A 494 -12.12 -5.77 15.99
CA ARG A 494 -11.55 -7.05 15.53
C ARG A 494 -10.05 -6.92 15.25
N GLU A 495 -9.61 -5.81 14.67
CA GLU A 495 -8.19 -5.52 14.41
C GLU A 495 -7.38 -5.59 15.70
N VAL A 496 -7.85 -4.94 16.76
CA VAL A 496 -7.17 -4.99 18.06
C VAL A 496 -7.08 -6.42 18.59
N ARG A 497 -8.14 -7.23 18.42
CA ARG A 497 -8.12 -8.65 18.81
C ARG A 497 -7.10 -9.43 17.99
N ASP A 498 -7.14 -9.31 16.67
CA ASP A 498 -6.27 -10.04 15.75
C ASP A 498 -4.79 -9.65 15.95
N THR A 499 -4.50 -8.39 16.27
CA THR A 499 -3.14 -7.92 16.61
C THR A 499 -2.67 -8.45 17.96
N ILE A 500 -3.50 -8.40 19.01
CA ILE A 500 -3.05 -8.78 20.36
C ILE A 500 -3.11 -10.29 20.62
N GLU A 501 -3.97 -11.04 19.94
CA GLU A 501 -4.20 -12.46 20.20
C GLU A 501 -2.91 -13.29 20.06
N PRO A 502 -2.09 -13.12 19.00
CA PRO A 502 -0.77 -13.74 18.92
C PRO A 502 0.19 -13.29 20.03
N LEU A 503 0.01 -12.09 20.57
CA LEU A 503 0.90 -11.52 21.57
C LEU A 503 0.59 -12.02 22.98
N VAL A 504 -0.69 -12.27 23.27
CA VAL A 504 -1.20 -12.59 24.62
C VAL A 504 -1.51 -14.07 24.81
N SER A 505 -1.21 -14.92 23.83
CA SER A 505 -1.41 -16.38 23.88
C SER A 505 -0.73 -17.04 25.09
N GLY A 506 0.36 -16.43 25.57
CA GLY A 506 1.19 -16.97 26.65
C GLY A 506 2.36 -17.83 26.15
N ASP A 507 2.50 -18.01 24.83
CA ASP A 507 3.57 -18.83 24.22
C ASP A 507 4.94 -18.16 24.31
N TYR A 508 4.97 -16.83 24.39
CA TYR A 508 6.20 -16.04 24.49
C TYR A 508 6.31 -15.29 25.81
N PHE A 509 7.55 -15.13 26.25
CA PHE A 509 7.98 -14.19 27.27
C PHE A 509 8.73 -13.03 26.61
N TYR A 510 8.30 -11.80 26.89
CA TYR A 510 8.84 -10.58 26.29
C TYR A 510 10.00 -10.03 27.13
N ALA A 511 11.19 -10.58 26.90
CA ALA A 511 12.36 -10.28 27.69
C ALA A 511 12.98 -8.93 27.30
N GLU A 512 13.35 -8.13 28.30
CA GLU A 512 14.12 -6.90 28.08
C GLU A 512 15.58 -7.24 27.78
N VAL A 513 16.13 -6.67 26.71
CA VAL A 513 17.56 -6.74 26.39
C VAL A 513 18.36 -5.93 27.40
N GLU A 514 19.35 -6.57 28.03
CA GLU A 514 20.30 -5.92 28.92
C GLU A 514 21.49 -5.37 28.13
N SER A 515 22.05 -6.18 27.23
CA SER A 515 23.21 -5.79 26.41
C SER A 515 23.35 -6.61 25.14
N VAL A 516 24.01 -6.01 24.15
CA VAL A 516 24.54 -6.68 22.96
C VAL A 516 26.03 -6.33 22.90
N THR A 517 26.90 -7.34 22.90
CA THR A 517 28.36 -7.15 22.97
C THR A 517 29.09 -8.00 21.93
N ASP A 518 30.24 -7.53 21.46
CA ASP A 518 31.11 -8.33 20.59
C ASP A 518 31.51 -9.66 21.25
N ALA A 519 31.41 -10.75 20.51
CA ALA A 519 31.68 -12.11 20.99
C ALA A 519 32.84 -12.80 20.22
N GLY A 520 33.61 -12.01 19.46
CA GLY A 520 34.72 -12.46 18.64
C GLY A 520 34.30 -13.22 17.38
N THR A 521 35.29 -13.76 16.68
CA THR A 521 35.09 -14.63 15.52
C THR A 521 34.87 -16.07 15.99
N ARG A 522 33.81 -16.73 15.51
CA ARG A 522 33.41 -18.08 15.92
C ARG A 522 32.88 -18.88 14.73
N PRO A 523 32.90 -20.23 14.79
CA PRO A 523 32.20 -21.07 13.83
C PRO A 523 30.70 -20.91 14.02
N VAL A 524 29.98 -20.70 12.92
CA VAL A 524 28.55 -20.43 12.94
C VAL A 524 27.75 -21.35 12.02
N TYR A 525 26.54 -21.68 12.47
CA TYR A 525 25.70 -22.73 11.93
C TYR A 525 24.27 -22.25 11.68
N SER A 526 23.54 -22.93 10.82
CA SER A 526 22.10 -22.68 10.61
C SER A 526 21.38 -23.91 10.06
N LEU A 527 20.05 -23.90 10.06
CA LEU A 527 19.22 -25.02 9.60
C LEU A 527 18.23 -24.61 8.51
N ARG A 528 18.13 -25.40 7.43
CA ARG A 528 17.00 -25.30 6.51
C ARG A 528 15.82 -26.02 7.12
N VAL A 529 14.70 -25.31 7.27
CA VAL A 529 13.46 -25.82 7.86
C VAL A 529 12.32 -25.60 6.88
N ASP A 530 11.47 -26.60 6.67
CA ASP A 530 10.36 -26.54 5.71
C ASP A 530 9.09 -25.94 6.37
N THR A 531 9.08 -24.61 6.59
CA THR A 531 7.89 -23.84 7.03
C THR A 531 7.73 -22.55 6.24
N ASP A 532 6.53 -21.96 6.20
CA ASP A 532 6.26 -20.71 5.46
C ASP A 532 7.18 -19.54 5.87
N ASP A 533 7.52 -19.49 7.17
CA ASP A 533 8.43 -18.51 7.76
C ASP A 533 9.80 -19.12 8.11
N HIS A 534 10.14 -20.29 7.59
CA HIS A 534 11.43 -20.99 7.77
C HIS A 534 12.08 -20.84 9.17
N SER A 535 11.26 -20.86 10.23
CA SER A 535 11.67 -20.50 11.58
C SER A 535 11.88 -21.72 12.47
N PHE A 536 12.80 -21.60 13.44
CA PHE A 536 13.05 -22.65 14.43
C PHE A 536 13.54 -22.07 15.76
N LEU A 537 13.34 -22.82 16.85
CA LEU A 537 13.70 -22.35 18.20
C LEU A 537 15.15 -22.68 18.56
N THR A 538 15.88 -21.67 19.05
CA THR A 538 17.29 -21.71 19.44
C THR A 538 17.54 -21.02 20.79
N ASN A 539 17.99 -21.75 21.82
CA ASN A 539 18.12 -21.22 23.20
C ASN A 539 16.86 -20.51 23.72
N GLY A 540 15.68 -20.85 23.20
CA GLY A 540 14.41 -20.17 23.46
C GLY A 540 14.11 -18.96 22.55
N PHE A 541 15.08 -18.44 21.80
CA PHE A 541 14.84 -17.42 20.76
C PHE A 541 14.27 -18.05 19.48
N VAL A 542 13.72 -17.23 18.60
CA VAL A 542 13.27 -17.66 17.27
C VAL A 542 14.34 -17.30 16.23
N SER A 543 14.84 -18.29 15.50
CA SER A 543 15.77 -18.18 14.36
C SER A 543 15.04 -18.37 13.01
N HIS A 544 15.58 -17.87 11.87
CA HIS A 544 14.97 -17.89 10.51
C HIS A 544 16.04 -18.06 9.38
N ASN A 545 15.68 -18.37 8.11
CA ASN A 545 16.55 -18.41 6.89
C ASN A 545 15.92 -18.00 5.53
N THR A 546 16.73 -17.62 4.51
CA THR A 546 16.33 -17.41 3.09
C THR A 546 17.27 -18.06 2.06
N GLU A 547 16.70 -18.58 0.96
CA GLU A 547 17.40 -19.22 -0.15
C GLU A 547 16.85 -18.73 -1.51
N ALA A 548 17.64 -18.79 -2.58
CA ALA A 548 17.26 -18.35 -3.92
C ALA A 548 17.90 -19.19 -5.03
N ARG A 549 17.29 -19.14 -6.22
CA ARG A 549 17.81 -19.64 -7.51
C ARG A 549 17.24 -18.81 -8.66
N LEU A 550 17.67 -19.05 -9.89
CA LEU A 550 17.11 -18.34 -11.05
C LEU A 550 15.64 -18.72 -11.26
N ALA A 551 14.79 -17.73 -11.50
CA ALA A 551 13.45 -17.99 -12.02
C ALA A 551 13.52 -18.55 -13.44
N ARG A 552 12.49 -19.29 -13.88
CA ARG A 552 12.47 -19.90 -15.21
C ARG A 552 12.65 -18.88 -16.34
N LEU A 553 11.90 -17.78 -16.30
CA LEU A 553 12.02 -16.69 -17.27
C LEU A 553 13.41 -16.03 -17.29
N ALA A 554 14.11 -15.93 -16.16
CA ALA A 554 15.42 -15.30 -16.11
C ALA A 554 16.49 -16.05 -16.93
N THR A 555 16.29 -17.34 -17.19
CA THR A 555 17.18 -18.09 -18.08
C THR A 555 17.16 -17.56 -19.51
N GLU A 556 16.06 -16.96 -19.96
CA GLU A 556 15.96 -16.32 -21.28
C GLU A 556 16.73 -15.01 -21.37
N MET A 557 17.06 -14.38 -20.23
CA MET A 557 17.95 -13.21 -20.22
C MET A 557 19.41 -13.60 -20.46
N LEU A 558 19.80 -14.82 -20.08
CA LEU A 558 21.18 -15.32 -20.08
C LEU A 558 21.47 -16.35 -21.18
N ARG A 559 20.44 -16.76 -21.95
CA ARG A 559 20.59 -17.80 -22.97
C ARG A 559 21.60 -17.36 -24.03
N ASP A 560 22.48 -18.29 -24.41
CA ASP A 560 23.54 -18.10 -25.42
C ASP A 560 24.62 -17.07 -25.03
N ILE A 561 24.77 -16.75 -23.74
CA ILE A 561 25.80 -15.80 -23.27
C ILE A 561 27.23 -16.28 -23.55
N ASP A 562 27.47 -17.59 -23.57
CA ASP A 562 28.77 -18.20 -23.86
C ASP A 562 29.11 -18.24 -25.37
N ALA A 563 28.16 -17.85 -26.24
CA ALA A 563 28.30 -17.90 -27.69
C ALA A 563 28.80 -16.56 -28.30
N ASP A 564 29.57 -15.77 -27.53
CA ASP A 564 30.11 -14.48 -27.98
C ASP A 564 29.01 -13.51 -28.48
N THR A 565 27.86 -13.54 -27.80
CA THR A 565 26.66 -12.78 -28.16
C THR A 565 26.64 -11.35 -27.62
N VAL A 566 27.43 -11.08 -26.58
CA VAL A 566 27.55 -9.79 -25.90
C VAL A 566 29.00 -9.52 -25.53
N ASP A 567 29.33 -8.24 -25.36
CA ASP A 567 30.68 -7.85 -24.94
C ASP A 567 30.88 -8.06 -23.44
N PHE A 568 32.09 -8.52 -23.10
CA PHE A 568 32.56 -8.64 -21.73
C PHE A 568 33.60 -7.56 -21.44
N GLY A 569 33.51 -6.95 -20.26
CA GLY A 569 34.48 -6.01 -19.74
C GLY A 569 35.18 -6.55 -18.50
N SER A 570 36.28 -5.92 -18.09
CA SER A 570 36.90 -6.22 -16.80
C SER A 570 35.96 -5.86 -15.65
N ASN A 571 35.97 -6.67 -14.60
CA ASN A 571 35.33 -6.35 -13.33
C ASN A 571 36.08 -5.21 -12.60
N TYR A 572 35.63 -4.84 -11.40
CA TYR A 572 36.14 -3.66 -10.67
C TYR A 572 37.62 -3.75 -10.24
N ASP A 573 38.21 -4.94 -10.16
CA ASP A 573 39.61 -5.17 -9.79
C ASP A 573 40.44 -5.83 -10.91
N GLU A 574 39.88 -5.89 -12.12
CA GLU A 574 40.48 -6.49 -13.32
C GLU A 574 40.89 -7.97 -13.19
N SER A 575 40.40 -8.68 -12.17
CA SER A 575 40.70 -10.10 -11.95
C SER A 575 39.75 -11.07 -12.68
N GLN A 576 38.57 -10.60 -13.06
CA GLN A 576 37.53 -11.37 -13.74
C GLN A 576 36.89 -10.55 -14.88
N SER A 577 36.13 -11.23 -15.73
CA SER A 577 35.31 -10.57 -16.76
C SER A 577 33.83 -10.61 -16.40
N GLU A 578 33.10 -9.54 -16.70
CA GLU A 578 31.65 -9.44 -16.52
C GLU A 578 30.96 -8.96 -17.81
N PRO A 579 29.73 -9.42 -18.09
CA PRO A 579 29.00 -9.00 -19.28
C PRO A 579 28.56 -7.53 -19.16
N LEU A 580 28.82 -6.73 -20.20
CA LEU A 580 28.39 -5.34 -20.25
C LEU A 580 26.88 -5.21 -20.48
N THR A 581 26.31 -6.16 -21.21
CA THR A 581 24.86 -6.34 -21.43
C THR A 581 24.52 -7.82 -21.45
N LEU A 582 23.24 -8.17 -21.32
CA LEU A 582 22.76 -9.55 -21.44
C LEU A 582 22.09 -9.81 -22.81
N PRO A 583 22.10 -11.06 -23.31
CA PRO A 583 21.44 -11.44 -24.57
C PRO A 583 19.94 -11.08 -24.62
N ALA A 584 19.22 -11.18 -23.50
CA ALA A 584 17.87 -10.62 -23.32
C ALA A 584 16.84 -11.00 -24.40
N ARG A 585 16.49 -12.29 -24.53
CA ARG A 585 15.52 -12.81 -25.54
C ARG A 585 14.09 -12.28 -25.42
N PHE A 586 13.80 -11.40 -24.46
CA PHE A 586 12.54 -10.65 -24.38
C PHE A 586 12.80 -9.20 -23.90
N PRO A 587 11.92 -8.23 -24.22
CA PRO A 587 12.13 -6.81 -23.92
C PRO A 587 11.91 -6.48 -22.43
N ASN A 588 12.82 -6.92 -21.56
CA ASN A 588 12.70 -6.81 -20.10
C ASN A 588 12.51 -5.37 -19.60
N LEU A 589 13.10 -4.36 -20.25
CA LEU A 589 12.91 -2.96 -19.87
C LEU A 589 11.45 -2.52 -19.94
N LEU A 590 10.71 -2.99 -20.95
CA LEU A 590 9.28 -2.75 -21.08
C LEU A 590 8.49 -3.65 -20.13
N VAL A 591 8.83 -4.94 -20.11
CA VAL A 591 8.08 -5.98 -19.39
C VAL A 591 8.09 -5.75 -17.86
N ASN A 592 9.27 -5.53 -17.27
CA ASN A 592 9.40 -5.34 -15.83
C ASN A 592 9.55 -3.87 -15.41
N GLY A 593 9.85 -2.97 -16.34
CA GLY A 593 10.09 -1.57 -16.03
C GLY A 593 11.41 -1.36 -15.27
N SER A 594 11.62 -0.14 -14.81
CA SER A 594 12.78 0.22 -13.99
C SER A 594 12.51 1.50 -13.21
N SER A 595 13.03 1.59 -12.00
CA SER A 595 12.94 2.79 -11.17
C SER A 595 14.31 3.14 -10.62
N GLY A 596 14.65 4.43 -10.56
CA GLY A 596 15.96 4.87 -10.07
C GLY A 596 16.11 6.38 -9.99
N ILE A 597 16.85 6.83 -8.98
CA ILE A 597 17.28 8.22 -8.82
C ILE A 597 18.78 8.26 -9.06
N ALA A 598 19.23 9.15 -9.93
CA ALA A 598 20.63 9.42 -10.21
C ALA A 598 20.97 10.89 -9.90
N VAL A 599 22.22 11.29 -10.11
CA VAL A 599 22.64 12.67 -9.88
C VAL A 599 22.01 13.58 -10.95
N GLY A 600 21.02 14.38 -10.56
CA GLY A 600 20.33 15.34 -11.45
C GLY A 600 19.29 14.75 -12.41
N MET A 601 18.99 13.44 -12.32
CA MET A 601 17.99 12.77 -13.16
C MET A 601 17.33 11.60 -12.43
N ALA A 602 16.20 11.14 -12.95
CA ALA A 602 15.50 9.97 -12.45
C ALA A 602 14.94 9.16 -13.62
N THR A 603 14.65 7.89 -13.39
CA THR A 603 13.93 7.01 -14.29
C THR A 603 12.79 6.33 -13.54
N ASN A 604 11.65 6.20 -14.19
CA ASN A 604 10.48 5.50 -13.67
C ASN A 604 9.65 4.97 -14.85
N ILE A 605 10.00 3.77 -15.29
CA ILE A 605 9.41 3.06 -16.42
C ILE A 605 8.43 2.04 -15.82
N PRO A 606 7.13 2.09 -16.16
CA PRO A 606 6.17 1.14 -15.63
C PRO A 606 6.30 -0.23 -16.33
N PRO A 607 5.95 -1.34 -15.65
CA PRO A 607 5.92 -2.66 -16.24
C PRO A 607 4.80 -2.81 -17.28
N HIS A 608 4.95 -3.78 -18.19
CA HIS A 608 3.99 -4.11 -19.25
C HIS A 608 3.78 -5.62 -19.34
N ASN A 609 2.64 -6.02 -19.90
CA ASN A 609 2.35 -7.43 -20.14
C ASN A 609 3.30 -7.99 -21.22
N LEU A 610 3.83 -9.19 -20.98
CA LEU A 610 4.78 -9.86 -21.89
C LEU A 610 4.20 -10.13 -23.28
N ARG A 611 2.93 -10.58 -23.37
CA ARG A 611 2.27 -10.86 -24.66
C ARG A 611 2.15 -9.60 -25.51
N GLU A 612 1.82 -8.49 -24.87
CA GLU A 612 1.68 -7.21 -25.55
C GLU A 612 3.03 -6.61 -25.95
N ALA A 613 4.03 -6.66 -25.07
CA ALA A 613 5.37 -6.21 -25.40
C ALA A 613 5.95 -6.99 -26.59
N VAL A 614 5.79 -8.32 -26.60
CA VAL A 614 6.16 -9.17 -27.75
C VAL A 614 5.36 -8.79 -28.99
N GLY A 615 4.04 -8.58 -28.88
CA GLY A 615 3.19 -8.14 -29.98
C GLY A 615 3.64 -6.83 -30.59
N GLY A 616 3.98 -5.83 -29.78
CA GLY A 616 4.48 -4.53 -30.24
C GLY A 616 5.86 -4.62 -30.90
N VAL A 617 6.75 -5.46 -30.38
CA VAL A 617 8.05 -5.74 -31.01
C VAL A 617 7.87 -6.39 -32.39
N LYS A 618 7.00 -7.40 -32.49
CA LYS A 618 6.67 -8.05 -33.77
C LYS A 618 6.08 -7.08 -34.78
N ALA A 619 5.13 -6.25 -34.36
CA ALA A 619 4.51 -5.23 -35.22
C ALA A 619 5.55 -4.22 -35.75
N TYR A 620 6.53 -3.84 -34.93
CA TYR A 620 7.63 -2.98 -35.37
C TYR A 620 8.59 -3.68 -36.35
N ILE A 621 8.87 -4.98 -36.17
CA ILE A 621 9.68 -5.76 -37.12
C ILE A 621 8.97 -5.88 -38.47
N GLU A 622 7.66 -6.14 -38.46
CA GLU A 622 6.83 -6.22 -39.68
C GLU A 622 6.70 -4.86 -40.39
N ASN A 623 6.58 -3.77 -39.62
CA ASN A 623 6.47 -2.42 -40.13
C ASN A 623 7.33 -1.43 -39.30
N PRO A 624 8.58 -1.15 -39.69
CA PRO A 624 9.46 -0.21 -38.98
C PRO A 624 8.92 1.23 -38.90
N ASP A 625 8.08 1.61 -39.85
CA ASP A 625 7.45 2.94 -39.91
C ASP A 625 6.16 3.03 -39.10
N ILE A 626 5.77 1.96 -38.37
CA ILE A 626 4.59 1.95 -37.50
C ILE A 626 4.58 3.18 -36.58
N ASP A 627 3.44 3.84 -36.52
CA ASP A 627 3.25 5.01 -35.67
C ASP A 627 2.82 4.59 -34.26
N LEU A 628 2.68 5.58 -33.37
CA LEU A 628 2.25 5.31 -32.00
C LEU A 628 0.86 4.67 -31.94
N ALA A 629 -0.05 5.06 -32.84
CA ALA A 629 -1.40 4.51 -32.85
C ALA A 629 -1.39 3.02 -33.17
N GLY A 630 -0.64 2.60 -34.19
CA GLY A 630 -0.44 1.19 -34.53
C GLY A 630 0.24 0.40 -33.42
N LEU A 631 1.28 0.95 -32.78
CA LEU A 631 1.92 0.28 -31.63
C LEU A 631 0.96 0.07 -30.45
N MET A 632 0.05 1.03 -30.23
CA MET A 632 -0.93 0.97 -29.14
C MET A 632 -2.09 -0.02 -29.40
N GLU A 633 -2.26 -0.51 -30.63
CA GLU A 633 -3.16 -1.64 -30.91
C GLU A 633 -2.63 -2.94 -30.28
N HIS A 634 -1.30 -3.06 -30.16
CA HIS A 634 -0.63 -4.22 -29.56
C HIS A 634 -0.29 -3.99 -28.08
N ILE A 635 0.16 -2.79 -27.71
CA ILE A 635 0.51 -2.41 -26.33
C ILE A 635 -0.53 -1.42 -25.80
N LYS A 636 -1.50 -1.94 -25.06
CA LYS A 636 -2.66 -1.14 -24.61
C LYS A 636 -2.28 -0.09 -23.57
N GLY A 637 -1.30 -0.42 -22.73
CA GLY A 637 -0.90 0.39 -21.59
C GLY A 637 -0.05 -0.42 -20.61
N PRO A 638 0.45 0.20 -19.53
CA PRO A 638 1.19 -0.51 -18.50
C PRO A 638 0.36 -1.59 -17.79
N ASP A 639 1.02 -2.62 -17.28
CA ASP A 639 0.42 -3.73 -16.54
C ASP A 639 1.18 -3.96 -15.23
N PHE A 640 0.63 -3.47 -14.12
CA PHE A 640 1.23 -3.55 -12.80
C PHE A 640 1.01 -4.92 -12.14
N PRO A 641 1.98 -5.40 -11.33
CA PRO A 641 1.89 -6.70 -10.66
C PRO A 641 0.65 -6.85 -9.76
N GLY A 642 0.27 -5.78 -9.06
CA GLY A 642 -0.89 -5.73 -8.15
C GLY A 642 -2.24 -5.47 -8.84
N GLY A 643 -2.27 -5.36 -10.18
CA GLY A 643 -3.47 -5.03 -10.93
C GLY A 643 -3.93 -3.58 -10.72
N GLY A 644 -5.21 -3.40 -10.44
CA GLY A 644 -5.87 -2.11 -10.31
C GLY A 644 -6.52 -1.62 -11.61
N LEU A 645 -6.98 -0.38 -11.55
CA LEU A 645 -7.62 0.33 -12.64
C LEU A 645 -6.72 1.48 -13.12
N MET A 646 -6.73 1.76 -14.42
CA MET A 646 -5.92 2.83 -15.03
C MET A 646 -6.72 3.62 -16.05
N SER A 647 -6.53 4.95 -16.07
CA SER A 647 -7.10 5.80 -17.12
C SER A 647 -6.22 5.83 -18.36
N MET A 648 -6.83 5.85 -19.54
CA MET A 648 -6.11 6.04 -20.81
C MET A 648 -5.43 7.41 -20.92
N GLU A 649 -5.93 8.40 -20.17
CA GLU A 649 -5.37 9.75 -20.10
C GLU A 649 -3.92 9.72 -19.58
N GLY A 650 -3.01 10.36 -20.30
CA GLY A 650 -1.57 10.41 -19.99
C GLY A 650 -0.75 9.22 -20.51
N ILE A 651 -1.35 8.05 -20.80
CA ILE A 651 -0.61 6.90 -21.36
C ILE A 651 -0.05 7.24 -22.73
N ARG A 652 -0.89 7.82 -23.61
CA ARG A 652 -0.47 8.21 -24.96
C ARG A 652 0.66 9.24 -24.94
N ASP A 653 0.57 10.24 -24.05
CA ASP A 653 1.60 11.28 -23.91
C ASP A 653 2.90 10.70 -23.35
N ALA A 654 2.81 9.77 -22.40
CA ALA A 654 3.96 9.03 -21.89
C ALA A 654 4.65 8.27 -23.01
N TYR A 655 3.91 7.53 -23.83
CA TYR A 655 4.48 6.74 -24.93
C TYR A 655 5.02 7.60 -26.07
N ALA A 656 4.42 8.76 -26.34
CA ALA A 656 4.89 9.69 -27.36
C ALA A 656 6.18 10.42 -26.95
N SER A 657 6.27 10.89 -25.71
CA SER A 657 7.33 11.80 -25.25
C SER A 657 8.35 11.18 -24.30
N GLY A 658 8.06 9.98 -23.78
CA GLY A 658 8.80 9.36 -22.68
C GLY A 658 8.42 9.88 -21.30
N ARG A 659 7.57 10.92 -21.17
CA ARG A 659 7.24 11.55 -19.88
C ARG A 659 5.78 11.97 -19.80
N ALA A 660 5.04 11.41 -18.86
CA ALA A 660 3.73 11.91 -18.49
C ALA A 660 3.33 11.39 -17.10
N SER A 661 2.18 11.83 -16.59
CA SER A 661 1.58 11.25 -15.40
C SER A 661 0.38 10.41 -15.81
N VAL A 662 0.29 9.21 -15.27
CA VAL A 662 -0.84 8.29 -15.48
C VAL A 662 -1.55 8.08 -14.15
N LYS A 663 -2.86 8.28 -14.11
CA LYS A 663 -3.63 8.03 -12.90
C LYS A 663 -3.88 6.52 -12.75
N VAL A 664 -3.63 5.99 -11.56
CA VAL A 664 -3.83 4.58 -11.18
C VAL A 664 -4.74 4.54 -9.96
N ARG A 665 -5.71 3.63 -9.96
CA ARG A 665 -6.76 3.52 -8.94
C ARG A 665 -6.87 2.07 -8.45
N GLY A 666 -7.08 1.89 -7.15
CA GLY A 666 -7.35 0.59 -6.55
C GLY A 666 -8.76 0.10 -6.88
N ARG A 667 -8.92 -1.21 -7.06
CA ARG A 667 -10.22 -1.83 -7.32
C ARG A 667 -11.01 -1.92 -6.03
N ALA A 668 -12.24 -1.41 -6.06
CA ALA A 668 -13.16 -1.52 -4.95
C ALA A 668 -14.60 -1.68 -5.43
N HIS A 669 -15.42 -2.38 -4.66
CA HIS A 669 -16.84 -2.58 -4.92
C HIS A 669 -17.65 -2.51 -3.63
N VAL A 670 -18.97 -2.34 -3.76
CA VAL A 670 -19.88 -2.26 -2.60
C VAL A 670 -20.49 -3.63 -2.34
N GLU A 671 -20.45 -4.07 -1.08
CA GLU A 671 -21.10 -5.30 -0.61
C GLU A 671 -22.14 -4.99 0.49
N PRO A 672 -23.33 -5.60 0.45
CA PRO A 672 -24.29 -5.51 1.52
C PRO A 672 -23.87 -6.39 2.71
N LEU A 673 -23.89 -5.83 3.92
CA LEU A 673 -23.64 -6.53 5.18
C LEU A 673 -24.94 -6.93 5.90
N LYS A 674 -24.83 -7.89 6.82
CA LYS A 674 -25.93 -8.31 7.69
C LYS A 674 -26.45 -7.12 8.52
N GLY A 675 -27.78 -6.98 8.57
CA GLY A 675 -28.44 -5.91 9.34
C GLY A 675 -28.73 -4.63 8.55
N GLY A 676 -28.63 -4.65 7.22
CA GLY A 676 -28.98 -3.52 6.34
C GLY A 676 -27.94 -2.39 6.36
N ARG A 677 -26.66 -2.74 6.54
CA ARG A 677 -25.51 -1.85 6.36
C ARG A 677 -24.80 -2.23 5.06
N GLU A 678 -24.00 -1.33 4.52
CA GLU A 678 -23.19 -1.54 3.33
C GLU A 678 -21.71 -1.35 3.67
N ALA A 679 -20.83 -2.00 2.92
CA ALA A 679 -19.39 -1.82 3.04
C ALA A 679 -18.76 -1.65 1.66
N ILE A 680 -17.69 -0.87 1.62
CA ILE A 680 -16.79 -0.79 0.47
C ILE A 680 -15.69 -1.81 0.70
N ILE A 681 -15.51 -2.73 -0.24
CA ILE A 681 -14.44 -3.71 -0.24
C ILE A 681 -13.38 -3.26 -1.23
N VAL A 682 -12.16 -3.05 -0.74
CA VAL A 682 -10.99 -2.79 -1.60
C VAL A 682 -10.27 -4.11 -1.82
N SER A 683 -10.20 -4.55 -3.07
CA SER A 683 -9.60 -5.84 -3.47
C SER A 683 -8.22 -5.70 -4.10
N GLU A 684 -7.87 -4.52 -4.64
CA GLU A 684 -6.56 -4.23 -5.24
C GLU A 684 -6.11 -2.81 -4.89
N LEU A 685 -4.80 -2.60 -4.69
CA LEU A 685 -4.21 -1.27 -4.47
C LEU A 685 -3.39 -0.83 -5.69
N PRO A 686 -3.22 0.49 -5.90
CA PRO A 686 -2.27 0.98 -6.89
C PRO A 686 -0.83 0.48 -6.62
N PHE A 687 -0.03 0.40 -7.68
CA PHE A 687 1.36 -0.05 -7.60
C PHE A 687 2.19 0.74 -6.57
N GLN A 688 2.99 0.03 -5.77
CA GLN A 688 3.83 0.57 -4.69
C GLN A 688 3.10 1.29 -3.54
N VAL A 689 1.77 1.15 -3.43
CA VAL A 689 1.00 1.65 -2.28
C VAL A 689 0.99 0.61 -1.16
N LYS A 690 1.39 1.03 0.04
CA LYS A 690 1.37 0.17 1.23
C LYS A 690 -0.04 0.07 1.81
N LYS A 691 -0.46 -1.14 2.18
CA LYS A 691 -1.76 -1.40 2.82
C LYS A 691 -1.76 -0.93 4.29
N GLY A 692 -0.81 -1.42 5.10
CA GLY A 692 -0.62 -1.10 6.52
C GLY A 692 0.69 -0.36 6.82
N GLY A 693 1.01 -0.20 8.12
CA GLY A 693 2.25 0.44 8.60
C GLY A 693 2.23 1.97 8.60
N ASP A 694 3.39 2.58 8.92
CA ASP A 694 3.56 4.03 8.91
C ASP A 694 3.42 4.58 7.49
N GLY A 695 2.42 5.46 7.30
CA GLY A 695 2.10 6.05 5.99
C GLY A 695 1.27 5.16 5.06
N GLY A 696 0.82 3.98 5.52
CA GLY A 696 -0.05 3.07 4.77
C GLY A 696 -1.49 3.58 4.59
N LEU A 697 -2.24 2.94 3.70
CA LEU A 697 -3.61 3.32 3.36
C LEU A 697 -4.56 3.29 4.58
N ILE A 698 -4.48 2.22 5.39
CA ILE A 698 -5.37 2.02 6.56
C ILE A 698 -5.22 3.18 7.54
N THR A 699 -3.98 3.49 7.93
CA THR A 699 -3.63 4.63 8.81
C THR A 699 -4.15 5.95 8.24
N LYS A 700 -3.99 6.16 6.93
CA LYS A 700 -4.45 7.39 6.26
C LYS A 700 -5.97 7.54 6.30
N ILE A 701 -6.73 6.46 6.07
CA ILE A 701 -8.19 6.48 6.16
C ILE A 701 -8.62 6.78 7.59
N ALA A 702 -8.02 6.13 8.58
CA ALA A 702 -8.32 6.35 9.99
C ALA A 702 -8.11 7.82 10.40
N ASP A 703 -7.01 8.43 9.96
CA ASP A 703 -6.73 9.86 10.22
C ASP A 703 -7.77 10.78 9.56
N LEU A 704 -8.16 10.52 8.30
CA LEU A 704 -9.18 11.33 7.61
C LEU A 704 -10.56 11.25 8.28
N VAL A 705 -10.92 10.09 8.84
CA VAL A 705 -12.14 9.91 9.61
C VAL A 705 -12.04 10.65 10.96
N ARG A 706 -10.90 10.56 11.65
CA ARG A 706 -10.63 11.26 12.92
C ARG A 706 -10.66 12.78 12.75
N GLU A 707 -10.10 13.30 11.66
CA GLU A 707 -10.13 14.70 11.27
C GLU A 707 -11.51 15.18 10.75
N LYS A 708 -12.50 14.27 10.65
CA LYS A 708 -13.84 14.52 10.10
C LYS A 708 -13.84 15.03 8.64
N LYS A 709 -12.82 14.67 7.86
CA LYS A 709 -12.80 14.92 6.41
C LYS A 709 -13.67 13.92 5.65
N ILE A 710 -13.76 12.69 6.15
CA ILE A 710 -14.66 11.65 5.64
C ILE A 710 -15.59 11.23 6.76
N THR A 711 -16.89 11.48 6.62
CA THR A 711 -17.88 11.26 7.69
C THR A 711 -18.72 10.00 7.53
N GLY A 712 -18.75 9.39 6.34
CA GLY A 712 -19.59 8.23 6.01
C GLY A 712 -19.10 6.87 6.51
N ILE A 713 -17.86 6.78 6.99
CA ILE A 713 -17.23 5.52 7.43
C ILE A 713 -17.55 5.27 8.91
N SER A 714 -18.01 4.06 9.24
CA SER A 714 -18.25 3.60 10.61
C SER A 714 -17.14 2.73 11.18
N ASP A 715 -16.56 1.87 10.36
CA ASP A 715 -15.54 0.90 10.77
C ASP A 715 -14.59 0.58 9.60
N LEU A 716 -13.39 0.12 9.90
CA LEU A 716 -12.36 -0.28 8.93
C LEU A 716 -11.75 -1.60 9.41
N ARG A 717 -11.72 -2.63 8.56
CA ARG A 717 -11.21 -3.97 8.91
C ARG A 717 -10.37 -4.53 7.76
N ASP A 718 -9.23 -5.11 8.08
CA ASP A 718 -8.46 -5.89 7.12
C ASP A 718 -8.84 -7.38 7.24
N GLU A 719 -9.37 -7.96 6.17
CA GLU A 719 -9.72 -9.39 6.07
C GLU A 719 -8.85 -10.08 5.00
N SER A 720 -7.69 -9.51 4.67
CA SER A 720 -6.76 -10.10 3.72
C SER A 720 -6.23 -11.44 4.22
N ASP A 721 -6.15 -12.44 3.34
CA ASP A 721 -5.60 -13.76 3.64
C ASP A 721 -4.80 -14.31 2.45
N ARG A 722 -4.45 -15.60 2.47
CA ARG A 722 -3.71 -16.25 1.38
C ARG A 722 -4.47 -16.29 0.05
N SER A 723 -5.79 -16.05 0.05
CA SER A 723 -6.63 -16.03 -1.15
C SER A 723 -6.67 -14.65 -1.83
N GLY A 724 -6.24 -13.59 -1.15
CA GLY A 724 -6.11 -12.26 -1.73
C GLY A 724 -6.30 -11.13 -0.72
N MET A 725 -6.09 -9.90 -1.19
CA MET A 725 -6.31 -8.71 -0.37
C MET A 725 -7.81 -8.41 -0.24
N ARG A 726 -8.27 -8.10 0.98
CA ARG A 726 -9.65 -7.71 1.25
C ARG A 726 -9.73 -6.70 2.39
N LEU A 727 -9.72 -5.41 2.04
CA LEU A 727 -9.92 -4.33 3.02
C LEU A 727 -11.40 -3.91 3.05
N VAL A 728 -12.04 -4.04 4.20
CA VAL A 728 -13.47 -3.80 4.41
C VAL A 728 -13.69 -2.46 5.10
N ILE A 729 -14.36 -1.53 4.42
CA ILE A 729 -14.70 -0.19 4.93
C ILE A 729 -16.21 -0.15 5.17
N GLU A 730 -16.64 -0.32 6.41
CA GLU A 730 -18.06 -0.34 6.77
C GLU A 730 -18.64 1.08 6.78
N LEU A 731 -19.83 1.26 6.22
CA LEU A 731 -20.50 2.54 6.11
C LEU A 731 -21.56 2.76 7.20
N LYS A 732 -21.74 4.02 7.59
CA LYS A 732 -22.78 4.42 8.55
C LYS A 732 -24.19 4.19 7.99
N ARG A 733 -25.06 3.63 8.83
CA ARG A 733 -26.47 3.40 8.49
C ARG A 733 -27.20 4.72 8.22
N GLY A 734 -27.78 4.87 7.03
CA GLY A 734 -28.47 6.10 6.61
C GLY A 734 -27.55 7.31 6.39
N GLY A 735 -26.24 7.06 6.22
CA GLY A 735 -25.25 8.07 5.86
C GLY A 735 -25.24 8.39 4.37
N ASP A 736 -24.13 8.99 3.92
CA ASP A 736 -23.91 9.28 2.50
C ASP A 736 -23.93 7.99 1.66
N PRO A 737 -24.40 8.02 0.40
CA PRO A 737 -24.37 6.85 -0.47
C PRO A 737 -22.97 6.23 -0.58
N PRO A 738 -22.83 4.89 -0.70
CA PRO A 738 -21.53 4.23 -0.78
C PRO A 738 -20.59 4.81 -1.84
N GLU A 739 -21.12 5.17 -3.00
CA GLU A 739 -20.34 5.78 -4.09
C GLU A 739 -19.75 7.14 -3.73
N VAL A 740 -20.45 7.93 -2.92
CA VAL A 740 -19.95 9.24 -2.46
C VAL A 740 -18.75 9.04 -1.53
N VAL A 741 -18.84 8.07 -0.62
CA VAL A 741 -17.74 7.74 0.30
C VAL A 741 -16.56 7.14 -0.46
N LEU A 742 -16.80 6.27 -1.43
CA LEU A 742 -15.76 5.71 -2.30
C LEU A 742 -15.02 6.81 -3.08
N ASN A 743 -15.75 7.78 -3.64
CA ASN A 743 -15.13 8.92 -4.33
C ASN A 743 -14.31 9.82 -3.38
N GLN A 744 -14.78 10.02 -2.14
CA GLN A 744 -13.98 10.71 -1.13
C GLN A 744 -12.69 9.96 -0.80
N LEU A 745 -12.75 8.62 -0.72
CA LEU A 745 -11.57 7.78 -0.52
C LEU A 745 -10.58 7.94 -1.67
N TYR A 746 -11.03 7.85 -2.93
CA TYR A 746 -10.16 8.09 -4.08
C TYR A 746 -9.54 9.50 -4.08
N LYS A 747 -10.29 10.52 -3.65
CA LYS A 747 -9.80 11.90 -3.64
C LYS A 747 -8.78 12.19 -2.55
N HIS A 748 -8.90 11.54 -1.39
CA HIS A 748 -8.15 11.91 -0.19
C HIS A 748 -7.11 10.87 0.26
N THR A 749 -7.09 9.69 -0.35
CA THR A 749 -6.21 8.58 0.01
C THR A 749 -5.36 8.13 -1.18
N GLN A 750 -4.38 7.27 -0.91
CA GLN A 750 -3.55 6.65 -1.94
C GLN A 750 -4.28 5.55 -2.73
N MET A 751 -5.58 5.30 -2.49
CA MET A 751 -6.40 4.44 -3.35
C MET A 751 -6.48 4.97 -4.79
N GLN A 752 -6.21 6.26 -5.00
CA GLN A 752 -5.92 6.79 -6.33
C GLN A 752 -4.62 7.59 -6.25
N ASN A 753 -3.67 7.28 -7.12
CA ASN A 753 -2.40 7.98 -7.17
C ASN A 753 -1.98 8.24 -8.63
N SER A 754 -1.08 9.19 -8.82
CA SER A 754 -0.46 9.51 -10.10
C SER A 754 0.88 8.80 -10.21
N PHE A 755 1.00 7.85 -11.13
CA PHE A 755 2.28 7.27 -11.51
C PHE A 755 2.99 8.20 -12.50
N GLY A 756 4.13 8.79 -12.08
CA GLY A 756 4.93 9.65 -12.95
C GLY A 756 5.83 8.82 -13.87
N VAL A 757 5.41 8.61 -15.11
CA VAL A 757 6.19 7.91 -16.14
C VAL A 757 7.36 8.81 -16.58
N ASN A 758 8.56 8.26 -16.54
CA ASN A 758 9.78 8.92 -16.98
C ASN A 758 10.75 7.90 -17.56
N MET A 759 10.69 7.71 -18.89
CA MET A 759 11.41 6.68 -19.62
C MET A 759 12.82 7.11 -19.98
N VAL A 760 13.70 7.11 -18.97
CA VAL A 760 15.11 7.43 -19.12
C VAL A 760 15.96 6.16 -19.02
N ALA A 761 16.75 5.87 -20.04
CA ALA A 761 17.68 4.74 -20.09
C ALA A 761 19.00 5.17 -20.75
N LEU A 762 20.04 4.34 -20.58
CA LEU A 762 21.32 4.53 -21.25
C LEU A 762 21.24 3.99 -22.68
N VAL A 763 21.59 4.84 -23.63
CA VAL A 763 21.85 4.47 -25.03
C VAL A 763 23.32 4.76 -25.28
N ASP A 764 24.11 3.71 -25.51
CA ASP A 764 25.57 3.79 -25.68
C ASP A 764 26.27 4.54 -24.54
N GLY A 765 25.85 4.27 -23.30
CA GLY A 765 26.38 4.92 -22.09
C GLY A 765 25.88 6.35 -21.85
N VAL A 766 24.99 6.88 -22.70
CA VAL A 766 24.43 8.24 -22.57
C VAL A 766 22.98 8.18 -22.10
N PRO A 767 22.59 8.88 -21.02
CA PRO A 767 21.20 8.97 -20.59
C PRO A 767 20.33 9.68 -21.64
N ARG A 768 19.27 9.03 -22.10
CA ARG A 768 18.28 9.60 -23.02
C ARG A 768 16.86 9.36 -22.53
N THR A 769 15.99 10.34 -22.77
CA THR A 769 14.53 10.15 -22.63
C THR A 769 14.03 9.51 -23.92
N LEU A 770 13.29 8.41 -23.81
CA LEU A 770 12.90 7.58 -24.95
C LEU A 770 11.37 7.45 -25.02
N SER A 771 10.84 7.53 -26.23
CA SER A 771 9.47 7.13 -26.56
C SER A 771 9.31 5.60 -26.56
N LEU A 772 8.06 5.11 -26.58
CA LEU A 772 7.79 3.66 -26.69
C LEU A 772 8.39 3.06 -27.96
N LYS A 773 8.30 3.78 -29.09
CA LYS A 773 8.88 3.34 -30.36
C LYS A 773 10.40 3.22 -30.29
N GLU A 774 11.08 4.20 -29.70
CA GLU A 774 12.54 4.16 -29.54
C GLU A 774 13.00 3.01 -28.64
N LEU A 775 12.28 2.73 -27.53
CA LEU A 775 12.58 1.58 -26.68
C LEU A 775 12.54 0.26 -27.46
N ILE A 776 11.48 0.05 -28.25
CA ILE A 776 11.32 -1.14 -29.11
C ILE A 776 12.42 -1.18 -30.18
N GLN A 777 12.70 -0.06 -30.83
CA GLN A 777 13.72 0.04 -31.87
C GLN A 777 15.11 -0.36 -31.35
N TYR A 778 15.53 0.16 -30.19
CA TYR A 778 16.83 -0.17 -29.61
C TYR A 778 16.90 -1.63 -29.16
N TYR A 779 15.80 -2.17 -28.61
CA TYR A 779 15.71 -3.59 -28.27
C TYR A 779 15.84 -4.50 -29.51
N VAL A 780 15.13 -4.18 -30.60
CA VAL A 780 15.19 -4.96 -31.85
C VAL A 780 16.59 -4.88 -32.49
N ALA A 781 17.23 -3.71 -32.46
CA ALA A 781 18.61 -3.57 -32.92
C ALA A 781 19.57 -4.47 -32.14
N HIS A 782 19.43 -4.51 -30.80
CA HIS A 782 20.20 -5.42 -29.94
C HIS A 782 19.94 -6.88 -30.27
N GLN A 783 18.68 -7.30 -30.43
CA GLN A 783 18.36 -8.69 -30.79
C GLN A 783 18.92 -9.10 -32.14
N ARG A 784 18.86 -8.23 -33.16
CA ARG A 784 19.49 -8.48 -34.46
C ARG A 784 20.99 -8.71 -34.33
N GLU A 785 21.67 -7.90 -33.52
CA GLU A 785 23.09 -8.06 -33.25
C GLU A 785 23.40 -9.38 -32.52
N VAL A 786 22.68 -9.68 -31.44
CA VAL A 786 22.82 -10.93 -30.66
C VAL A 786 22.63 -12.15 -31.55
N VAL A 787 21.56 -12.20 -32.34
CA VAL A 787 21.27 -13.31 -33.26
C VAL A 787 22.34 -13.41 -34.35
N THR A 788 22.81 -12.29 -34.89
CA THR A 788 23.90 -12.28 -35.88
C THR A 788 25.19 -12.86 -35.29
N ARG A 789 25.61 -12.39 -34.10
CA ARG A 789 26.82 -12.87 -33.42
C ARG A 789 26.72 -14.35 -33.06
N ARG A 790 25.58 -14.80 -32.54
CA ARG A 790 25.32 -16.22 -32.26
C ARG A 790 25.43 -17.07 -33.53
N THR A 791 24.77 -16.65 -34.60
CA THR A 791 24.78 -17.36 -35.88
C THR A 791 26.19 -17.41 -36.48
N GLN A 792 26.96 -16.32 -36.36
CA GLN A 792 28.38 -16.31 -36.75
C GLN A 792 29.23 -17.23 -35.87
N HIS A 793 28.99 -17.29 -34.56
CA HIS A 793 29.68 -18.18 -33.65
C HIS A 793 29.40 -19.66 -34.00
N GLU A 794 28.13 -20.00 -34.21
CA GLU A 794 27.71 -21.33 -34.67
C GLU A 794 28.33 -21.67 -36.02
N LEU A 795 28.33 -20.73 -36.97
CA LEU A 795 28.95 -20.91 -38.28
C LEU A 795 30.45 -21.18 -38.15
N ARG A 796 31.19 -20.37 -37.38
CA ARG A 796 32.63 -20.57 -37.14
C ARG A 796 32.91 -21.95 -36.53
N ARG A 797 32.09 -22.39 -35.57
CA ARG A 797 32.23 -23.72 -34.95
C ARG A 797 31.92 -24.85 -35.92
N ALA A 798 30.85 -24.71 -36.71
CA ALA A 798 30.45 -25.70 -37.70
C ALA A 798 31.50 -25.81 -38.82
N GLU A 799 32.00 -24.69 -39.34
CA GLU A 799 33.06 -24.64 -40.35
C GLU A 799 34.37 -25.25 -39.83
N ALA A 800 34.81 -24.89 -38.61
CA ALA A 800 35.99 -25.47 -38.00
C ALA A 800 35.85 -26.99 -37.82
N ARG A 801 34.66 -27.48 -37.43
CA ARG A 801 34.40 -28.91 -37.27
C ARG A 801 34.36 -29.64 -38.62
N ALA A 802 33.65 -29.09 -39.61
CA ALA A 802 33.57 -29.64 -40.96
C ALA A 802 34.96 -29.72 -41.60
N HIS A 803 35.78 -28.68 -41.45
CA HIS A 803 37.17 -28.64 -41.91
C HIS A 803 38.01 -29.80 -41.34
N ILE A 804 37.88 -30.09 -40.04
CA ILE A 804 38.57 -31.24 -39.44
C ILE A 804 38.04 -32.58 -39.98
N LEU A 805 36.72 -32.72 -40.12
CA LEU A 805 36.12 -33.95 -40.65
C LEU A 805 36.51 -34.20 -42.11
N GLU A 806 36.62 -33.15 -42.93
CA GLU A 806 37.11 -33.24 -44.31
C GLU A 806 38.53 -33.83 -44.36
N GLY A 807 39.43 -33.34 -43.50
CA GLY A 807 40.79 -33.91 -43.38
C GLY A 807 40.77 -35.38 -42.94
N LEU A 808 39.90 -35.75 -42.00
CA LEU A 808 39.73 -37.14 -41.58
C LEU A 808 39.16 -38.01 -42.70
N LEU A 809 38.24 -37.50 -43.53
CA LEU A 809 37.70 -38.23 -44.69
C LEU A 809 38.77 -38.46 -45.75
N ILE A 810 39.59 -37.46 -46.06
CA ILE A 810 40.75 -37.60 -46.96
C ILE A 810 41.71 -38.67 -46.43
N ALA A 811 41.97 -38.69 -45.13
CA ALA A 811 42.82 -39.70 -44.51
C ALA A 811 42.21 -41.11 -44.53
N LEU A 812 40.90 -41.24 -44.29
CA LEU A 812 40.18 -42.52 -44.34
C LEU A 812 40.14 -43.09 -45.77
N ASP A 813 40.00 -42.23 -46.78
CA ASP A 813 40.03 -42.62 -48.20
C ASP A 813 41.43 -43.02 -48.69
N ASN A 814 42.49 -42.57 -47.99
CA ASN A 814 43.90 -42.81 -48.35
C ASN A 814 44.72 -43.48 -47.24
N LEU A 815 44.08 -44.34 -46.44
CA LEU A 815 44.60 -44.86 -45.17
C LEU A 815 46.01 -45.46 -45.27
N ASP A 816 46.24 -46.33 -46.27
CA ASP A 816 47.51 -47.02 -46.43
C ASP A 816 48.67 -46.05 -46.69
N ALA A 817 48.44 -45.03 -47.52
CA ALA A 817 49.43 -44.01 -47.85
C ALA A 817 49.73 -43.07 -46.66
N VAL A 818 48.72 -42.78 -45.84
CA VAL A 818 48.85 -42.02 -44.58
C VAL A 818 49.66 -42.81 -43.56
N ILE A 819 49.35 -44.10 -43.35
CA ILE A 819 50.09 -44.97 -42.42
C ILE A 819 51.54 -45.15 -42.85
N GLU A 820 51.78 -45.35 -44.16
CA GLU A 820 53.13 -45.48 -44.71
C GLU A 820 53.96 -44.22 -44.45
N LEU A 821 53.39 -43.04 -44.72
CA LEU A 821 54.06 -41.76 -44.49
C LEU A 821 54.37 -41.53 -42.99
N ILE A 822 53.42 -41.79 -42.11
CA ILE A 822 53.61 -41.65 -40.66
C ILE A 822 54.69 -42.62 -40.15
N ARG A 823 54.71 -43.88 -40.64
CA ARG A 823 55.71 -44.88 -40.25
C ARG A 823 57.11 -44.58 -40.79
N ALA A 824 57.22 -43.91 -41.94
CA ALA A 824 58.48 -43.53 -42.55
C ALA A 824 59.08 -42.23 -41.98
N SER A 825 58.27 -41.43 -41.28
CA SER A 825 58.69 -40.16 -40.67
C SER A 825 59.47 -40.39 -39.38
N ALA A 826 60.49 -39.56 -39.12
CA ALA A 826 61.36 -39.71 -37.94
C ALA A 826 60.70 -39.20 -36.64
N ASP A 827 59.82 -38.20 -36.75
CA ASP A 827 59.11 -37.57 -35.64
C ASP A 827 57.73 -37.02 -36.09
N THR A 828 56.94 -36.57 -35.12
CA THR A 828 55.56 -36.07 -35.33
C THR A 828 55.51 -34.81 -36.17
N ASP A 829 56.51 -33.92 -36.06
CA ASP A 829 56.55 -32.68 -36.83
C ASP A 829 56.83 -32.97 -38.31
N THR A 830 57.79 -33.86 -38.60
CA THR A 830 58.09 -34.36 -39.95
C THR A 830 56.88 -35.07 -40.56
N ALA A 831 56.17 -35.88 -39.77
CA ALA A 831 54.94 -36.53 -40.22
C ALA A 831 53.82 -35.52 -40.53
N ARG A 832 53.67 -34.48 -39.70
CA ARG A 832 52.68 -33.42 -39.90
C ARG A 832 52.97 -32.63 -41.17
N GLU A 833 54.22 -32.19 -41.37
CA GLU A 833 54.66 -31.49 -42.59
C GLU A 833 54.45 -32.37 -43.83
N GLY A 834 54.79 -33.66 -43.77
CA GLY A 834 54.56 -34.59 -44.86
C GLY A 834 53.08 -34.81 -45.20
N LEU A 835 52.19 -34.83 -44.19
CA LEU A 835 50.74 -34.91 -44.40
C LEU A 835 50.18 -33.63 -45.04
N ILE A 836 50.66 -32.46 -44.60
CA ILE A 836 50.30 -31.15 -45.16
C ILE A 836 50.68 -31.09 -46.65
N GLU A 837 51.94 -31.41 -46.98
CA GLU A 837 52.43 -31.31 -48.37
C GLU A 837 51.79 -32.35 -49.29
N ARG A 838 51.66 -33.61 -48.85
CA ARG A 838 51.25 -34.72 -49.73
C ARG A 838 49.74 -34.76 -49.99
N PHE A 839 48.94 -34.36 -49.02
CA PHE A 839 47.47 -34.45 -49.09
C PHE A 839 46.80 -33.06 -49.11
N GLU A 840 47.58 -31.99 -49.28
CA GLU A 840 47.12 -30.60 -49.31
C GLU A 840 46.28 -30.22 -48.07
N LEU A 841 46.69 -30.74 -46.91
CA LEU A 841 45.97 -30.57 -45.64
C LEU A 841 46.48 -29.34 -44.89
N THR A 842 45.62 -28.76 -44.05
CA THR A 842 46.04 -27.74 -43.09
C THR A 842 46.73 -28.37 -41.87
N GLU A 843 47.48 -27.55 -41.12
CA GLU A 843 48.12 -27.98 -39.87
C GLU A 843 47.13 -28.60 -38.87
N ASN A 844 45.96 -27.98 -38.68
CA ASN A 844 44.93 -28.49 -37.79
C ASN A 844 44.34 -29.84 -38.24
N GLN A 845 44.16 -30.05 -39.55
CA GLN A 845 43.70 -31.32 -40.11
C GLN A 845 44.76 -32.42 -39.97
N ALA A 846 46.01 -32.12 -40.31
CA ALA A 846 47.13 -33.04 -40.18
C ALA A 846 47.33 -33.47 -38.72
N GLN A 847 47.23 -32.52 -37.78
CA GLN A 847 47.27 -32.82 -36.35
C GLN A 847 46.10 -33.72 -35.92
N ALA A 848 44.88 -33.44 -36.37
CA ALA A 848 43.71 -34.27 -36.06
C ALA A 848 43.82 -35.71 -36.60
N ILE A 849 44.50 -35.91 -37.74
CA ILE A 849 44.80 -37.23 -38.30
C ILE A 849 45.83 -37.96 -37.44
N LEU A 850 46.88 -37.28 -36.97
CA LEU A 850 47.88 -37.85 -36.08
C LEU A 850 47.28 -38.26 -34.72
N ASP A 851 46.29 -37.50 -34.23
CA ASP A 851 45.56 -37.78 -32.99
C ASP A 851 44.43 -38.83 -33.18
N MET A 852 44.24 -39.34 -34.39
CA MET A 852 43.20 -40.30 -34.71
C MET A 852 43.46 -41.65 -34.02
N ARG A 853 42.44 -42.18 -33.34
CA ARG A 853 42.51 -43.50 -32.70
C ARG A 853 42.15 -44.60 -33.70
N LEU A 854 42.81 -45.75 -33.61
CA LEU A 854 42.55 -46.93 -34.47
C LEU A 854 41.08 -47.38 -34.48
N ALA A 855 40.33 -47.18 -33.39
CA ALA A 855 38.91 -47.50 -33.34
C ALA A 855 38.05 -46.73 -34.36
N ARG A 856 38.50 -45.54 -34.79
CA ARG A 856 37.79 -44.72 -35.80
C ARG A 856 37.88 -45.30 -37.22
N LEU A 857 38.72 -46.30 -37.45
CA LEU A 857 38.93 -46.95 -38.75
C LEU A 857 37.89 -48.04 -39.05
N THR A 858 36.98 -48.33 -38.10
CA THR A 858 35.88 -49.26 -38.36
C THR A 858 34.90 -48.64 -39.35
N ALA A 859 34.28 -49.48 -40.19
CA ALA A 859 33.32 -49.01 -41.21
C ALA A 859 32.19 -48.16 -40.60
N LEU A 860 31.66 -48.58 -39.45
CA LEU A 860 30.60 -47.85 -38.74
C LEU A 860 31.04 -46.46 -38.26
N GLU A 861 32.28 -46.30 -37.77
CA GLU A 861 32.79 -45.00 -37.34
C GLU A 861 33.14 -44.10 -38.53
N SER A 862 33.60 -44.67 -39.63
CA SER A 862 33.84 -43.93 -40.88
C SER A 862 32.53 -43.40 -41.48
N ASP A 863 31.47 -44.21 -41.47
CA ASP A 863 30.13 -43.79 -41.91
C ASP A 863 29.55 -42.69 -41.03
N LYS A 864 29.79 -42.74 -39.72
CA LYS A 864 29.42 -41.65 -38.78
C LYS A 864 30.14 -40.35 -39.12
N VAL A 865 31.44 -40.39 -39.42
CA VAL A 865 32.22 -39.21 -39.81
C VAL A 865 31.68 -38.61 -41.12
N ARG A 866 31.36 -39.45 -42.12
CA ARG A 866 30.73 -39.00 -43.37
C ARG A 866 29.37 -38.35 -43.14
N SER A 867 28.54 -38.96 -42.27
CA SER A 867 27.21 -38.45 -41.94
C SER A 867 27.29 -37.13 -41.18
N GLU A 868 28.14 -37.04 -40.14
CA GLU A 868 28.39 -35.82 -39.38
C GLU A 868 28.87 -34.68 -40.28
N HIS A 869 29.79 -34.97 -41.22
CA HIS A 869 30.25 -33.98 -42.20
C HIS A 869 29.11 -33.51 -43.12
N ALA A 870 28.29 -34.42 -43.65
CA ALA A 870 27.16 -34.06 -44.51
C ALA A 870 26.13 -33.18 -43.78
N GLU A 871 25.77 -33.53 -42.54
CA GLU A 871 24.88 -32.75 -41.69
C GLU A 871 25.44 -31.35 -41.41
N LEU A 872 26.75 -31.25 -41.10
CA LEU A 872 27.39 -29.95 -40.86
C LEU A 872 27.46 -29.09 -42.12
N VAL A 873 27.68 -29.66 -43.31
CA VAL A 873 27.65 -28.90 -44.56
C VAL A 873 26.27 -28.32 -44.83
N GLU A 874 25.20 -29.08 -44.57
CA GLU A 874 23.82 -28.59 -44.66
C GLU A 874 23.57 -27.47 -43.63
N GLN A 875 24.02 -27.66 -42.39
CA GLN A 875 23.91 -26.64 -41.34
C GLN A 875 24.66 -25.36 -41.70
N ILE A 876 25.89 -25.45 -42.23
CA ILE A 876 26.70 -24.30 -42.68
C ILE A 876 25.98 -23.54 -43.79
N ALA A 877 25.39 -24.25 -44.76
CA ALA A 877 24.62 -23.62 -45.82
C ALA A 877 23.42 -22.84 -45.26
N ALA A 878 22.67 -23.44 -44.32
CA ALA A 878 21.55 -22.79 -43.66
C ALA A 878 21.98 -21.55 -42.84
N LEU A 879 23.07 -21.65 -42.06
CA LEU A 879 23.61 -20.54 -41.27
C LEU A 879 24.09 -19.37 -42.15
N ARG A 880 24.77 -19.66 -43.27
CA ARG A 880 25.19 -18.64 -44.25
C ARG A 880 23.98 -17.97 -44.92
N GLU A 881 22.93 -18.73 -45.21
CA GLU A 881 21.69 -18.18 -45.76
C GLU A 881 20.97 -17.27 -44.74
N ILE A 882 20.97 -17.61 -43.45
CA ILE A 882 20.45 -16.72 -42.38
C ILE A 882 21.26 -15.42 -42.32
N LEU A 883 22.60 -15.51 -42.31
CA LEU A 883 23.47 -14.32 -42.25
C LEU A 883 23.40 -13.46 -43.53
N GLY A 884 23.02 -14.06 -44.67
CA GLY A 884 22.90 -13.38 -45.95
C GLY A 884 21.61 -12.59 -46.14
N ASP A 885 20.60 -12.79 -45.29
CA ASP A 885 19.28 -12.17 -45.43
C ASP A 885 18.77 -11.62 -44.08
N PRO A 886 18.73 -10.29 -43.90
CA PRO A 886 18.18 -9.65 -42.69
C PRO A 886 16.76 -10.09 -42.34
N THR A 887 15.93 -10.44 -43.33
CA THR A 887 14.56 -10.90 -43.08
C THR A 887 14.51 -12.25 -42.38
N ARG A 888 15.52 -13.12 -42.59
CA ARG A 888 15.64 -14.40 -41.88
C ARG A 888 16.12 -14.22 -40.45
N ILE A 889 16.98 -13.23 -40.20
CA ILE A 889 17.35 -12.82 -38.83
C ILE A 889 16.10 -12.34 -38.09
N ASP A 890 15.30 -11.47 -38.72
CA ASP A 890 14.05 -10.98 -38.15
C ASP A 890 13.06 -12.13 -37.89
N ALA A 891 12.92 -13.07 -38.84
CA ALA A 891 12.07 -14.25 -38.66
C ALA A 891 12.53 -15.11 -37.48
N LEU A 892 13.84 -15.26 -37.29
CA LEU A 892 14.41 -15.99 -36.15
C LEU A 892 14.09 -15.25 -34.84
N VAL A 893 14.34 -13.95 -34.74
CA VAL A 893 13.97 -13.12 -33.57
C VAL A 893 12.47 -13.28 -33.23
N VAL A 894 11.59 -13.19 -34.23
CA VAL A 894 10.14 -13.37 -34.03
C VAL A 894 9.80 -14.78 -33.51
N SER A 895 10.41 -15.82 -34.09
CA SER A 895 10.18 -17.20 -33.65
C SER A 895 10.60 -17.45 -32.21
N GLU A 896 11.69 -16.82 -31.77
CA GLU A 896 12.19 -16.90 -30.41
C GLU A 896 11.30 -16.15 -29.41
N LEU A 897 10.84 -14.95 -29.79
CA LEU A 897 9.88 -14.20 -29.00
C LEU A 897 8.56 -14.98 -28.86
N ASP A 898 8.09 -15.65 -29.91
CA ASP A 898 6.90 -16.51 -29.86
C ASP A 898 7.11 -17.74 -28.95
N GLU A 899 8.31 -18.33 -28.91
CA GLU A 899 8.67 -19.41 -27.97
C GLU A 899 8.55 -18.92 -26.51
N VAL A 900 9.16 -17.76 -26.20
CA VAL A 900 9.12 -17.16 -24.86
C VAL A 900 7.68 -16.79 -24.49
N ASN A 901 6.95 -16.17 -25.41
CA ASN A 901 5.56 -15.77 -25.21
C ASN A 901 4.64 -16.97 -24.96
N GLY A 902 4.79 -18.05 -25.72
CA GLY A 902 4.00 -19.26 -25.56
C GLY A 902 4.25 -19.99 -24.24
N ARG A 903 5.46 -19.87 -23.67
CA ARG A 903 5.84 -20.50 -22.39
C ARG A 903 5.51 -19.67 -21.15
N TYR A 904 5.64 -18.34 -21.24
CA TYR A 904 5.63 -17.45 -20.07
C TYR A 904 4.58 -16.33 -20.13
N GLY A 905 3.93 -16.12 -21.28
CA GLY A 905 2.92 -15.09 -21.44
C GLY A 905 1.66 -15.39 -20.64
N ASP A 906 1.17 -14.40 -19.91
CA ASP A 906 -0.03 -14.47 -19.06
C ASP A 906 -1.06 -13.39 -19.43
N GLU A 907 -2.25 -13.48 -18.82
CA GLU A 907 -3.30 -12.48 -18.99
C GLU A 907 -2.94 -11.15 -18.30
N ARG A 908 -3.51 -10.06 -18.81
CA ARG A 908 -3.40 -8.73 -18.20
C ARG A 908 -4.02 -8.72 -16.81
N ARG A 909 -3.36 -8.06 -15.86
CA ARG A 909 -3.88 -7.85 -14.49
C ARG A 909 -4.56 -6.49 -14.34
N THR A 910 -3.97 -5.45 -14.92
CA THR A 910 -4.42 -4.06 -14.78
C THR A 910 -5.48 -3.73 -15.81
N GLU A 911 -6.63 -3.22 -15.38
CA GLU A 911 -7.73 -2.90 -16.28
C GLU A 911 -7.69 -1.42 -16.70
N ILE A 912 -7.72 -1.15 -18.01
CA ILE A 912 -7.77 0.21 -18.54
C ILE A 912 -9.24 0.61 -18.69
N THR A 913 -9.68 1.57 -17.89
CA THR A 913 -11.05 2.06 -17.86
C THR A 913 -11.05 3.58 -17.75
N HIS A 914 -12.12 4.23 -18.21
CA HIS A 914 -12.32 5.63 -17.87
C HIS A 914 -12.73 5.73 -16.40
N PHE A 915 -11.98 6.49 -15.61
CA PHE A 915 -12.35 6.75 -14.24
C PHE A 915 -13.59 7.64 -14.21
N GLU A 916 -14.73 7.03 -13.95
CA GLU A 916 -15.90 7.73 -13.44
C GLU A 916 -15.49 8.37 -12.10
N GLY A 917 -15.42 9.70 -12.07
CA GLY A 917 -14.85 10.45 -10.94
C GLY A 917 -14.31 11.84 -11.26
N ASP A 918 -14.11 12.18 -12.55
CA ASP A 918 -14.09 13.57 -13.03
C ASP A 918 -15.48 14.00 -13.58
N MET A 919 -16.53 13.22 -13.31
CA MET A 919 -17.91 13.64 -13.58
C MET A 919 -18.31 14.73 -12.61
N ASN A 920 -18.78 15.86 -13.12
CA ASN A 920 -19.46 16.84 -12.29
C ASN A 920 -20.73 16.17 -11.76
N ILE A 921 -21.14 16.47 -10.53
CA ILE A 921 -22.44 16.06 -9.97
C ILE A 921 -23.59 16.36 -10.96
N GLU A 922 -23.41 17.36 -11.81
CA GLU A 922 -24.28 17.75 -12.94
C GLU A 922 -24.52 16.62 -13.96
N ASP A 923 -23.54 15.78 -14.27
CA ASP A 923 -23.70 14.71 -15.28
C ASP A 923 -24.50 13.51 -14.76
N MET A 924 -24.64 13.39 -13.43
CA MET A 924 -25.44 12.35 -12.76
C MET A 924 -26.90 12.78 -12.51
N ILE A 925 -27.22 14.05 -12.75
CA ILE A 925 -28.56 14.61 -12.54
C ILE A 925 -29.24 14.67 -13.91
N ALA A 926 -30.45 14.12 -14.01
CA ALA A 926 -31.19 14.20 -15.27
C ALA A 926 -31.49 15.67 -15.59
N ASP A 927 -31.14 16.13 -16.80
CA ASP A 927 -31.56 17.43 -17.35
C ASP A 927 -33.08 17.39 -17.57
N GLN A 928 -33.84 17.88 -16.59
CA GLN A 928 -35.30 17.89 -16.62
C GLN A 928 -35.84 19.26 -16.25
N GLN A 929 -37.00 19.61 -16.82
CA GLN A 929 -37.67 20.87 -16.53
C GLN A 929 -38.27 20.85 -15.13
N MET A 930 -37.88 21.83 -14.32
CA MET A 930 -38.32 22.02 -12.95
C MET A 930 -39.12 23.32 -12.83
N VAL A 931 -40.15 23.30 -11.99
CA VAL A 931 -40.88 24.48 -11.53
C VAL A 931 -40.31 24.92 -10.20
N ILE A 932 -39.78 26.14 -10.17
CA ILE A 932 -39.16 26.77 -9.00
C ILE A 932 -40.13 27.83 -8.50
N SER A 933 -40.59 27.69 -7.25
CA SER A 933 -41.48 28.66 -6.62
C SER A 933 -40.83 29.26 -5.38
N ILE A 934 -40.84 30.59 -5.28
CA ILE A 934 -40.40 31.35 -4.10
C ILE A 934 -41.57 32.19 -3.61
N THR A 935 -41.94 32.04 -2.34
CA THR A 935 -43.02 32.82 -1.73
C THR A 935 -42.55 34.15 -1.18
N HIS A 936 -43.49 35.06 -0.92
CA HIS A 936 -43.22 36.38 -0.35
C HIS A 936 -42.57 36.31 1.03
N SER A 937 -42.97 35.32 1.84
CA SER A 937 -42.33 35.06 3.13
C SER A 937 -40.95 34.38 3.02
N GLY A 938 -40.48 34.16 1.79
CA GLY A 938 -39.14 33.66 1.49
C GLY A 938 -39.02 32.15 1.51
N TYR A 939 -40.07 31.36 1.24
CA TYR A 939 -39.95 29.91 1.11
C TYR A 939 -39.68 29.50 -0.33
N VAL A 940 -38.66 28.67 -0.56
CA VAL A 940 -38.27 28.14 -1.88
C VAL A 940 -38.47 26.64 -1.96
N LYS A 941 -38.90 26.16 -3.13
CA LYS A 941 -38.89 24.74 -3.51
C LYS A 941 -38.78 24.55 -5.02
N ARG A 942 -38.31 23.37 -5.43
CA ARG A 942 -38.39 22.87 -6.81
C ARG A 942 -39.30 21.65 -6.91
N LEU A 943 -39.97 21.50 -8.05
CA LEU A 943 -40.90 20.42 -8.39
C LEU A 943 -40.73 20.05 -9.87
N PRO A 944 -40.69 18.77 -10.27
CA PRO A 944 -40.66 18.40 -11.69
C PRO A 944 -41.90 18.94 -12.43
N LEU A 945 -41.73 19.47 -13.63
CA LEU A 945 -42.83 20.05 -14.44
C LEU A 945 -43.96 19.04 -14.67
N VAL A 946 -43.61 17.76 -14.88
CA VAL A 946 -44.57 16.65 -15.08
C VAL A 946 -45.56 16.46 -13.93
N THR A 947 -45.24 16.98 -12.74
CA THR A 947 -46.14 16.97 -11.57
C THR A 947 -47.37 17.85 -11.79
N TYR A 948 -47.29 18.83 -12.70
CA TYR A 948 -48.40 19.68 -13.15
C TYR A 948 -49.03 19.12 -14.43
N ARG A 949 -49.90 18.10 -14.33
CA ARG A 949 -50.65 17.58 -15.49
C ARG A 949 -51.69 18.57 -16.02
N GLN A 950 -51.81 18.64 -17.35
CA GLN A 950 -52.80 19.41 -18.12
C GLN A 950 -54.20 18.74 -18.06
N GLN A 951 -55.28 19.53 -17.89
CA GLN A 951 -56.68 19.08 -18.08
C GLN A 951 -57.23 19.64 -19.41
N ARG A 952 -57.99 18.82 -20.16
CA ARG A 952 -58.72 19.25 -21.37
C ARG A 952 -59.87 20.20 -21.02
N ARG A 953 -60.28 21.04 -21.99
CA ARG A 953 -61.31 22.10 -21.90
C ARG A 953 -62.53 21.68 -21.07
N GLY A 954 -62.85 22.49 -20.05
CA GLY A 954 -64.08 22.39 -19.24
C GLY A 954 -63.90 22.08 -17.74
N GLY A 955 -62.68 21.87 -17.25
CA GLY A 955 -62.40 21.57 -15.83
C GLY A 955 -62.15 22.82 -14.97
N LEU A 956 -62.71 22.85 -13.75
CA LEU A 956 -62.38 23.83 -12.70
C LEU A 956 -60.89 23.69 -12.31
N GLY A 957 -60.14 24.79 -12.41
CA GLY A 957 -58.69 24.83 -12.23
C GLY A 957 -58.19 24.26 -10.90
N VAL A 958 -57.01 23.63 -10.93
CA VAL A 958 -56.37 23.04 -9.76
C VAL A 958 -55.49 24.09 -9.07
N MET A 959 -55.84 24.49 -7.85
CA MET A 959 -54.92 25.08 -6.87
C MET A 959 -54.91 24.24 -5.58
N GLY A 960 -53.73 24.15 -4.96
CA GLY A 960 -53.58 23.61 -3.61
C GLY A 960 -52.11 23.34 -3.24
N MET A 961 -51.25 24.34 -3.32
CA MET A 961 -50.04 24.35 -2.48
C MET A 961 -50.48 24.79 -1.08
N ASP A 962 -50.12 24.04 -0.03
CA ASP A 962 -50.25 24.54 1.34
C ASP A 962 -49.22 25.67 1.53
N MET A 963 -49.66 26.91 1.49
CA MET A 963 -48.83 28.09 1.80
C MET A 963 -49.04 28.48 3.26
N LYS A 964 -48.17 29.34 3.79
CA LYS A 964 -48.42 29.96 5.10
C LYS A 964 -49.61 30.92 4.95
N GLU A 965 -50.40 31.09 6.01
CA GLU A 965 -51.54 32.00 6.01
C GLU A 965 -51.06 33.44 5.70
N GLY A 966 -51.63 34.06 4.65
CA GLY A 966 -51.19 35.36 4.14
C GLY A 966 -49.94 35.34 3.23
N ASP A 967 -49.45 34.16 2.83
CA ASP A 967 -48.29 34.01 1.94
C ASP A 967 -48.72 33.67 0.50
N PHE A 968 -47.92 34.11 -0.48
CA PHE A 968 -48.19 33.94 -1.90
C PHE A 968 -46.88 33.75 -2.67
N ILE A 969 -46.94 33.17 -3.87
CA ILE A 969 -45.75 33.00 -4.71
C ILE A 969 -45.36 34.35 -5.30
N GLU A 970 -44.16 34.83 -4.95
CA GLU A 970 -43.58 36.09 -5.46
C GLU A 970 -42.70 35.87 -6.69
N HIS A 971 -42.00 34.74 -6.78
CA HIS A 971 -41.24 34.35 -7.97
C HIS A 971 -41.59 32.92 -8.40
N LEU A 972 -41.86 32.73 -9.69
CA LEU A 972 -42.13 31.44 -10.30
C LEU A 972 -41.32 31.32 -11.60
N HIS A 973 -40.49 30.28 -11.70
CA HIS A 973 -39.65 30.04 -12.86
C HIS A 973 -39.75 28.58 -13.30
N ILE A 974 -39.63 28.36 -14.61
CA ILE A 974 -39.43 27.03 -15.18
C ILE A 974 -38.06 27.04 -15.82
N CYS A 975 -37.20 26.13 -15.38
CA CYS A 975 -35.84 26.01 -15.87
C CYS A 975 -35.33 24.58 -15.69
N SER A 976 -34.25 24.25 -16.39
CA SER A 976 -33.60 22.95 -16.27
C SER A 976 -33.01 22.78 -14.87
N THR A 977 -32.94 21.53 -14.39
CA THR A 977 -32.14 21.13 -13.23
C THR A 977 -30.70 21.66 -13.28
N HIS A 978 -30.14 21.86 -14.48
CA HIS A 978 -28.77 22.33 -14.70
C HIS A 978 -28.64 23.85 -14.82
N ASP A 979 -29.74 24.60 -14.89
CA ASP A 979 -29.65 26.05 -14.94
C ASP A 979 -29.20 26.63 -13.60
N PHE A 980 -28.54 27.79 -13.65
CA PHE A 980 -28.24 28.62 -12.50
C PHE A 980 -29.41 29.57 -12.19
N LEU A 981 -29.67 29.77 -10.90
CA LEU A 981 -30.55 30.83 -10.40
C LEU A 981 -29.73 31.91 -9.71
N LEU A 982 -29.81 33.14 -10.22
CA LEU A 982 -29.16 34.31 -9.67
C LEU A 982 -30.13 35.10 -8.78
N PHE A 983 -29.88 35.14 -7.47
CA PHE A 983 -30.72 35.79 -6.47
C PHE A 983 -30.16 37.17 -6.11
N PHE A 984 -30.77 38.24 -6.61
CA PHE A 984 -30.37 39.62 -6.33
C PHE A 984 -31.09 40.17 -5.12
N THR A 985 -30.36 40.72 -4.16
CA THR A 985 -30.92 41.19 -2.88
C THR A 985 -31.09 42.70 -2.80
N ASN A 986 -31.94 43.18 -1.89
CA ASN A 986 -32.16 44.61 -1.60
C ASN A 986 -30.86 45.36 -1.25
N ARG A 987 -29.85 44.65 -0.72
CA ARG A 987 -28.51 45.20 -0.39
C ARG A 987 -27.54 45.20 -1.58
N GLY A 988 -27.97 44.78 -2.76
CA GLY A 988 -27.15 44.77 -3.97
C GLY A 988 -26.15 43.63 -4.06
N LYS A 989 -26.37 42.53 -3.32
CA LYS A 989 -25.62 41.28 -3.50
C LYS A 989 -26.32 40.37 -4.49
N VAL A 990 -25.56 39.45 -5.08
CA VAL A 990 -26.10 38.32 -5.82
C VAL A 990 -25.51 37.01 -5.30
N TYR A 991 -26.40 36.05 -5.14
CA TYR A 991 -26.09 34.66 -4.82
C TYR A 991 -26.43 33.79 -6.02
N ARG A 992 -25.79 32.63 -6.14
CA ARG A 992 -26.02 31.68 -7.23
C ARG A 992 -26.14 30.27 -6.67
N LEU A 993 -27.15 29.55 -7.13
CA LEU A 993 -27.30 28.12 -6.92
C LEU A 993 -27.69 27.47 -8.24
N LYS A 994 -27.32 26.21 -8.43
CA LYS A 994 -27.93 25.37 -9.47
C LYS A 994 -29.34 24.99 -9.04
N VAL A 995 -30.23 24.79 -10.01
CA VAL A 995 -31.62 24.41 -9.72
C VAL A 995 -31.67 23.13 -8.90
N TYR A 996 -30.87 22.11 -9.20
CA TYR A 996 -30.87 20.85 -8.44
C TYR A 996 -30.50 21.00 -6.95
N GLU A 997 -29.76 22.06 -6.57
CA GLU A 997 -29.37 22.36 -5.19
C GLU A 997 -30.53 22.93 -4.36
N LEU A 998 -31.61 23.39 -5.00
CA LEU A 998 -32.82 23.81 -4.30
C LEU A 998 -33.55 22.61 -3.69
N PRO A 999 -34.23 22.79 -2.55
CA PRO A 999 -34.97 21.71 -1.91
C PRO A 999 -36.10 21.22 -2.81
N GLU A 1000 -36.06 19.93 -3.15
CA GLU A 1000 -37.18 19.26 -3.79
C GLU A 1000 -38.33 19.10 -2.80
N GLY A 1001 -39.53 19.45 -3.24
CA GLY A 1001 -40.73 19.38 -2.41
C GLY A 1001 -41.83 18.62 -3.12
N SER A 1002 -42.78 18.05 -2.36
CA SER A 1002 -44.04 17.60 -2.93
C SER A 1002 -44.98 18.78 -3.17
N ARG A 1003 -46.06 18.56 -3.92
CA ARG A 1003 -47.08 19.61 -4.18
C ARG A 1003 -47.64 20.23 -2.89
N GLN A 1004 -47.76 19.42 -1.84
CA GLN A 1004 -48.28 19.81 -0.51
C GLN A 1004 -47.21 20.42 0.41
N SER A 1005 -45.92 20.36 0.08
CA SER A 1005 -44.89 20.90 0.97
C SER A 1005 -44.77 22.43 0.85
N LYS A 1006 -44.52 23.09 1.98
CA LYS A 1006 -44.27 24.54 2.06
C LYS A 1006 -42.90 24.97 1.50
N GLY A 1007 -42.02 24.01 1.16
CA GLY A 1007 -40.62 24.28 0.83
C GLY A 1007 -39.77 24.58 2.07
N ARG A 1008 -38.56 25.15 1.87
CA ARG A 1008 -37.70 25.62 2.96
C ARG A 1008 -37.51 27.13 2.89
N ALA A 1009 -37.34 27.77 4.04
CA ALA A 1009 -37.01 29.19 4.10
C ALA A 1009 -35.66 29.47 3.43
N LEU A 1010 -35.60 30.49 2.58
CA LEU A 1010 -34.46 30.83 1.74
C LEU A 1010 -33.24 31.22 2.57
N VAL A 1011 -33.42 31.76 3.77
CA VAL A 1011 -32.34 32.04 4.75
C VAL A 1011 -31.59 30.78 5.21
N ASN A 1012 -32.18 29.59 5.06
CA ASN A 1012 -31.52 28.31 5.36
C ASN A 1012 -30.80 27.73 4.13
N VAL A 1013 -30.99 28.32 2.95
CA VAL A 1013 -30.46 27.86 1.67
C VAL A 1013 -29.38 28.84 1.17
N LEU A 1014 -29.56 30.13 1.44
CA LEU A 1014 -28.65 31.22 1.15
C LEU A 1014 -28.25 31.93 2.46
N PRO A 1015 -26.97 32.28 2.66
CA PRO A 1015 -26.53 32.99 3.86
C PRO A 1015 -26.84 34.49 3.74
N LEU A 1016 -28.13 34.80 3.82
CA LEU A 1016 -28.67 36.15 3.84
C LEU A 1016 -28.42 36.79 5.21
N ARG A 1017 -28.00 38.05 5.24
CA ARG A 1017 -27.83 38.80 6.50
C ARG A 1017 -29.20 39.23 7.04
N ASP A 1018 -29.24 39.60 8.32
CA ASP A 1018 -30.47 40.14 8.92
C ASP A 1018 -30.98 41.37 8.14
N GLY A 1019 -32.27 41.37 7.79
CA GLY A 1019 -32.91 42.39 6.94
C GLY A 1019 -32.58 42.33 5.44
N GLU A 1020 -31.85 41.31 4.96
CA GLU A 1020 -31.57 41.10 3.54
C GLU A 1020 -32.63 40.21 2.88
N ARG A 1021 -33.24 40.68 1.78
CA ARG A 1021 -34.32 39.99 1.06
C ARG A 1021 -34.04 39.95 -0.44
N VAL A 1022 -34.52 38.91 -1.12
CA VAL A 1022 -34.43 38.79 -2.57
C VAL A 1022 -35.43 39.75 -3.23
N MET A 1023 -34.96 40.46 -4.26
CA MET A 1023 -35.73 41.43 -5.04
C MET A 1023 -35.96 40.95 -6.48
N THR A 1024 -35.06 40.14 -7.01
CA THR A 1024 -35.17 39.60 -8.37
C THR A 1024 -34.43 38.27 -8.47
N VAL A 1025 -35.00 37.33 -9.20
CA VAL A 1025 -34.36 36.05 -9.56
C VAL A 1025 -34.23 35.98 -11.08
N ILE A 1026 -33.03 35.63 -11.57
CA ILE A 1026 -32.76 35.46 -13.00
C ILE A 1026 -32.23 34.03 -13.23
N PRO A 1027 -32.98 33.16 -13.94
CA PRO A 1027 -32.45 31.88 -14.41
C PRO A 1027 -31.50 32.09 -15.60
N THR A 1028 -30.44 31.30 -15.69
CA THR A 1028 -29.48 31.30 -16.83
C THR A 1028 -28.72 29.99 -16.89
N ARG A 1029 -28.44 29.50 -18.09
CA ARG A 1029 -27.63 28.29 -18.32
C ARG A 1029 -26.16 28.64 -18.50
N ASP A 1030 -25.87 29.63 -19.34
CA ASP A 1030 -24.51 29.91 -19.83
C ASP A 1030 -24.12 31.40 -19.82
N PHE A 1031 -24.97 32.27 -19.27
CA PHE A 1031 -24.76 33.73 -19.20
C PHE A 1031 -24.70 34.43 -20.56
N THR A 1032 -25.26 33.82 -21.62
CA THR A 1032 -25.30 34.38 -22.97
C THR A 1032 -26.68 34.91 -23.39
N GLU A 1033 -27.73 34.68 -22.58
CA GLU A 1033 -29.12 35.00 -22.92
C GLU A 1033 -29.41 36.52 -23.02
N GLY A 1034 -28.45 37.34 -22.61
CA GLY A 1034 -28.47 38.78 -22.81
C GLY A 1034 -27.09 39.37 -22.56
N ARG A 1035 -26.92 40.62 -23.00
CA ARG A 1035 -25.60 41.28 -22.97
C ARG A 1035 -25.31 41.92 -21.62
N TYR A 1036 -26.32 42.54 -21.03
CA TYR A 1036 -26.17 43.34 -19.81
C TYR A 1036 -27.26 43.04 -18.78
N LEU A 1037 -26.90 43.18 -17.50
CA LEU A 1037 -27.86 43.36 -16.42
C LEU A 1037 -28.02 44.84 -16.11
N ALA A 1038 -29.24 45.34 -16.25
CA ALA A 1038 -29.65 46.68 -15.83
C ALA A 1038 -30.21 46.61 -14.41
N PHE A 1039 -29.77 47.53 -13.55
CA PHE A 1039 -30.18 47.65 -12.15
C PHE A 1039 -30.81 49.02 -11.92
N ALA A 1040 -31.82 49.09 -11.07
CA ALA A 1040 -32.34 50.36 -10.53
C ALA A 1040 -32.49 50.31 -9.01
N THR A 1041 -32.19 51.43 -8.35
CA THR A 1041 -32.37 51.61 -6.91
C THR A 1041 -33.52 52.56 -6.58
N ALA A 1042 -33.97 52.54 -5.33
CA ALA A 1042 -35.09 53.35 -4.85
C ALA A 1042 -34.80 54.86 -4.95
N GLU A 1043 -33.56 55.31 -4.77
CA GLU A 1043 -33.18 56.71 -4.98
C GLU A 1043 -33.04 57.10 -6.47
N GLY A 1044 -33.33 56.19 -7.40
CA GLY A 1044 -33.34 56.44 -8.84
C GLY A 1044 -31.95 56.44 -9.48
N LEU A 1045 -30.98 55.73 -8.89
CA LEU A 1045 -29.76 55.35 -9.57
C LEU A 1045 -30.03 54.15 -10.48
N VAL A 1046 -29.38 54.14 -11.63
CA VAL A 1046 -29.39 53.03 -12.58
C VAL A 1046 -27.97 52.64 -12.91
N LYS A 1047 -27.76 51.35 -13.10
CA LYS A 1047 -26.45 50.78 -13.44
C LYS A 1047 -26.61 49.72 -14.50
N LYS A 1048 -25.61 49.61 -15.35
CA LYS A 1048 -25.48 48.51 -16.30
C LYS A 1048 -24.16 47.79 -16.10
N THR A 1049 -24.16 46.46 -16.10
CA THR A 1049 -22.97 45.60 -16.00
C THR A 1049 -23.08 44.49 -17.04
N GLU A 1050 -21.97 44.05 -17.64
CA GLU A 1050 -21.99 42.87 -18.51
C GLU A 1050 -22.45 41.63 -17.78
N PHE A 1051 -23.30 40.82 -18.43
CA PHE A 1051 -23.88 39.65 -17.79
C PHE A 1051 -22.84 38.58 -17.46
N THR A 1052 -21.86 38.40 -18.34
CA THR A 1052 -20.71 37.50 -18.17
C THR A 1052 -19.86 37.83 -16.94
N ALA A 1053 -19.87 39.07 -16.44
CA ALA A 1053 -19.17 39.45 -15.22
C ALA A 1053 -19.70 38.73 -13.95
N TYR A 1054 -20.85 38.06 -14.07
CA TYR A 1054 -21.46 37.24 -13.02
C TYR A 1054 -21.21 35.73 -13.23
N ASN A 1055 -20.56 35.33 -14.33
CA ASN A 1055 -20.05 33.98 -14.54
C ASN A 1055 -18.70 33.79 -13.83
N THR A 1056 -18.71 33.95 -12.51
CA THR A 1056 -17.53 33.75 -11.66
C THR A 1056 -17.89 32.79 -10.52
N PRO A 1057 -16.97 31.93 -10.03
CA PRO A 1057 -17.22 31.12 -8.84
C PRO A 1057 -17.66 32.00 -7.67
N ILE A 1058 -18.92 31.85 -7.25
CA ILE A 1058 -19.50 32.66 -6.17
C ILE A 1058 -19.12 32.01 -4.84
N ARG A 1059 -18.46 32.78 -3.96
CA ARG A 1059 -18.16 32.37 -2.57
C ARG A 1059 -19.46 32.30 -1.76
N ALA A 1060 -19.44 31.54 -0.65
CA ALA A 1060 -20.61 31.39 0.22
C ALA A 1060 -21.24 32.74 0.61
N ASP A 1061 -20.46 33.80 0.80
CA ASP A 1061 -20.95 35.13 1.20
C ASP A 1061 -21.62 35.96 0.09
N GLY A 1062 -21.75 35.42 -1.13
CA GLY A 1062 -22.26 36.12 -2.29
C GLY A 1062 -21.29 37.17 -2.83
N ILE A 1063 -21.52 37.64 -4.06
CA ILE A 1063 -20.72 38.69 -4.69
C ILE A 1063 -21.51 40.00 -4.74
N ILE A 1064 -20.81 41.13 -4.77
CA ILE A 1064 -21.43 42.44 -4.97
C ILE A 1064 -21.96 42.50 -6.40
N ALA A 1065 -23.24 42.84 -6.59
CA ALA A 1065 -23.84 43.09 -7.90
C ALA A 1065 -23.92 44.58 -8.21
N ILE A 1066 -24.25 45.38 -7.20
CA ILE A 1066 -24.27 46.84 -7.22
C ILE A 1066 -23.94 47.36 -5.82
N LYS A 1067 -23.20 48.46 -5.75
CA LYS A 1067 -22.95 49.13 -4.47
C LYS A 1067 -24.11 50.05 -4.13
N VAL A 1068 -25.03 49.57 -3.30
CA VAL A 1068 -26.18 50.34 -2.78
C VAL A 1068 -25.68 51.34 -1.73
N ARG A 1069 -26.20 52.58 -1.78
CA ARG A 1069 -25.83 53.65 -0.83
C ARG A 1069 -26.63 53.52 0.47
N ASP A 1070 -26.12 54.10 1.55
CA ASP A 1070 -26.83 54.12 2.83
C ASP A 1070 -28.20 54.80 2.69
N GLY A 1071 -29.26 54.08 3.09
CA GLY A 1071 -30.65 54.55 2.97
C GLY A 1071 -31.32 54.25 1.62
N ASP A 1072 -30.59 53.68 0.65
CA ASP A 1072 -31.09 53.22 -0.64
C ASP A 1072 -31.29 51.69 -0.64
N GLU A 1073 -32.04 51.17 -1.60
CA GLU A 1073 -32.21 49.73 -1.80
C GLU A 1073 -32.38 49.38 -3.28
N LEU A 1074 -31.96 48.18 -3.67
CA LEU A 1074 -32.21 47.67 -5.02
C LEU A 1074 -33.71 47.45 -5.23
N VAL A 1075 -34.26 47.97 -6.33
CA VAL A 1075 -35.67 47.87 -6.71
C VAL A 1075 -35.90 46.77 -7.74
N GLY A 1076 -35.02 46.64 -8.72
CA GLY A 1076 -35.17 45.60 -9.74
C GLY A 1076 -33.93 45.41 -10.59
N VAL A 1077 -33.82 44.20 -11.15
CA VAL A 1077 -32.80 43.82 -12.12
C VAL A 1077 -33.49 43.28 -13.37
N ARG A 1078 -33.00 43.66 -14.56
CA ARG A 1078 -33.50 43.14 -15.83
C ARG A 1078 -32.35 42.77 -16.76
N LEU A 1079 -32.53 41.70 -17.50
CA LEU A 1079 -31.66 41.33 -18.60
C LEU A 1079 -31.97 42.22 -19.80
N THR A 1080 -30.92 42.74 -20.44
CA THR A 1080 -31.00 43.76 -21.50
C THR A 1080 -30.00 43.46 -22.61
N SER A 1081 -30.36 43.83 -23.84
CA SER A 1081 -29.60 43.52 -25.06
C SER A 1081 -28.50 44.54 -25.39
N GLY A 1082 -28.56 45.75 -24.83
CA GLY A 1082 -27.72 46.89 -25.18
C GLY A 1082 -28.48 48.02 -25.87
N GLU A 1083 -29.61 47.70 -26.51
CA GLU A 1083 -30.44 48.63 -27.30
C GLU A 1083 -31.85 48.84 -26.71
N ASP A 1084 -32.14 48.29 -25.53
CA ASP A 1084 -33.46 48.38 -24.91
C ASP A 1084 -33.73 49.75 -24.25
N ASP A 1085 -35.00 50.14 -24.14
CA ASP A 1085 -35.41 51.29 -23.33
C ASP A 1085 -35.68 50.88 -21.89
N LEU A 1086 -35.09 51.60 -20.93
CA LEU A 1086 -35.41 51.45 -19.52
C LEU A 1086 -36.57 52.36 -19.13
N LEU A 1087 -37.57 51.79 -18.45
CA LEU A 1087 -38.70 52.53 -17.91
C LEU A 1087 -38.71 52.44 -16.38
N LEU A 1088 -38.51 53.59 -15.74
CA LEU A 1088 -38.57 53.73 -14.29
C LEU A 1088 -39.83 54.45 -13.87
N VAL A 1089 -40.52 53.95 -12.86
CA VAL A 1089 -41.73 54.56 -12.31
C VAL A 1089 -41.51 54.96 -10.87
N SER A 1090 -41.84 56.20 -10.53
CA SER A 1090 -41.70 56.74 -9.17
C SER A 1090 -43.01 56.76 -8.41
N LYS A 1091 -42.91 56.79 -7.08
CA LYS A 1091 -44.02 56.96 -6.14
C LYS A 1091 -44.86 58.21 -6.43
N SER A 1092 -44.25 59.25 -7.02
CA SER A 1092 -44.94 60.47 -7.47
C SER A 1092 -45.87 60.31 -8.66
N GLY A 1093 -46.03 59.11 -9.20
CA GLY A 1093 -46.83 58.90 -10.39
C GLY A 1093 -46.17 59.49 -11.64
N HIS A 1094 -44.84 59.55 -11.68
CA HIS A 1094 -44.07 59.87 -12.89
C HIS A 1094 -43.36 58.63 -13.43
N ALA A 1095 -43.28 58.52 -14.74
CA ALA A 1095 -42.52 57.48 -15.45
C ALA A 1095 -41.45 58.12 -16.35
N SER A 1096 -40.23 57.60 -16.29
CA SER A 1096 -39.08 58.05 -17.08
C SER A 1096 -38.63 56.93 -18.01
N ARG A 1097 -38.75 57.14 -19.32
CA ARG A 1097 -38.27 56.24 -20.38
C ARG A 1097 -37.02 56.82 -21.02
N PHE A 1098 -35.93 56.05 -21.09
CA PHE A 1098 -34.70 56.44 -21.77
C PHE A 1098 -33.96 55.21 -22.29
N ALA A 1099 -33.22 55.38 -23.39
CA ALA A 1099 -32.40 54.31 -23.97
C ALA A 1099 -31.30 53.87 -23.00
N GLU A 1100 -31.11 52.56 -22.83
CA GLU A 1100 -30.09 52.02 -21.94
C GLU A 1100 -28.65 52.38 -22.39
N SER A 1101 -28.46 52.73 -23.66
CA SER A 1101 -27.20 53.21 -24.23
C SER A 1101 -26.73 54.52 -23.59
N ALA A 1102 -27.65 55.30 -22.99
CA ALA A 1102 -27.31 56.48 -22.19
C ALA A 1102 -26.66 56.14 -20.83
N VAL A 1103 -26.61 54.87 -20.46
CA VAL A 1103 -25.95 54.35 -19.24
C VAL A 1103 -24.76 53.48 -19.67
N ARG A 1104 -23.55 53.97 -19.37
CA ARG A 1104 -22.32 53.19 -19.64
C ARG A 1104 -22.28 51.91 -18.81
N SER A 1105 -21.69 50.85 -19.37
CA SER A 1105 -21.35 49.65 -18.61
C SER A 1105 -20.33 50.00 -17.52
N MET A 1106 -20.49 49.43 -16.33
CA MET A 1106 -19.64 49.64 -15.16
C MET A 1106 -19.33 48.31 -14.48
N GLY A 1107 -18.24 48.25 -13.71
CA GLY A 1107 -17.91 47.09 -12.89
C GLY A 1107 -18.94 46.83 -11.77
N ARG A 1108 -18.95 45.60 -11.26
CA ARG A 1108 -19.84 45.11 -10.18
C ARG A 1108 -19.87 45.99 -8.93
N ASP A 1109 -18.72 46.41 -8.42
CA ASP A 1109 -18.61 47.23 -7.21
C ASP A 1109 -18.72 48.75 -7.48
N THR A 1110 -19.81 49.15 -8.15
CA THR A 1110 -20.11 50.57 -8.43
C THR A 1110 -21.60 50.85 -8.18
N SER A 1111 -21.96 52.12 -7.92
CA SER A 1111 -23.33 52.53 -7.55
C SER A 1111 -24.21 52.97 -8.72
N GLY A 1112 -23.67 53.08 -9.95
CA GLY A 1112 -24.42 53.56 -11.11
C GLY A 1112 -24.53 55.08 -11.23
N VAL A 1113 -25.35 55.53 -12.18
CA VAL A 1113 -25.63 56.94 -12.52
C VAL A 1113 -27.08 57.29 -12.25
N LYS A 1114 -27.42 58.58 -12.19
CA LYS A 1114 -28.82 59.00 -12.04
C LYS A 1114 -29.64 58.60 -13.27
N GLY A 1115 -30.65 57.75 -13.08
CA GLY A 1115 -31.62 57.31 -14.09
C GLY A 1115 -32.95 58.04 -14.00
N MET A 1116 -33.40 58.36 -12.79
CA MET A 1116 -34.61 59.15 -12.56
C MET A 1116 -34.42 60.15 -11.41
N ASN A 1117 -34.90 61.38 -11.59
CA ASN A 1117 -34.92 62.37 -10.52
C ASN A 1117 -36.17 62.21 -9.64
N VAL A 1118 -35.97 61.61 -8.47
CA VAL A 1118 -37.00 61.42 -7.43
C VAL A 1118 -36.87 62.41 -6.28
N ALA A 1119 -36.28 63.59 -6.48
CA ALA A 1119 -36.18 64.61 -5.44
C ALA A 1119 -37.57 65.13 -5.01
N GLY A 1120 -37.81 65.18 -3.70
CA GLY A 1120 -39.05 65.68 -3.10
C GLY A 1120 -39.69 64.70 -2.11
N LYS A 1121 -40.76 65.14 -1.43
CA LYS A 1121 -41.59 64.31 -0.55
C LYS A 1121 -43.03 64.24 -1.04
N ILE A 1122 -43.69 63.13 -0.75
CA ILE A 1122 -45.09 62.84 -1.05
C ILE A 1122 -45.71 62.24 0.21
N ASP A 1123 -46.77 62.85 0.70
CA ASP A 1123 -47.49 62.43 1.90
C ASP A 1123 -46.54 62.19 3.09
N GLY A 1124 -45.59 63.11 3.31
CA GLY A 1124 -44.58 63.04 4.38
C GLY A 1124 -43.40 62.09 4.12
N THR A 1125 -43.47 61.23 3.10
CA THR A 1125 -42.44 60.22 2.75
C THR A 1125 -41.57 60.67 1.57
N SER A 1126 -40.31 60.24 1.49
CA SER A 1126 -39.44 60.54 0.35
C SER A 1126 -39.97 59.91 -0.95
N ASN A 1127 -39.99 60.69 -2.03
CA ASN A 1127 -40.26 60.14 -3.36
C ASN A 1127 -39.12 59.17 -3.74
N ARG A 1128 -39.49 58.07 -4.40
CA ARG A 1128 -38.57 56.97 -4.73
C ARG A 1128 -39.04 56.25 -5.99
N VAL A 1129 -38.15 55.52 -6.64
CA VAL A 1129 -38.50 54.57 -7.70
C VAL A 1129 -39.19 53.37 -7.06
N LEU A 1130 -40.29 52.93 -7.67
CA LEU A 1130 -41.08 51.77 -7.23
C LEU A 1130 -40.87 50.56 -8.14
N ALA A 1131 -40.62 50.80 -9.42
CA ALA A 1131 -40.41 49.73 -10.38
C ALA A 1131 -39.46 50.19 -11.49
N MET A 1132 -38.73 49.22 -12.03
CA MET A 1132 -37.96 49.33 -13.26
C MET A 1132 -38.31 48.12 -14.12
N ASP A 1133 -38.58 48.38 -15.39
CA ASP A 1133 -38.73 47.32 -16.38
C ASP A 1133 -38.17 47.74 -17.75
N VAL A 1134 -38.11 46.76 -18.66
CA VAL A 1134 -37.75 46.98 -20.06
C VAL A 1134 -39.00 47.40 -20.83
N ALA A 1135 -38.96 48.57 -21.46
CA ALA A 1135 -40.04 49.11 -22.25
C ALA A 1135 -39.88 48.75 -23.72
N ARG A 1136 -40.96 48.20 -24.31
CA ARG A 1136 -41.11 47.99 -25.76
C ARG A 1136 -42.42 48.58 -26.24
N ASP A 1137 -42.46 49.05 -27.48
CA ASP A 1137 -43.63 49.79 -27.99
C ASP A 1137 -44.89 48.92 -28.13
N ASP A 1138 -44.75 47.60 -28.18
CA ASP A 1138 -45.84 46.60 -28.18
C ASP A 1138 -46.44 46.32 -26.78
N SER A 1139 -45.93 46.97 -25.73
CA SER A 1139 -46.32 46.71 -24.34
C SER A 1139 -47.04 47.89 -23.69
N GLN A 1140 -47.62 47.66 -22.51
CA GLN A 1140 -48.39 48.68 -21.78
C GLN A 1140 -47.88 48.81 -20.36
N LEU A 1141 -47.77 50.03 -19.84
CA LEU A 1141 -47.49 50.25 -18.42
C LEU A 1141 -48.81 50.18 -17.64
N PHE A 1142 -48.90 49.22 -16.73
CA PHE A 1142 -49.93 49.16 -15.71
C PHE A 1142 -49.46 49.89 -14.45
N VAL A 1143 -50.34 50.71 -13.87
CA VAL A 1143 -50.11 51.40 -12.60
C VAL A 1143 -51.32 51.26 -11.70
N VAL A 1144 -51.11 51.08 -10.39
CA VAL A 1144 -52.17 50.99 -9.37
C VAL A 1144 -51.83 51.81 -8.12
N THR A 1145 -52.84 52.47 -7.56
CA THR A 1145 -52.75 53.24 -6.33
C THR A 1145 -53.10 52.41 -5.09
N GLU A 1146 -52.68 52.89 -3.92
CA GLU A 1146 -52.92 52.31 -2.60
C GLU A 1146 -54.42 52.12 -2.32
N ASN A 1147 -55.33 52.94 -2.84
CA ASN A 1147 -56.78 52.77 -2.63
C ASN A 1147 -57.46 51.97 -3.77
N GLY A 1148 -56.69 51.23 -4.58
CA GLY A 1148 -57.22 50.27 -5.55
C GLY A 1148 -57.69 50.90 -6.86
N TYR A 1149 -57.13 52.05 -7.27
CA TYR A 1149 -57.40 52.63 -8.58
C TYR A 1149 -56.23 52.37 -9.52
N GLY A 1150 -56.50 51.89 -10.73
CA GLY A 1150 -55.46 51.53 -11.68
C GLY A 1150 -55.85 51.78 -13.12
N LYS A 1151 -54.86 51.71 -14.00
CA LYS A 1151 -55.03 51.84 -15.46
C LYS A 1151 -53.87 51.21 -16.20
N ARG A 1152 -54.12 50.88 -17.47
CA ARG A 1152 -53.08 50.56 -18.45
C ARG A 1152 -52.86 51.74 -19.39
N THR A 1153 -51.62 51.97 -19.80
CA THR A 1153 -51.29 52.98 -20.80
C THR A 1153 -50.24 52.42 -21.75
N PRO A 1154 -50.44 52.50 -23.08
CA PRO A 1154 -49.44 52.05 -24.05
C PRO A 1154 -48.07 52.66 -23.80
N VAL A 1155 -47.02 51.85 -23.90
CA VAL A 1155 -45.64 52.31 -23.69
C VAL A 1155 -45.22 53.37 -24.71
N ALA A 1156 -45.78 53.30 -25.93
CA ALA A 1156 -45.62 54.30 -26.98
C ALA A 1156 -46.06 55.73 -26.55
N GLU A 1157 -46.96 55.88 -25.57
CA GLU A 1157 -47.32 57.21 -25.06
C GLU A 1157 -46.21 57.85 -24.22
N TYR A 1158 -45.27 57.07 -23.69
CA TYR A 1158 -44.17 57.56 -22.86
C TYR A 1158 -43.00 57.95 -23.78
N PRO A 1159 -42.74 59.25 -24.00
CA PRO A 1159 -41.67 59.67 -24.87
C PRO A 1159 -40.32 59.28 -24.28
N VAL A 1160 -39.43 58.75 -25.12
CA VAL A 1160 -38.01 58.57 -24.80
C VAL A 1160 -37.41 59.96 -24.57
N LYS A 1161 -36.98 60.23 -23.34
CA LYS A 1161 -36.31 61.49 -22.95
C LYS A 1161 -34.89 61.18 -22.46
N GLY A 1162 -34.18 62.19 -22.00
CA GLY A 1162 -32.89 61.99 -21.31
C GLY A 1162 -33.06 61.27 -19.96
N ARG A 1163 -32.02 60.53 -19.56
CA ARG A 1163 -31.92 59.95 -18.21
C ARG A 1163 -31.82 61.04 -17.14
N GLY A 1164 -32.23 60.71 -15.92
CA GLY A 1164 -32.15 61.62 -14.77
C GLY A 1164 -33.22 62.73 -14.78
N THR A 1165 -34.20 62.66 -15.66
CA THR A 1165 -35.37 63.56 -15.63
C THR A 1165 -36.36 63.11 -14.55
N LYS A 1166 -37.31 63.98 -14.18
CA LYS A 1166 -38.43 63.59 -13.31
C LYS A 1166 -39.39 62.61 -13.98
N GLY A 1167 -39.26 62.37 -15.29
CA GLY A 1167 -40.23 61.62 -16.08
C GLY A 1167 -41.46 62.45 -16.44
N VAL A 1168 -42.39 61.81 -17.12
CA VAL A 1168 -43.72 62.35 -17.46
C VAL A 1168 -44.77 61.79 -16.51
N LEU A 1169 -45.84 62.54 -16.26
CA LEU A 1169 -46.92 62.08 -15.39
C LEU A 1169 -47.55 60.80 -15.97
N THR A 1170 -47.48 59.70 -15.23
CA THR A 1170 -48.09 58.40 -15.57
C THR A 1170 -49.45 58.19 -14.91
N ILE A 1171 -49.76 58.91 -13.82
CA ILE A 1171 -51.08 58.88 -13.20
C ILE A 1171 -51.37 60.19 -12.47
N LYS A 1172 -52.60 60.69 -12.54
CA LYS A 1172 -53.02 61.87 -11.77
C LYS A 1172 -53.50 61.47 -10.38
N MET A 1173 -52.69 61.76 -9.37
CA MET A 1173 -52.96 61.42 -7.96
C MET A 1173 -53.98 62.36 -7.33
N THR A 1174 -54.81 61.85 -6.41
CA THR A 1174 -55.76 62.63 -5.60
C THR A 1174 -55.81 62.04 -4.18
N LEU A 1175 -56.07 62.86 -3.16
CA LEU A 1175 -56.16 62.41 -1.75
C LEU A 1175 -57.11 61.21 -1.57
N LYS A 1176 -58.22 61.15 -2.32
CA LYS A 1176 -59.20 60.06 -2.26
C LYS A 1176 -58.67 58.72 -2.80
N LYS A 1177 -57.67 58.73 -3.69
CA LYS A 1177 -57.18 57.54 -4.40
C LYS A 1177 -55.85 57.00 -3.85
N GLY A 1178 -55.19 57.71 -2.94
CA GLY A 1178 -53.96 57.26 -2.28
C GLY A 1178 -52.71 57.36 -3.15
N GLY A 1179 -51.56 56.97 -2.58
CA GLY A 1179 -50.25 56.94 -3.23
C GLY A 1179 -50.14 55.85 -4.30
N LEU A 1180 -49.05 55.81 -5.08
CA LEU A 1180 -48.86 54.76 -6.09
C LEU A 1180 -48.32 53.52 -5.37
N ALA A 1181 -49.02 52.39 -5.50
CA ALA A 1181 -48.70 51.14 -4.83
C ALA A 1181 -47.86 50.19 -5.70
N GLY A 1182 -48.02 50.25 -7.03
CA GLY A 1182 -47.24 49.41 -7.92
C GLY A 1182 -47.31 49.80 -9.39
N ALA A 1183 -46.32 49.33 -10.15
CA ALA A 1183 -46.18 49.57 -11.58
C ALA A 1183 -45.49 48.39 -12.26
N LEU A 1184 -46.07 47.90 -13.35
CA LEU A 1184 -45.59 46.71 -14.09
C LEU A 1184 -45.77 46.94 -15.60
N ILE A 1185 -44.84 46.44 -16.41
CA ILE A 1185 -45.05 46.32 -17.86
C ILE A 1185 -45.88 45.07 -18.13
N VAL A 1186 -47.02 45.24 -18.78
CA VAL A 1186 -48.02 44.17 -19.00
C VAL A 1186 -48.41 44.10 -20.47
N ARG A 1187 -48.91 42.93 -20.88
CA ARG A 1187 -49.63 42.70 -22.13
C ARG A 1187 -51.08 42.35 -21.83
N GLU A 1188 -51.98 42.58 -22.79
CA GLU A 1188 -53.43 42.47 -22.55
C GLU A 1188 -53.89 41.10 -22.06
N HIS A 1189 -53.24 40.04 -22.55
CA HIS A 1189 -53.58 38.66 -22.19
C HIS A 1189 -53.12 38.25 -20.79
N GLN A 1190 -52.28 39.04 -20.12
CA GLN A 1190 -51.69 38.64 -18.84
C GLN A 1190 -52.62 38.95 -17.66
N ASP A 1191 -52.54 38.15 -16.60
CA ASP A 1191 -53.29 38.37 -15.37
C ASP A 1191 -52.47 39.11 -14.31
N LEU A 1192 -53.14 39.93 -13.50
CA LEU A 1192 -52.56 40.70 -12.40
C LEU A 1192 -53.15 40.27 -11.07
N LEU A 1193 -52.29 40.06 -10.08
CA LEU A 1193 -52.66 39.75 -8.71
C LEU A 1193 -52.46 40.99 -7.84
N PHE A 1194 -53.50 41.46 -7.17
CA PHE A 1194 -53.48 42.55 -6.20
C PHE A 1194 -53.54 41.99 -4.80
N ILE A 1195 -52.76 42.56 -3.89
CA ILE A 1195 -52.72 42.17 -2.48
C ILE A 1195 -52.90 43.42 -1.62
N SER A 1196 -53.73 43.34 -0.59
CA SER A 1196 -53.90 44.41 0.40
C SER A 1196 -53.03 44.20 1.65
N HIS A 1197 -52.89 45.22 2.49
CA HIS A 1197 -52.14 45.14 3.75
C HIS A 1197 -52.77 44.17 4.76
N ASN A 1198 -54.10 44.03 4.74
CA ASN A 1198 -54.83 43.11 5.59
C ASN A 1198 -54.96 41.70 4.97
N GLY A 1199 -54.25 41.42 3.87
CA GLY A 1199 -54.16 40.09 3.26
C GLY A 1199 -55.27 39.75 2.26
N MET A 1200 -56.06 40.73 1.78
CA MET A 1200 -57.05 40.51 0.72
C MET A 1200 -56.36 40.37 -0.63
N VAL A 1201 -56.64 39.29 -1.38
CA VAL A 1201 -56.04 39.01 -2.69
C VAL A 1201 -57.09 39.04 -3.80
N GLN A 1202 -56.82 39.74 -4.91
CA GLN A 1202 -57.71 39.82 -6.08
C GLN A 1202 -56.91 39.55 -7.38
N ARG A 1203 -57.32 38.56 -8.19
CA ARG A 1203 -56.78 38.32 -9.54
C ARG A 1203 -57.66 39.02 -10.58
N THR A 1204 -57.07 39.80 -11.49
CA THR A 1204 -57.79 40.52 -12.55
C THR A 1204 -56.99 40.45 -13.85
N ASN A 1205 -57.64 40.12 -14.97
CA ASN A 1205 -56.99 40.16 -16.27
C ASN A 1205 -56.61 41.60 -16.66
N ALA A 1206 -55.39 41.78 -17.16
CA ALA A 1206 -54.89 43.09 -17.57
C ALA A 1206 -55.80 43.70 -18.64
N GLY A 1207 -56.23 42.92 -19.65
CA GLY A 1207 -57.18 43.32 -20.67
C GLY A 1207 -58.50 43.88 -20.13
N GLY A 1208 -58.97 43.36 -18.99
CA GLY A 1208 -60.17 43.85 -18.30
C GLY A 1208 -60.02 45.23 -17.62
N ILE A 1209 -58.78 45.71 -17.45
CA ILE A 1209 -58.51 47.03 -16.89
C ILE A 1209 -58.51 48.07 -18.00
N SER A 1210 -59.21 49.19 -17.79
CA SER A 1210 -59.33 50.24 -18.81
C SER A 1210 -57.95 50.78 -19.25
N GLN A 1211 -57.75 50.79 -20.57
CA GLN A 1211 -56.65 51.51 -21.19
C GLN A 1211 -56.99 53.00 -21.24
N LEU A 1212 -56.17 53.84 -20.60
CA LEU A 1212 -56.36 55.29 -20.53
C LEU A 1212 -55.02 56.00 -20.77
N GLY A 1213 -55.09 57.24 -21.24
CA GLY A 1213 -53.91 58.06 -21.47
C GLY A 1213 -53.09 58.31 -20.18
N ARG A 1214 -51.84 58.74 -20.36
CA ARG A 1214 -50.87 58.96 -19.26
C ARG A 1214 -51.38 59.81 -18.10
N ALA A 1215 -51.85 61.03 -18.33
CA ALA A 1215 -52.23 61.98 -17.27
C ALA A 1215 -53.68 61.80 -16.74
N THR A 1216 -54.18 60.57 -16.67
CA THR A 1216 -55.53 60.25 -16.18
C THR A 1216 -55.50 59.64 -14.77
N GLN A 1217 -56.65 59.60 -14.09
CA GLN A 1217 -56.75 59.18 -12.69
C GLN A 1217 -56.94 57.66 -12.47
N GLY A 1218 -57.10 56.89 -13.55
CA GLY A 1218 -57.44 55.46 -13.48
C GLY A 1218 -58.86 55.16 -13.00
N VAL A 1219 -59.29 53.92 -13.23
CA VAL A 1219 -60.58 53.37 -12.78
C VAL A 1219 -60.38 52.51 -11.54
N ARG A 1220 -61.44 52.21 -10.80
CA ARG A 1220 -61.32 51.32 -9.64
C ARG A 1220 -61.05 49.90 -10.13
N VAL A 1221 -59.88 49.38 -9.81
CA VAL A 1221 -59.46 48.01 -10.16
C VAL A 1221 -59.64 47.05 -8.98
N MET A 1222 -59.58 47.55 -7.75
CA MET A 1222 -59.80 46.78 -6.53
C MET A 1222 -60.71 47.55 -5.56
N ASN A 1223 -61.69 46.85 -4.98
CA ASN A 1223 -62.55 47.41 -3.93
C ASN A 1223 -61.86 47.28 -2.57
N ILE A 1224 -61.24 48.36 -2.10
CA ILE A 1224 -60.55 48.40 -0.81
C ILE A 1224 -61.43 49.04 0.26
N ARG A 1225 -61.38 48.49 1.48
CA ARG A 1225 -62.06 49.01 2.67
C ARG A 1225 -61.35 50.27 3.19
N ASP A 1226 -62.04 51.10 3.96
CA ASP A 1226 -61.50 52.40 4.39
C ASP A 1226 -60.25 52.29 5.31
N ASP A 1227 -60.00 51.12 5.91
CA ASP A 1227 -58.87 50.80 6.79
C ASP A 1227 -57.78 49.91 6.14
N ASP A 1228 -57.87 49.68 4.83
CA ASP A 1228 -56.97 48.80 4.08
C ASP A 1228 -56.37 49.54 2.86
N ARG A 1229 -55.28 49.02 2.30
CA ARG A 1229 -54.62 49.58 1.12
C ARG A 1229 -53.88 48.50 0.33
N VAL A 1230 -53.75 48.67 -0.99
CA VAL A 1230 -52.92 47.80 -1.84
C VAL A 1230 -51.49 47.84 -1.31
N SER A 1231 -50.97 46.66 -0.96
CA SER A 1231 -49.59 46.45 -0.50
C SER A 1231 -48.68 46.07 -1.67
N ALA A 1232 -49.16 45.23 -2.59
CA ALA A 1232 -48.38 44.75 -3.73
C ALA A 1232 -49.26 44.42 -4.94
N VAL A 1233 -48.63 44.46 -6.11
CA VAL A 1233 -49.19 43.91 -7.35
C VAL A 1233 -48.12 43.06 -8.04
N ALA A 1234 -48.51 41.89 -8.53
CA ALA A 1234 -47.63 40.98 -9.27
C ALA A 1234 -48.30 40.54 -10.57
N LEU A 1235 -47.49 40.26 -11.59
CA LEU A 1235 -47.93 39.58 -12.80
C LEU A 1235 -48.09 38.08 -12.53
N VAL A 1236 -49.24 37.53 -12.88
CA VAL A 1236 -49.45 36.09 -12.91
C VAL A 1236 -48.85 35.60 -14.23
N VAL A 1237 -47.77 34.83 -14.14
CA VAL A 1237 -47.15 34.20 -15.30
C VAL A 1237 -48.08 33.06 -15.76
N GLU A 1238 -48.83 33.27 -16.84
CA GLU A 1238 -49.53 32.18 -17.53
C GLU A 1238 -48.53 31.39 -18.38
N SER A 1239 -48.58 30.07 -18.26
CA SER A 1239 -47.81 29.14 -19.11
C SER A 1239 -48.16 29.41 -20.59
N SER A 1240 -47.17 29.73 -21.41
CA SER A 1240 -47.36 29.89 -22.85
C SER A 1240 -47.94 28.61 -23.46
N ALA A 1241 -48.91 28.80 -24.35
CA ALA A 1241 -49.75 27.76 -24.95
C ALA A 1241 -49.03 26.88 -25.99
N ASP A 1242 -47.71 26.95 -26.10
CA ASP A 1242 -46.91 26.18 -27.07
C ASP A 1242 -46.52 24.79 -26.55
N ILE A 1243 -46.91 24.42 -25.33
CA ILE A 1243 -46.59 23.12 -24.69
C ILE A 1243 -47.47 21.96 -25.23
N ALA A 1244 -48.54 22.25 -25.99
CA ALA A 1244 -49.46 21.21 -26.45
C ALA A 1244 -48.98 20.45 -27.69
N GLU A 1245 -48.19 21.04 -28.59
CA GLU A 1245 -47.75 20.36 -29.83
C GLU A 1245 -46.49 19.51 -29.66
N GLU A 1246 -45.62 19.84 -28.71
CA GLU A 1246 -44.39 19.07 -28.44
C GLU A 1246 -44.61 17.85 -27.54
N ALA A 1247 -45.65 17.88 -26.70
CA ALA A 1247 -46.04 16.77 -25.84
C ALA A 1247 -46.74 15.62 -26.61
N ASP A 1248 -47.49 15.93 -27.69
CA ASP A 1248 -48.11 14.90 -28.53
C ASP A 1248 -47.05 14.16 -29.38
N ARG A 1249 -46.01 14.86 -29.86
CA ARG A 1249 -44.90 14.23 -30.62
C ARG A 1249 -44.04 13.29 -29.77
N SER A 1250 -43.84 13.62 -28.49
CA SER A 1250 -43.03 12.79 -27.58
C SER A 1250 -43.83 11.61 -27.00
N ALA A 1251 -45.17 11.70 -26.94
CA ALA A 1251 -46.04 10.59 -26.54
C ALA A 1251 -46.20 9.53 -27.65
N GLU A 1252 -46.21 9.90 -28.93
CA GLU A 1252 -46.25 8.93 -30.05
C GLU A 1252 -44.96 8.10 -30.16
N VAL A 1253 -43.79 8.70 -29.94
CA VAL A 1253 -42.49 8.00 -30.00
C VAL A 1253 -42.30 7.02 -28.84
N ALA A 1254 -42.85 7.32 -27.65
CA ALA A 1254 -42.77 6.43 -26.49
C ALA A 1254 -43.72 5.22 -26.56
N ALA A 1255 -44.81 5.30 -27.34
CA ALA A 1255 -45.77 4.21 -27.51
C ALA A 1255 -45.28 3.13 -28.49
N ASP A 1256 -44.40 3.47 -29.44
CA ASP A 1256 -43.88 2.53 -30.44
C ASP A 1256 -42.68 1.70 -29.94
N ALA A 1257 -41.99 2.16 -28.88
CA ALA A 1257 -40.83 1.49 -28.29
C ALA A 1257 -41.17 0.38 -27.27
N ALA A 1258 -42.46 0.17 -26.95
CA ALA A 1258 -42.91 -0.75 -25.89
C ALA A 1258 -43.62 -2.02 -26.40
N LYS A 1259 -43.29 -2.52 -27.60
CA LYS A 1259 -43.65 -3.88 -28.04
C LYS A 1259 -42.45 -4.81 -27.86
N PRO A 1260 -42.56 -5.92 -27.11
CA PRO A 1260 -41.51 -6.92 -27.03
C PRO A 1260 -41.43 -7.70 -28.36
N ALA A 1261 -40.21 -7.90 -28.86
CA ALA A 1261 -39.93 -8.81 -29.98
C ALA A 1261 -39.82 -10.24 -29.46
N ASP A 1262 -40.69 -11.13 -29.95
CA ASP A 1262 -40.52 -12.59 -29.85
C ASP A 1262 -39.33 -13.02 -30.74
N GLY A 1263 -38.37 -13.75 -30.16
CA GLY A 1263 -37.21 -14.32 -30.85
C GLY A 1263 -36.07 -14.69 -29.91
#